data_AF-A0A7Y7P2J1-F1
#
_entry.id   AF-A0A7Y7P2J1-F1
#
_cell.length_a   1.000
_cell.length_b   1.000
_cell.length_c   1.000
_cell.angle_alpha   90.00
_cell.angle_beta   90.00
_cell.angle_gamma   90.00
#
_symmetry.space_group_name_H-M   'P 1'
#
loop_
_entity.id
_entity.type
_entity.pdbx_description
1 polymer ?
#
loop_
_entity_poly.entity_id
_entity_poly.type
_entity_poly.pdbx_seq_one_letter_code
_entity_poly.pdbx_strand_id
1 'polypeptide(L)'
;MIDKYKLIILISVFISLNINAQNFQRNINWNFQQGSNKNQNHTIDCGYLFFENAVFDDPETMTPSYFELFPISSSINSTEQIKIVIEDSQYSKLTDLELKKIKSVKKIGLLKPYFSIQQSRKQNFLTATIPTIRVNSKGEIEKLLSFTLSIEENNHPKSQNISKLSAKTSSVLSNGKWVKIKIVTTGIYKITYSELVSYGLSNVENVSVWGNGGSKLSYMNNVSSPDDLEQIPIIIEKGTDGIFNQGDYILFYAEGPLTWKYEEANNFFMHEIHPYSKEINYFLTTDYTSTKRITEITSPLSPSTYQTNYYDELVAFEKNDTNLIKSGRDWYGESFDIYTTQNFNTNLNNQEPGSSVKIRTRLSARSSSTSSYNILLNNISIGNLQLSGVNVGDEQSDFISVKQQDFTTPAPTGNLTVTLTYNKPSPAANGWLDYITVNSRQLLKYQGNQLIFRDSKSKGVGNITQFNIQNTPNTLRIWDISNIHFPRSVVYSTSSGNTIFTLPTDSLRQFIAFEDNKAYSVSLVGDVPNQNLHGSSYSDMVIVVHPSLLDQASELAEIHRTNDGLSVQVVTTDQIYNEFSSGNRDVSAIRNFMRMFYKRSTGSGDMPRYLLLFGDGSYDNISDKKGNTNLIPTYQSSESINKTSSFVTDDFFGLLDDNEGEAIGLLDIGIGRFPVFNAEQANVVLSKIKQYNSQSSLGDWNDQLCFIGDDEDGNIHMTDANTLADYVKVNHAIYNVQKIFFDAYHQESTPTGDRYPDVTLAINNRVNSGALIVNYTGHGNEQWLAHEKVLMLDDVRSWRNFQKLPLFVTATCEFSRFDDYNLISTGESILLTPNGGGIGLLSTTRLVYSSPNFTLNYNFFQTVFSEISKKSVSLTSDNHYRLGDIVRITKNISGTGNNKRNFMLLGDPALMLKYPTYDIAITSINKSPIATLSDTLKALSKVKIEGKITNHNTTEAANFNGITSLTLYDKEKTIKTLSNDGGLPMEFNVRDNIIYRGNATVKNGVFSINCFIPKDINYHVGTGRISLFATNGSEAGAGYNQTILIGGINSNPSSDDKGPTINIFLNDSKFVSGGISGSNPKLIVELIDSSGINTTGTGIGHDLIATVYSNDEKNIILNDYYKADNDSYKRGKAEFQLTNLNIGSNKIKVKAWDSYNNSSENEISFLVANDDKLSISHLLNYPNPFTDNTAFYFEHNQPFTDLNILIQIYSPSGKLVKTIHHQESTASGFRIGPIQWDGKDDFGSRIGRGVYFYRLRVITSNGKSAEQQQKMVLLK
;
A
#
# COMPACT_ATOMS: atom_id res chain seq x y z
N MET A 1 -14.36 -16.05 76.65
CA MET A 1 -13.56 -15.19 75.73
C MET A 1 -12.41 -15.97 75.08
N ILE A 2 -12.60 -17.26 74.75
CA ILE A 2 -11.63 -18.13 74.05
C ILE A 2 -12.28 -18.93 72.90
N ASP A 3 -13.61 -18.87 72.71
CA ASP A 3 -14.31 -19.62 71.64
C ASP A 3 -14.74 -18.79 70.42
N LYS A 4 -14.40 -17.50 70.34
CA LYS A 4 -14.68 -16.65 69.16
C LYS A 4 -13.49 -16.43 68.22
N TYR A 5 -12.32 -17.00 68.51
CA TYR A 5 -11.11 -16.87 67.67
C TYR A 5 -10.78 -18.11 66.81
N LYS A 6 -11.56 -19.19 66.89
CA LYS A 6 -11.37 -20.39 66.05
C LYS A 6 -12.20 -20.44 64.76
N LEU A 7 -13.16 -19.53 64.56
CA LEU A 7 -13.99 -19.49 63.34
C LEU A 7 -13.49 -18.49 62.27
N ILE A 8 -12.56 -17.59 62.62
CA ILE A 8 -11.97 -16.62 61.67
C ILE A 8 -10.63 -17.15 61.09
N ILE A 9 -10.02 -18.17 61.70
CA ILE A 9 -8.79 -18.78 61.20
C ILE A 9 -9.06 -20.02 60.32
N LEU A 10 -10.30 -20.56 60.29
CA LEU A 10 -10.66 -21.69 59.42
C LEU A 10 -11.36 -21.32 58.09
N ILE A 11 -11.67 -20.03 57.86
CA ILE A 11 -12.11 -19.51 56.54
C ILE A 11 -10.95 -18.79 55.82
N SER A 12 -9.81 -18.64 56.48
CA SER A 12 -8.60 -18.01 55.93
C SER A 12 -7.55 -19.01 55.40
N VAL A 13 -7.87 -20.32 55.39
CA VAL A 13 -6.97 -21.40 54.94
C VAL A 13 -7.60 -22.27 53.82
N PHE A 14 -8.74 -21.88 53.25
CA PHE A 14 -9.36 -22.55 52.09
C PHE A 14 -9.80 -21.60 50.96
N ILE A 15 -9.15 -20.44 50.82
CA ILE A 15 -9.24 -19.61 49.62
C ILE A 15 -7.81 -19.22 49.20
N SER A 16 -7.05 -20.24 48.82
CA SER A 16 -5.83 -20.08 48.04
C SER A 16 -5.92 -21.09 46.90
N LEU A 17 -5.86 -20.58 45.67
CA LEU A 17 -5.95 -21.29 44.38
C LEU A 17 -7.36 -21.41 43.77
N ASN A 18 -8.00 -20.28 43.43
CA ASN A 18 -8.82 -20.28 42.21
C ASN A 18 -7.88 -20.10 41.04
N ILE A 19 -7.40 -21.21 40.48
CA ILE A 19 -6.85 -21.23 39.12
C ILE A 19 -8.07 -21.07 38.21
N ASN A 20 -8.38 -19.84 37.81
CA ASN A 20 -9.51 -19.59 36.91
C ASN A 20 -9.10 -20.01 35.49
N ALA A 21 -9.39 -21.25 35.12
CA ALA A 21 -9.35 -21.68 33.72
C ALA A 21 -10.33 -20.82 32.91
N GLN A 22 -9.85 -20.23 31.81
CA GLN A 22 -10.71 -19.50 30.87
C GLN A 22 -11.17 -20.46 29.79
N ASN A 23 -12.47 -20.75 29.75
CA ASN A 23 -13.06 -21.67 28.78
C ASN A 23 -13.75 -20.89 27.66
N PHE A 24 -13.35 -21.16 26.42
CA PHE A 24 -13.89 -20.55 25.22
C PHE A 24 -14.60 -21.62 24.39
N GLN A 25 -15.93 -21.70 24.53
CA GLN A 25 -16.75 -22.56 23.69
C GLN A 25 -16.95 -21.91 22.31
N ARG A 26 -16.74 -22.69 21.24
CA ARG A 26 -16.92 -22.25 19.84
C ARG A 26 -17.77 -23.26 19.07
N ASN A 27 -18.70 -22.72 18.28
CA ASN A 27 -19.49 -23.47 17.31
C ASN A 27 -19.01 -23.09 15.91
N ILE A 28 -18.83 -24.09 15.04
CA ILE A 28 -18.35 -23.89 13.67
C ILE A 28 -19.53 -24.04 12.71
N ASN A 29 -19.93 -22.91 12.14
CA ASN A 29 -21.00 -22.85 11.14
C ASN A 29 -20.39 -23.00 9.74
N TRP A 30 -20.34 -24.25 9.26
CA TRP A 30 -19.79 -24.59 7.95
C TRP A 30 -20.64 -24.01 6.81
N ASN A 31 -19.97 -23.30 5.92
CA ASN A 31 -20.45 -22.82 4.64
C ASN A 31 -19.63 -23.47 3.51
N PHE A 32 -20.15 -23.37 2.29
CA PHE A 32 -19.57 -23.97 1.10
C PHE A 32 -19.39 -22.91 0.02
N GLN A 33 -18.15 -22.71 -0.42
CA GLN A 33 -17.92 -21.98 -1.66
C GLN A 33 -18.09 -22.95 -2.83
N GLN A 34 -19.00 -22.60 -3.74
CA GLN A 34 -19.27 -23.38 -4.94
C GLN A 34 -18.38 -22.90 -6.06
N GLY A 35 -17.83 -23.84 -6.83
CA GLY A 35 -17.19 -23.52 -8.10
C GLY A 35 -17.03 -24.77 -8.94
N SER A 36 -17.25 -24.69 -10.24
CA SER A 36 -17.16 -25.85 -11.15
C SER A 36 -16.74 -25.42 -12.54
N ASN A 37 -15.69 -26.05 -13.07
CA ASN A 37 -15.18 -25.80 -14.41
C ASN A 37 -15.37 -27.06 -15.29
N LYS A 38 -15.71 -26.90 -16.58
CA LYS A 38 -16.00 -28.02 -17.50
C LYS A 38 -15.05 -27.98 -18.70
N ASN A 39 -13.97 -28.77 -18.64
CA ASN A 39 -13.10 -28.99 -19.80
C ASN A 39 -13.59 -30.17 -20.64
N GLN A 40 -13.23 -30.19 -21.94
CA GLN A 40 -13.79 -31.06 -23.01
C GLN A 40 -13.87 -32.58 -22.73
N ASN A 41 -13.38 -33.10 -21.60
CA ASN A 41 -13.65 -34.48 -21.15
C ASN A 41 -13.84 -34.66 -19.61
N HIS A 42 -13.76 -33.62 -18.77
CA HIS A 42 -13.89 -33.72 -17.30
C HIS A 42 -14.47 -32.45 -16.64
N THR A 43 -15.38 -32.61 -15.67
CA THR A 43 -15.77 -31.54 -14.74
C THR A 43 -14.77 -31.48 -13.59
N ILE A 44 -14.07 -30.36 -13.44
CA ILE A 44 -13.18 -30.08 -12.31
C ILE A 44 -13.97 -29.25 -11.30
N ASP A 45 -14.01 -29.70 -10.05
CA ASP A 45 -14.65 -29.00 -8.96
C ASP A 45 -13.63 -28.06 -8.29
N CYS A 46 -13.88 -26.74 -8.33
CA CYS A 46 -12.90 -25.70 -7.96
C CYS A 46 -13.23 -24.99 -6.62
N GLY A 47 -14.34 -25.33 -5.97
CA GLY A 47 -14.74 -24.72 -4.69
C GLY A 47 -13.95 -25.22 -3.48
N TYR A 48 -14.14 -24.56 -2.33
CA TYR A 48 -13.52 -24.93 -1.05
C TYR A 48 -14.49 -24.80 0.15
N LEU A 49 -14.15 -25.43 1.27
CA LEU A 49 -14.93 -25.37 2.52
C LEU A 49 -14.57 -24.11 3.31
N PHE A 50 -15.56 -23.43 3.89
CA PHE A 50 -15.36 -22.16 4.61
C PHE A 50 -16.25 -22.05 5.86
N PHE A 51 -15.87 -21.21 6.82
CA PHE A 51 -16.68 -20.78 7.97
C PHE A 51 -16.10 -19.48 8.54
N GLU A 52 -16.84 -18.79 9.40
CA GLU A 52 -16.32 -17.60 10.10
C GLU A 52 -15.07 -17.94 10.94
N ASN A 53 -14.00 -17.14 10.82
CA ASN A 53 -12.67 -17.41 11.39
C ASN A 53 -11.87 -18.54 10.71
N ALA A 54 -12.24 -18.96 9.49
CA ALA A 54 -11.45 -19.90 8.70
C ALA A 54 -10.21 -19.25 8.07
N VAL A 55 -9.05 -19.90 8.24
CA VAL A 55 -7.78 -19.57 7.55
C VAL A 55 -7.27 -20.76 6.75
N PHE A 56 -6.50 -20.48 5.69
CA PHE A 56 -5.96 -21.48 4.76
C PHE A 56 -4.43 -21.39 4.74
N ASP A 57 -3.81 -21.70 5.88
CA ASP A 57 -2.36 -21.60 6.05
C ASP A 57 -1.59 -22.70 5.28
N ASP A 58 -2.24 -23.82 4.93
CA ASP A 58 -1.64 -24.91 4.14
C ASP A 58 -2.17 -24.92 2.69
N PRO A 59 -1.38 -24.42 1.73
CA PRO A 59 -1.78 -24.38 0.32
C PRO A 59 -1.81 -25.77 -0.35
N GLU A 60 -1.19 -26.81 0.24
CA GLU A 60 -1.15 -28.14 -0.36
C GLU A 60 -2.43 -28.95 -0.13
N THR A 61 -3.06 -28.76 1.02
CA THR A 61 -4.33 -29.43 1.38
C THR A 61 -5.55 -28.56 1.12
N MET A 62 -5.40 -27.23 1.19
CA MET A 62 -6.51 -26.27 1.08
C MET A 62 -7.63 -26.52 2.10
N THR A 63 -7.34 -27.16 3.23
CA THR A 63 -8.33 -27.38 4.29
C THR A 63 -8.40 -26.18 5.23
N PRO A 64 -9.60 -25.69 5.60
CA PRO A 64 -9.71 -24.58 6.53
C PRO A 64 -9.30 -24.99 7.96
N SER A 65 -8.60 -24.08 8.64
CA SER A 65 -8.33 -24.16 10.08
C SER A 65 -9.06 -23.03 10.79
N TYR A 66 -9.50 -23.28 12.03
CA TYR A 66 -10.08 -22.24 12.87
C TYR A 66 -8.96 -21.37 13.45
N PHE A 67 -9.05 -20.06 13.30
CA PHE A 67 -8.07 -19.11 13.82
C PHE A 67 -8.71 -18.06 14.72
N GLU A 68 -8.15 -17.84 15.90
CA GLU A 68 -8.58 -16.74 16.78
C GLU A 68 -7.43 -16.23 17.66
N LEU A 69 -7.50 -14.94 18.00
CA LEU A 69 -6.63 -14.28 18.96
C LEU A 69 -7.32 -14.20 20.33
N PHE A 70 -6.85 -14.97 21.30
CA PHE A 70 -7.38 -14.93 22.67
C PHE A 70 -6.55 -13.99 23.54
N PRO A 71 -7.11 -12.89 24.08
CA PRO A 71 -6.37 -12.01 24.97
C PRO A 71 -5.99 -12.76 26.26
N ILE A 72 -4.72 -12.69 26.64
CA ILE A 72 -4.18 -13.34 27.83
C ILE A 72 -3.49 -12.31 28.74
N SER A 73 -3.21 -12.69 29.99
CA SER A 73 -2.50 -11.82 30.92
C SER A 73 -1.14 -11.41 30.37
N SER A 74 -0.74 -10.14 30.57
CA SER A 74 0.59 -9.64 30.19
C SER A 74 1.75 -10.33 30.94
N SER A 75 1.46 -11.09 32.00
CA SER A 75 2.44 -11.95 32.70
C SER A 75 2.83 -13.19 31.90
N ILE A 76 2.03 -13.58 30.91
CA ILE A 76 2.20 -14.80 30.13
C ILE A 76 2.87 -14.43 28.79
N ASN A 77 4.14 -14.81 28.63
CA ASN A 77 4.96 -14.51 27.45
C ASN A 77 5.52 -15.76 26.74
N SER A 78 5.29 -16.96 27.31
CA SER A 78 5.62 -18.24 26.70
C SER A 78 4.45 -19.22 26.83
N THR A 79 4.25 -20.06 25.82
CA THR A 79 3.23 -21.12 25.84
C THR A 79 3.49 -22.15 26.94
N GLU A 80 4.71 -22.26 27.47
CA GLU A 80 5.05 -23.13 28.61
C GLU A 80 4.38 -22.69 29.92
N GLN A 81 4.00 -21.41 30.03
CA GLN A 81 3.34 -20.85 31.21
C GLN A 81 1.84 -21.14 31.26
N ILE A 82 1.28 -21.72 30.19
CA ILE A 82 -0.14 -22.06 30.10
C ILE A 82 -0.30 -23.52 29.70
N LYS A 83 -1.34 -24.14 30.22
CA LYS A 83 -1.85 -25.40 29.73
C LYS A 83 -3.03 -25.10 28.83
N ILE A 84 -2.93 -25.58 27.59
CA ILE A 84 -3.96 -25.40 26.56
C ILE A 84 -4.60 -26.77 26.31
N VAL A 85 -5.91 -26.86 26.50
CA VAL A 85 -6.67 -28.09 26.27
C VAL A 85 -7.81 -27.79 25.29
N ILE A 86 -7.91 -28.60 24.23
CA ILE A 86 -9.10 -28.65 23.38
C ILE A 86 -9.95 -29.81 23.87
N GLU A 87 -11.13 -29.52 24.39
CA GLU A 87 -12.09 -30.49 24.91
C GLU A 87 -13.46 -30.35 24.23
N ASP A 88 -14.38 -31.25 24.58
CA ASP A 88 -15.77 -31.30 24.08
C ASP A 88 -15.92 -31.25 22.54
N SER A 89 -14.88 -31.67 21.80
CA SER A 89 -14.87 -31.55 20.35
C SER A 89 -15.89 -32.47 19.69
N GLN A 90 -16.87 -31.90 18.99
CA GLN A 90 -17.88 -32.63 18.22
C GLN A 90 -17.48 -32.67 16.75
N TYR A 91 -17.57 -33.84 16.12
CA TYR A 91 -17.22 -34.03 14.71
C TYR A 91 -18.37 -34.67 13.94
N SER A 92 -18.42 -34.42 12.64
CA SER A 92 -19.27 -35.16 11.70
C SER A 92 -18.47 -35.60 10.48
N LYS A 93 -18.91 -36.70 9.85
CA LYS A 93 -18.28 -37.22 8.63
C LYS A 93 -18.47 -36.24 7.48
N LEU A 94 -17.42 -36.04 6.66
CA LEU A 94 -17.57 -35.31 5.40
C LEU A 94 -18.42 -36.12 4.42
N THR A 95 -19.34 -35.43 3.76
CA THR A 95 -20.07 -35.95 2.61
C THR A 95 -19.15 -36.14 1.40
N ASP A 96 -19.55 -36.97 0.45
CA ASP A 96 -18.77 -37.21 -0.78
C ASP A 96 -18.53 -35.93 -1.59
N LEU A 97 -19.44 -34.95 -1.49
CA LEU A 97 -19.30 -33.65 -2.13
C LEU A 97 -18.24 -32.78 -1.43
N GLU A 98 -18.19 -32.80 -0.10
CA GLU A 98 -17.18 -32.08 0.68
C GLU A 98 -15.79 -32.67 0.50
N LEU A 99 -15.68 -34.00 0.39
CA LEU A 99 -14.41 -34.68 0.15
C LEU A 99 -13.73 -34.25 -1.15
N LYS A 100 -14.51 -33.93 -2.19
CA LYS A 100 -13.97 -33.44 -3.47
C LYS A 100 -13.31 -32.08 -3.37
N LYS A 101 -13.58 -31.31 -2.31
CA LYS A 101 -13.07 -29.95 -2.09
C LYS A 101 -11.71 -29.92 -1.39
N ILE A 102 -11.22 -31.07 -0.94
CA ILE A 102 -9.95 -31.16 -0.23
C ILE A 102 -8.86 -31.60 -1.20
N LYS A 103 -7.77 -30.83 -1.27
CA LYS A 103 -6.57 -31.25 -2.00
C LYS A 103 -5.76 -32.23 -1.14
N SER A 104 -5.11 -33.18 -1.79
CA SER A 104 -4.08 -34.02 -1.15
C SER A 104 -4.50 -34.69 0.18
N VAL A 105 -5.62 -35.42 0.20
CA VAL A 105 -6.20 -36.10 1.38
C VAL A 105 -5.18 -36.83 2.28
N LYS A 106 -4.13 -37.42 1.69
CA LYS A 106 -3.06 -38.12 2.43
C LYS A 106 -2.29 -37.23 3.42
N LYS A 107 -2.27 -35.92 3.22
CA LYS A 107 -1.56 -34.95 4.08
C LYS A 107 -2.39 -34.45 5.27
N ILE A 108 -3.72 -34.66 5.28
CA ILE A 108 -4.61 -34.20 6.38
C ILE A 108 -4.17 -34.74 7.75
N GLY A 109 -3.75 -36.00 7.82
CA GLY A 109 -3.32 -36.63 9.09
C GLY A 109 -2.06 -36.02 9.72
N LEU A 110 -1.37 -35.14 9.00
CA LEU A 110 -0.18 -34.43 9.47
C LEU A 110 -0.52 -33.09 10.14
N LEU A 111 -1.73 -32.57 9.94
CA LEU A 111 -2.17 -31.30 10.50
C LEU A 111 -2.35 -31.42 12.02
N LYS A 112 -1.76 -30.50 12.77
CA LYS A 112 -1.86 -30.43 14.23
C LYS A 112 -2.25 -29.02 14.67
N PRO A 113 -2.97 -28.87 15.79
CA PRO A 113 -3.18 -27.57 16.40
C PRO A 113 -1.84 -26.86 16.64
N TYR A 114 -1.80 -25.59 16.29
CA TYR A 114 -0.65 -24.72 16.49
C TYR A 114 -1.05 -23.56 17.41
N PHE A 115 -0.21 -23.31 18.41
CA PHE A 115 -0.40 -22.27 19.40
C PHE A 115 0.87 -21.44 19.52
N SER A 116 0.72 -20.13 19.55
CA SER A 116 1.84 -19.21 19.80
C SER A 116 1.37 -18.05 20.65
N ILE A 117 2.28 -17.48 21.44
CA ILE A 117 2.01 -16.21 22.12
C ILE A 117 2.60 -15.11 21.25
N GLN A 118 1.75 -14.17 20.86
CA GLN A 118 2.13 -12.97 20.13
C GLN A 118 1.66 -11.75 20.90
N GLN A 119 2.28 -10.61 20.63
CA GLN A 119 1.96 -9.36 21.27
C GLN A 119 1.49 -8.38 20.19
N SER A 120 0.56 -7.50 20.55
CA SER A 120 0.15 -6.38 19.70
C SER A 120 -0.30 -5.25 20.62
N ARG A 121 0.28 -4.07 20.44
CA ARG A 121 0.05 -2.88 21.26
C ARG A 121 0.24 -3.15 22.75
N LYS A 122 1.32 -3.87 23.08
CA LYS A 122 1.69 -4.36 24.43
C LYS A 122 0.67 -5.29 25.10
N GLN A 123 -0.35 -5.75 24.38
CA GLN A 123 -1.30 -6.76 24.84
C GLN A 123 -0.86 -8.13 24.33
N ASN A 124 -0.76 -9.10 25.23
CA ASN A 124 -0.43 -10.48 24.85
C ASN A 124 -1.68 -11.22 24.40
N PHE A 125 -1.52 -12.03 23.36
CA PHE A 125 -2.53 -12.88 22.78
C PHE A 125 -2.01 -14.31 22.64
N LEU A 126 -2.85 -15.29 22.96
CA LEU A 126 -2.68 -16.65 22.47
C LEU A 126 -3.29 -16.70 21.06
N THR A 127 -2.45 -16.92 20.05
CA THR A 127 -2.92 -17.27 18.71
C THR A 127 -3.20 -18.77 18.67
N ALA A 128 -4.41 -19.17 18.30
CA ALA A 128 -4.76 -20.58 18.14
C ALA A 128 -5.17 -20.87 16.70
N THR A 129 -4.43 -21.76 16.04
CA THR A 129 -4.80 -22.33 14.73
C THR A 129 -5.15 -23.80 14.94
N ILE A 130 -6.43 -24.15 14.77
CA ILE A 130 -6.95 -25.49 15.06
C ILE A 130 -7.42 -26.13 13.75
N PRO A 131 -6.78 -27.22 13.28
CA PRO A 131 -7.24 -27.98 12.13
C PRO A 131 -8.68 -28.45 12.34
N THR A 132 -9.55 -28.14 11.40
CA THR A 132 -10.97 -28.48 11.51
C THR A 132 -11.34 -29.76 10.75
N ILE A 133 -10.39 -30.31 10.00
CA ILE A 133 -10.55 -31.56 9.26
C ILE A 133 -9.50 -32.56 9.75
N ARG A 134 -9.92 -33.79 10.01
CA ARG A 134 -9.04 -34.86 10.48
C ARG A 134 -9.38 -36.21 9.86
N VAL A 135 -8.44 -37.14 9.95
CA VAL A 135 -8.69 -38.57 9.70
C VAL A 135 -8.91 -39.27 11.05
N ASN A 136 -10.07 -39.91 11.23
CA ASN A 136 -10.39 -40.65 12.45
C ASN A 136 -9.66 -42.01 12.53
N SER A 137 -9.79 -42.72 13.65
CA SER A 137 -9.14 -44.03 13.85
C SER A 137 -9.60 -45.14 12.89
N LYS A 138 -10.73 -44.94 12.20
CA LYS A 138 -11.26 -45.86 11.17
C LYS A 138 -10.82 -45.47 9.75
N GLY A 139 -10.04 -44.41 9.59
CA GLY A 139 -9.62 -43.89 8.29
C GLY A 139 -10.65 -43.00 7.58
N GLU A 140 -11.75 -42.63 8.26
CA GLU A 140 -12.76 -41.72 7.71
C GLU A 140 -12.36 -40.26 7.97
N ILE A 141 -12.73 -39.36 7.05
CA ILE A 141 -12.42 -37.94 7.17
C ILE A 141 -13.63 -37.23 7.78
N GLU A 142 -13.38 -36.45 8.83
CA GLU A 142 -14.39 -35.77 9.64
C GLU A 142 -14.11 -34.28 9.74
N LYS A 143 -15.16 -33.47 9.89
CA LYS A 143 -15.12 -32.02 10.12
C LYS A 143 -15.54 -31.67 11.54
N LEU A 144 -14.91 -30.67 12.12
CA LEU A 144 -15.15 -30.18 13.48
C LEU A 144 -16.40 -29.29 13.50
N LEU A 145 -17.38 -29.58 14.36
CA LEU A 145 -18.63 -28.82 14.51
C LEU A 145 -18.60 -27.86 15.70
N SER A 146 -17.93 -28.23 16.77
CA SER A 146 -17.74 -27.38 17.96
C SER A 146 -16.58 -27.89 18.79
N PHE A 147 -16.00 -27.02 19.61
CA PHE A 147 -14.97 -27.36 20.59
C PHE A 147 -14.99 -26.36 21.75
N THR A 148 -14.40 -26.75 22.87
CA THR A 148 -14.06 -25.85 23.99
C THR A 148 -12.55 -25.73 24.07
N LEU A 149 -12.02 -24.51 24.00
CA LEU A 149 -10.62 -24.22 24.30
C LEU A 149 -10.50 -23.78 25.76
N SER A 150 -9.81 -24.56 26.58
CA SER A 150 -9.49 -24.20 27.96
C SER A 150 -8.06 -23.70 28.06
N ILE A 151 -7.88 -22.50 28.62
CA ILE A 151 -6.57 -21.90 28.90
C ILE A 151 -6.41 -21.81 30.42
N GLU A 152 -5.44 -22.54 30.96
CA GLU A 152 -5.12 -22.57 32.39
C GLU A 152 -3.70 -22.03 32.61
N GLU A 153 -3.53 -21.03 33.46
CA GLU A 153 -2.18 -20.53 33.82
C GLU A 153 -1.52 -21.54 34.77
N ASN A 154 -0.33 -22.02 34.38
CA ASN A 154 0.47 -22.88 35.24
C ASN A 154 1.18 -22.01 36.30
N ASN A 155 1.20 -22.48 37.56
CA ASN A 155 2.00 -21.88 38.64
C ASN A 155 3.51 -22.14 38.40
N HIS A 156 4.08 -21.61 37.33
CA HIS A 156 5.52 -21.58 37.13
C HIS A 156 6.12 -20.31 37.75
N PRO A 157 7.27 -20.41 38.45
CA PRO A 157 7.96 -19.24 38.95
C PRO A 157 8.32 -18.31 37.79
N LYS A 158 8.14 -17.01 38.02
CA LYS A 158 8.42 -15.93 37.05
C LYS A 158 9.80 -16.15 36.43
N SER A 159 9.83 -16.37 35.11
CA SER A 159 11.06 -16.22 34.33
C SER A 159 11.58 -14.78 34.49
N GLN A 160 12.91 -14.67 34.65
CA GLN A 160 13.60 -13.44 35.00
C GLN A 160 13.31 -12.30 34.01
N ASN A 161 13.20 -11.09 34.56
CA ASN A 161 13.16 -9.84 33.82
C ASN A 161 14.26 -9.81 32.75
N ILE A 162 13.88 -9.90 31.49
CA ILE A 162 14.73 -9.44 30.39
C ILE A 162 14.98 -7.96 30.67
N SER A 163 16.25 -7.58 30.79
CA SER A 163 16.63 -6.19 31.00
C SER A 163 16.01 -5.34 29.90
N LYS A 164 15.08 -4.45 30.26
CA LYS A 164 14.53 -3.45 29.34
C LYS A 164 15.71 -2.62 28.84
N LEU A 165 16.15 -2.84 27.60
CA LEU A 165 17.01 -1.90 26.90
C LEU A 165 16.23 -0.57 26.82
N SER A 166 16.64 0.41 27.63
CA SER A 166 16.09 1.75 27.61
C SER A 166 16.62 2.47 26.39
N ALA A 167 15.72 2.95 25.53
CA ALA A 167 16.08 3.89 24.49
C ALA A 167 16.72 5.14 25.09
N LYS A 168 17.70 5.71 24.38
CA LYS A 168 18.28 7.03 24.66
C LYS A 168 17.19 8.09 24.59
N THR A 169 17.34 9.12 25.41
CA THR A 169 16.40 10.25 25.49
C THR A 169 16.91 11.51 24.78
N SER A 170 18.12 11.46 24.23
CA SER A 170 18.70 12.53 23.42
C SER A 170 19.79 11.97 22.52
N SER A 171 19.85 12.45 21.28
CA SER A 171 20.91 12.13 20.32
C SER A 171 22.18 12.92 20.62
N VAL A 172 23.34 12.33 20.34
CA VAL A 172 24.61 13.07 20.29
C VAL A 172 24.63 14.15 19.21
N LEU A 173 23.83 14.02 18.16
CA LEU A 173 23.67 15.01 17.09
C LEU A 173 22.81 16.22 17.49
N SER A 174 22.32 16.27 18.73
CA SER A 174 21.41 17.33 19.19
C SER A 174 22.04 18.72 19.26
N ASN A 175 23.37 18.81 19.35
CA ASN A 175 24.10 20.06 19.40
C ASN A 175 25.52 19.92 18.83
N GLY A 176 26.11 21.05 18.44
CA GLY A 176 27.48 21.15 17.92
C GLY A 176 27.54 21.31 16.40
N LYS A 177 28.75 21.32 15.86
CA LYS A 177 29.06 21.21 14.44
C LYS A 177 29.42 19.77 14.11
N TRP A 178 28.68 19.20 13.17
CA TRP A 178 28.84 17.83 12.71
C TRP A 178 29.14 17.80 11.22
N VAL A 179 30.17 17.05 10.84
CA VAL A 179 30.54 16.82 9.43
C VAL A 179 30.42 15.33 9.15
N LYS A 180 29.66 14.97 8.12
CA LYS A 180 29.54 13.58 7.66
C LYS A 180 30.60 13.28 6.61
N ILE A 181 31.24 12.13 6.76
CA ILE A 181 32.22 11.55 5.85
C ILE A 181 31.79 10.12 5.49
N LYS A 182 32.31 9.58 4.38
CA LYS A 182 32.00 8.23 3.93
C LYS A 182 33.24 7.46 3.47
N ILE A 183 33.13 6.14 3.54
CA ILE A 183 34.16 5.17 3.17
C ILE A 183 33.59 3.99 2.37
N VAL A 184 34.45 3.28 1.63
CA VAL A 184 34.05 2.15 0.75
C VAL A 184 34.74 0.81 1.09
N THR A 185 35.76 0.82 1.95
CA THR A 185 36.51 -0.39 2.33
C THR A 185 36.89 -0.38 3.80
N THR A 186 36.98 -1.54 4.43
CA THR A 186 37.45 -1.67 5.81
C THR A 186 38.95 -1.38 5.90
N GLY A 187 39.39 -0.62 6.90
CA GLY A 187 40.81 -0.33 7.14
C GLY A 187 41.09 0.88 8.04
N ILE A 188 42.35 1.30 8.08
CA ILE A 188 42.80 2.54 8.70
C ILE A 188 42.63 3.70 7.73
N TYR A 189 42.04 4.77 8.24
CA TYR A 189 41.82 6.03 7.53
C TYR A 189 42.62 7.15 8.15
N LYS A 190 43.08 8.07 7.30
CA LYS A 190 43.81 9.28 7.64
C LYS A 190 42.99 10.51 7.26
N ILE A 191 42.93 11.47 8.16
CA ILE A 191 42.40 12.82 7.89
C ILE A 191 43.42 13.83 8.40
N THR A 192 43.91 14.68 7.49
CA THR A 192 44.90 15.71 7.78
C THR A 192 44.29 16.90 8.52
N TYR A 193 45.12 17.64 9.25
CA TYR A 193 44.75 18.90 9.86
C TYR A 193 44.11 19.86 8.85
N SER A 194 44.70 19.98 7.65
CA SER A 194 44.17 20.83 6.58
C SER A 194 42.78 20.40 6.10
N GLU A 195 42.52 19.10 6.03
CA GLU A 195 41.19 18.59 5.68
C GLU A 195 40.17 18.94 6.78
N LEU A 196 40.49 18.71 8.06
CA LEU A 196 39.60 19.06 9.18
C LEU A 196 39.22 20.55 9.19
N VAL A 197 40.21 21.43 8.97
CA VAL A 197 39.97 22.88 8.87
C VAL A 197 39.16 23.22 7.61
N SER A 198 39.42 22.55 6.48
CA SER A 198 38.66 22.76 5.24
C SER A 198 37.20 22.31 5.33
N TYR A 199 36.91 21.32 6.19
CA TYR A 199 35.55 20.92 6.57
C TYR A 199 34.89 21.94 7.52
N GLY A 200 35.61 23.00 7.86
CA GLY A 200 35.17 24.10 8.71
C GLY A 200 35.08 23.75 10.19
N LEU A 201 35.78 22.71 10.65
CA LEU A 201 35.90 22.40 12.08
C LEU A 201 36.91 23.34 12.74
N SER A 202 36.56 23.89 13.90
CA SER A 202 37.41 24.71 14.76
C SER A 202 37.87 23.92 15.98
N ASN A 203 38.96 24.30 16.65
CA ASN A 203 39.48 23.55 17.82
C ASN A 203 39.75 22.06 17.48
N VAL A 204 40.39 21.83 16.34
CA VAL A 204 40.63 20.48 15.78
C VAL A 204 41.45 19.56 16.68
N GLU A 205 42.08 20.08 17.74
CA GLU A 205 42.66 19.29 18.83
C GLU A 205 41.65 18.41 19.58
N ASN A 206 40.37 18.82 19.61
CA ASN A 206 39.26 18.08 20.21
C ASN A 206 38.51 17.22 19.19
N VAL A 207 39.10 16.95 18.02
CA VAL A 207 38.44 16.12 17.01
C VAL A 207 38.10 14.73 17.57
N SER A 208 36.91 14.26 17.20
CA SER A 208 36.38 12.94 17.49
C SER A 208 35.67 12.38 16.25
N VAL A 209 35.73 11.06 16.10
CA VAL A 209 35.07 10.30 15.04
C VAL A 209 33.96 9.48 15.67
N TRP A 210 32.80 9.40 15.01
CA TRP A 210 31.62 8.71 15.50
C TRP A 210 31.01 7.83 14.41
N GLY A 211 30.53 6.64 14.78
CA GLY A 211 29.85 5.73 13.86
C GLY A 211 29.86 4.29 14.38
N ASN A 212 29.06 3.42 13.77
CA ASN A 212 28.76 2.06 14.29
C ASN A 212 29.23 0.93 13.37
N GLY A 213 30.10 1.22 12.39
CA GLY A 213 30.62 0.22 11.45
C GLY A 213 29.73 -0.02 10.23
N GLY A 214 30.11 -1.02 9.43
CA GLY A 214 29.46 -1.32 8.14
C GLY A 214 28.50 -2.51 8.16
N SER A 215 28.25 -3.10 9.33
CA SER A 215 27.28 -4.20 9.47
C SER A 215 25.86 -3.69 9.28
N LYS A 216 25.03 -4.44 8.55
CA LYS A 216 23.60 -4.13 8.43
C LYS A 216 22.90 -4.25 9.79
N LEU A 217 21.82 -3.51 9.97
CA LEU A 217 20.97 -3.68 11.14
C LEU A 217 20.20 -5.01 11.06
N SER A 218 19.84 -5.55 12.23
CA SER A 218 19.08 -6.79 12.31
C SER A 218 17.63 -6.61 11.86
N TYR A 219 17.14 -7.53 11.02
CA TYR A 219 15.72 -7.62 10.68
C TYR A 219 14.85 -8.20 11.81
N MET A 220 15.46 -8.74 12.87
CA MET A 220 14.77 -9.20 14.08
C MET A 220 14.98 -8.21 15.24
N ASN A 221 13.93 -7.96 16.01
CA ASN A 221 13.91 -7.02 17.14
C ASN A 221 14.64 -7.52 18.40
N ASN A 222 14.95 -8.82 18.47
CA ASN A 222 15.58 -9.48 19.61
C ASN A 222 17.11 -9.48 19.57
N VAL A 223 17.70 -8.92 18.50
CA VAL A 223 19.15 -8.74 18.37
C VAL A 223 19.51 -7.32 18.78
N SER A 224 20.44 -7.16 19.72
CA SER A 224 20.87 -5.84 20.17
C SER A 224 21.70 -5.12 19.09
N SER A 225 21.51 -3.82 18.99
CA SER A 225 22.31 -2.93 18.13
C SER A 225 22.55 -1.62 18.88
N PRO A 226 23.61 -0.86 18.57
CA PRO A 226 23.79 0.48 19.13
C PRO A 226 22.56 1.34 18.88
N ASP A 227 22.10 2.05 19.91
CA ASP A 227 20.87 2.85 19.87
C ASP A 227 21.10 4.26 19.30
N ASP A 228 22.35 4.75 19.33
CA ASP A 228 22.80 6.03 18.79
C ASP A 228 24.25 5.90 18.30
N LEU A 229 24.85 6.96 17.78
CA LEU A 229 26.26 7.00 17.37
C LEU A 229 27.22 6.79 18.56
N GLU A 230 28.21 5.92 18.38
CA GLU A 230 29.30 5.73 19.35
C GLU A 230 30.64 6.31 18.86
N GLN A 231 31.48 6.78 19.78
CA GLN A 231 32.82 7.26 19.44
C GLN A 231 33.74 6.13 18.97
N ILE A 232 34.39 6.36 17.83
CA ILE A 232 35.51 5.60 17.31
C ILE A 232 36.81 6.19 17.88
N PRO A 233 37.62 5.43 18.63
CA PRO A 233 38.90 5.91 19.13
C PRO A 233 39.88 6.26 18.00
N ILE A 234 40.59 7.37 18.17
CA ILE A 234 41.57 7.86 17.19
C ILE A 234 42.97 7.99 17.79
N ILE A 235 43.98 8.03 16.93
CA ILE A 235 45.30 8.60 17.24
C ILE A 235 45.38 10.00 16.61
N ILE A 236 45.98 10.95 17.33
CA ILE A 236 46.38 12.25 16.79
C ILE A 236 47.90 12.23 16.68
N GLU A 237 48.40 12.22 15.45
CA GLU A 237 49.82 12.33 15.16
C GLU A 237 50.21 13.79 15.07
N LYS A 238 51.12 14.21 15.95
CA LYS A 238 51.65 15.57 15.99
C LYS A 238 53.12 15.56 15.59
N GLY A 239 53.55 16.62 14.94
CA GLY A 239 54.96 16.85 14.65
C GLY A 239 55.83 16.98 15.91
N THR A 240 57.12 17.23 15.69
CA THR A 240 58.10 17.37 16.78
C THR A 240 57.86 18.53 17.74
N ASP A 241 56.99 19.48 17.38
CA ASP A 241 56.60 20.62 18.20
C ASP A 241 55.47 20.28 19.21
N GLY A 242 54.84 19.10 19.09
CA GLY A 242 53.76 18.63 19.97
C GLY A 242 52.45 19.39 19.84
N ILE A 243 52.31 20.25 18.83
CA ILE A 243 51.12 21.08 18.57
C ILE A 243 50.39 20.50 17.36
N PHE A 244 49.07 20.31 17.43
CA PHE A 244 48.31 19.78 16.30
C PHE A 244 48.09 20.88 15.24
N ASN A 245 48.89 20.87 14.17
CA ASN A 245 48.94 21.93 13.15
C ASN A 245 49.19 21.41 11.71
N GLN A 246 49.58 22.29 10.78
CA GLN A 246 49.73 21.94 9.37
C GLN A 246 50.82 20.88 9.13
N GLY A 247 50.41 19.74 8.57
CA GLY A 247 51.26 18.56 8.38
C GLY A 247 50.86 17.37 9.24
N ASP A 248 50.12 17.64 10.32
CA ASP A 248 49.59 16.64 11.24
C ASP A 248 48.31 15.99 10.73
N TYR A 249 47.93 14.89 11.37
CA TYR A 249 46.75 14.12 10.99
C TYR A 249 46.21 13.26 12.12
N ILE A 250 44.97 12.79 11.94
CA ILE A 250 44.38 11.74 12.76
C ILE A 250 44.36 10.42 12.01
N LEU A 251 44.42 9.32 12.77
CA LEU A 251 44.23 7.96 12.28
C LEU A 251 43.10 7.27 13.05
N PHE A 252 42.26 6.52 12.35
CA PHE A 252 41.20 5.72 12.96
C PHE A 252 40.90 4.48 12.13
N TYR A 253 40.37 3.43 12.78
CA TYR A 253 39.90 2.23 12.12
C TYR A 253 38.41 2.36 11.80
N ALA A 254 38.01 1.96 10.60
CA ALA A 254 36.63 1.98 10.16
C ALA A 254 36.30 0.73 9.35
N GLU A 255 35.08 0.23 9.55
CA GLU A 255 34.52 -0.90 8.82
C GLU A 255 33.68 -0.41 7.64
N GLY A 256 33.97 -0.96 6.45
CA GLY A 256 33.24 -0.73 5.22
C GLY A 256 32.06 -1.70 5.03
N PRO A 257 31.39 -1.67 3.87
CA PRO A 257 30.13 -2.38 3.64
C PRO A 257 30.26 -3.90 3.56
N LEU A 258 31.47 -4.44 3.42
CA LEU A 258 31.76 -5.88 3.49
C LEU A 258 32.32 -6.22 4.87
N THR A 259 31.59 -7.06 5.59
CA THR A 259 31.92 -7.52 6.94
C THR A 259 32.14 -9.03 6.97
N TRP A 260 32.76 -9.54 8.04
CA TRP A 260 33.09 -10.97 8.18
C TRP A 260 32.55 -11.51 9.49
N LYS A 261 31.87 -12.67 9.43
CA LYS A 261 31.34 -13.39 10.57
C LYS A 261 31.97 -14.78 10.68
N TYR A 262 32.44 -15.14 11.87
CA TYR A 262 33.00 -16.47 12.11
C TYR A 262 31.91 -17.47 12.52
N GLU A 263 31.73 -18.52 11.72
CA GLU A 263 30.84 -19.66 12.01
C GLU A 263 31.60 -20.73 12.79
N GLU A 264 31.39 -20.80 14.12
CA GLU A 264 32.10 -21.75 14.97
C GLU A 264 31.86 -23.21 14.58
N ALA A 265 30.64 -23.56 14.19
CA ALA A 265 30.27 -24.93 13.84
C ALA A 265 31.06 -25.47 12.62
N ASN A 266 31.40 -24.60 11.67
CA ASN A 266 32.07 -24.96 10.42
C ASN A 266 33.56 -24.58 10.41
N ASN A 267 34.02 -23.84 11.42
CA ASN A 267 35.31 -23.16 11.44
C ASN A 267 35.55 -22.39 10.14
N PHE A 268 34.59 -21.54 9.77
CA PHE A 268 34.55 -20.85 8.48
C PHE A 268 34.16 -19.38 8.69
N PHE A 269 34.83 -18.47 7.99
CA PHE A 269 34.48 -17.06 7.94
C PHE A 269 33.61 -16.80 6.71
N MET A 270 32.42 -16.26 6.96
CA MET A 270 31.43 -15.91 5.95
C MET A 270 31.40 -14.39 5.80
N HIS A 271 31.36 -13.88 4.57
CA HIS A 271 31.22 -12.45 4.33
C HIS A 271 29.75 -12.04 4.31
N GLU A 272 29.45 -10.81 4.70
CA GLU A 272 28.14 -10.19 4.52
C GLU A 272 28.34 -8.81 3.88
N ILE A 273 27.60 -8.53 2.80
CA ILE A 273 27.55 -7.22 2.15
C ILE A 273 26.33 -6.45 2.65
N HIS A 274 26.50 -5.17 2.94
CA HIS A 274 25.41 -4.30 3.36
C HIS A 274 24.35 -4.18 2.24
N PRO A 275 23.09 -4.62 2.46
CA PRO A 275 22.11 -4.79 1.37
C PRO A 275 21.49 -3.48 0.88
N TYR A 276 21.73 -2.37 1.58
CA TYR A 276 21.12 -1.07 1.30
C TYR A 276 22.12 0.07 1.07
N SER A 277 23.43 -0.17 1.27
CA SER A 277 24.45 0.89 1.25
C SER A 277 25.76 0.37 0.69
N LYS A 278 26.29 1.04 -0.34
CA LYS A 278 27.61 0.74 -0.93
C LYS A 278 28.75 1.50 -0.26
N GLU A 279 28.40 2.47 0.58
CA GLU A 279 29.32 3.36 1.26
C GLU A 279 28.86 3.48 2.71
N ILE A 280 29.80 3.48 3.65
CA ILE A 280 29.52 3.55 5.09
C ILE A 280 29.92 4.92 5.62
N ASN A 281 29.00 5.53 6.38
CA ASN A 281 29.11 6.89 6.88
C ASN A 281 29.66 6.93 8.32
N TYR A 282 30.44 7.95 8.59
CA TYR A 282 30.96 8.32 9.90
C TYR A 282 30.82 9.84 10.08
N PHE A 283 30.89 10.31 11.32
CA PHE A 283 30.68 11.70 11.67
C PHE A 283 31.91 12.25 12.42
N LEU A 284 32.23 13.51 12.14
CA LEU A 284 33.31 14.26 12.78
C LEU A 284 32.72 15.43 13.56
N THR A 285 33.25 15.67 14.75
CA THR A 285 32.99 16.88 15.52
C THR A 285 34.19 17.24 16.39
N THR A 286 34.28 18.53 16.74
CA THR A 286 35.28 19.11 17.64
C THR A 286 34.66 19.69 18.91
N ASP A 287 33.34 19.62 19.05
CA ASP A 287 32.61 20.30 20.13
C ASP A 287 32.41 19.40 21.36
N TYR A 288 32.86 18.15 21.29
CA TYR A 288 32.91 17.21 22.40
C TYR A 288 34.31 17.16 23.02
N THR A 289 34.41 17.48 24.32
CA THR A 289 35.70 17.51 25.04
C THR A 289 36.14 16.14 25.55
N SER A 290 35.20 15.21 25.79
CA SER A 290 35.51 13.84 26.21
C SER A 290 35.70 12.94 24.99
N THR A 291 36.89 13.01 24.40
CA THR A 291 37.23 12.26 23.19
C THR A 291 37.92 10.94 23.49
N LYS A 292 37.53 9.84 22.83
CA LYS A 292 38.24 8.55 22.92
C LYS A 292 39.53 8.57 22.11
N ARG A 293 40.59 8.03 22.70
CA ARG A 293 41.90 7.85 22.08
C ARG A 293 42.30 6.39 22.13
N ILE A 294 43.07 5.96 21.14
CA ILE A 294 43.61 4.60 21.13
C ILE A 294 44.64 4.46 22.23
N THR A 295 44.48 3.42 23.06
CA THR A 295 45.42 3.09 24.14
C THR A 295 46.34 1.95 23.71
N GLU A 296 47.52 1.88 24.32
CA GLU A 296 48.43 0.76 24.10
C GLU A 296 47.96 -0.53 24.79
N ILE A 297 48.31 -1.67 24.21
CA ILE A 297 48.23 -2.99 24.83
C ILE A 297 49.60 -3.65 24.77
N THR A 298 50.09 -4.09 25.93
CA THR A 298 51.40 -4.73 26.08
C THR A 298 51.27 -6.25 26.16
N SER A 299 52.37 -6.94 25.86
CA SER A 299 52.43 -8.40 26.02
C SER A 299 52.31 -8.81 27.49
N PRO A 300 51.61 -9.92 27.82
CA PRO A 300 51.57 -10.45 29.17
C PRO A 300 52.94 -11.01 29.58
N LEU A 301 53.21 -11.09 30.89
CA LEU A 301 54.44 -11.69 31.42
C LEU A 301 54.49 -13.22 31.29
N SER A 302 53.32 -13.85 31.13
CA SER A 302 53.19 -15.30 30.96
C SER A 302 53.73 -15.76 29.60
N PRO A 303 54.34 -16.97 29.52
CA PRO A 303 54.84 -17.50 28.25
C PRO A 303 53.69 -17.78 27.27
N SER A 304 53.98 -17.70 25.97
CA SER A 304 53.03 -18.07 24.92
C SER A 304 52.71 -19.57 24.98
N THR A 305 51.43 -19.93 24.97
CA THR A 305 50.96 -21.32 24.83
C THR A 305 50.87 -21.76 23.37
N TYR A 306 50.81 -20.80 22.44
CA TYR A 306 50.77 -21.02 21.01
C TYR A 306 51.63 -19.98 20.28
N GLN A 307 52.27 -20.36 19.18
CA GLN A 307 53.04 -19.45 18.33
C GLN A 307 52.62 -19.65 16.88
N THR A 308 52.43 -18.56 16.16
CA THR A 308 51.97 -18.62 14.77
C THR A 308 52.78 -17.71 13.85
N ASN A 309 53.12 -18.26 12.70
CA ASN A 309 53.67 -17.52 11.55
C ASN A 309 52.60 -17.38 10.44
N TYR A 310 51.36 -17.78 10.71
CA TYR A 310 50.30 -17.89 9.72
C TYR A 310 49.00 -17.27 10.25
N TYR A 311 48.09 -16.95 9.35
CA TYR A 311 46.79 -16.38 9.69
C TYR A 311 45.72 -16.83 8.70
N ASP A 312 44.45 -16.63 9.05
CA ASP A 312 43.33 -16.84 8.14
C ASP A 312 43.12 -15.59 7.27
N GLU A 313 43.39 -15.76 5.98
CA GLU A 313 43.11 -14.76 4.95
C GLU A 313 41.83 -15.14 4.20
N LEU A 314 41.03 -14.11 3.90
CA LEU A 314 39.64 -14.21 3.51
C LEU A 314 39.42 -13.43 2.21
N VAL A 315 38.85 -14.08 1.20
CA VAL A 315 38.49 -13.44 -0.08
C VAL A 315 37.05 -13.79 -0.42
N ALA A 316 36.29 -12.78 -0.84
CA ALA A 316 34.91 -12.95 -1.31
C ALA A 316 34.75 -12.41 -2.74
N PHE A 317 33.96 -13.09 -3.55
CA PHE A 317 33.48 -12.62 -4.84
C PHE A 317 31.96 -12.65 -4.79
N GLU A 318 31.35 -11.47 -4.82
CA GLU A 318 29.90 -11.26 -4.86
C GLU A 318 29.65 -9.88 -5.48
N LYS A 319 28.79 -9.83 -6.50
CA LYS A 319 28.58 -8.61 -7.29
C LYS A 319 27.23 -7.95 -7.04
N ASN A 320 26.20 -8.75 -6.77
CA ASN A 320 24.81 -8.32 -6.55
C ASN A 320 24.26 -7.42 -7.67
N ASP A 321 24.37 -7.87 -8.93
CA ASP A 321 23.95 -7.11 -10.10
C ASP A 321 22.47 -7.30 -10.47
N THR A 322 21.96 -8.52 -10.30
CA THR A 322 20.65 -8.95 -10.83
C THR A 322 19.83 -9.67 -9.78
N ASN A 323 18.61 -9.18 -9.53
CA ASN A 323 17.55 -9.94 -8.86
C ASN A 323 16.70 -10.63 -9.94
N LEU A 324 16.66 -11.96 -9.95
CA LEU A 324 16.16 -12.75 -11.08
C LEU A 324 14.64 -12.74 -11.25
N ILE A 325 13.89 -12.50 -10.17
CA ILE A 325 12.42 -12.45 -10.19
C ILE A 325 11.86 -11.05 -9.86
N LYS A 326 12.73 -10.05 -9.71
CA LYS A 326 12.43 -8.70 -9.22
C LYS A 326 11.63 -8.72 -7.90
N SER A 327 12.03 -9.59 -6.98
CA SER A 327 11.39 -9.83 -5.68
C SER A 327 12.35 -10.57 -4.77
N GLY A 328 12.17 -10.41 -3.45
CA GLY A 328 13.07 -11.00 -2.47
C GLY A 328 14.43 -10.30 -2.43
N ARG A 329 15.30 -10.77 -1.54
CA ARG A 329 16.56 -10.11 -1.20
C ARG A 329 17.83 -10.81 -1.70
N ASP A 330 17.72 -11.95 -2.38
CA ASP A 330 18.87 -12.57 -3.04
C ASP A 330 19.19 -11.84 -4.36
N TRP A 331 20.48 -11.66 -4.60
CA TRP A 331 21.02 -11.05 -5.81
C TRP A 331 22.11 -11.94 -6.39
N TYR A 332 22.30 -11.84 -7.70
CA TYR A 332 23.27 -12.64 -8.44
C TYR A 332 24.17 -11.74 -9.27
N GLY A 333 25.40 -12.18 -9.49
CA GLY A 333 26.41 -11.49 -10.28
C GLY A 333 26.58 -12.13 -11.66
N GLU A 334 27.68 -12.85 -11.81
CA GLU A 334 28.15 -13.45 -13.05
C GLU A 334 27.13 -14.44 -13.63
N SER A 335 26.76 -14.25 -14.90
CA SER A 335 25.90 -15.19 -15.64
C SER A 335 26.72 -16.18 -16.47
N PHE A 336 26.30 -17.44 -16.46
CA PHE A 336 26.86 -18.58 -17.18
C PHE A 336 25.89 -19.03 -18.27
N ASP A 337 25.74 -18.20 -19.31
CA ASP A 337 24.95 -18.51 -20.51
C ASP A 337 25.84 -18.63 -21.75
N ILE A 338 26.31 -17.49 -22.29
CA ILE A 338 27.21 -17.43 -23.45
C ILE A 338 28.61 -17.94 -23.09
N TYR A 339 29.14 -17.46 -21.96
CA TYR A 339 30.41 -17.91 -21.40
C TYR A 339 30.14 -18.81 -20.20
N THR A 340 30.36 -20.11 -20.38
CA THR A 340 30.07 -21.12 -19.33
C THR A 340 31.24 -21.35 -18.38
N THR A 341 32.42 -20.78 -18.63
CA THR A 341 33.59 -20.87 -17.75
C THR A 341 34.05 -19.50 -17.32
N GLN A 342 34.25 -19.31 -16.02
CA GLN A 342 34.75 -18.06 -15.43
C GLN A 342 35.84 -18.34 -14.39
N ASN A 343 36.81 -17.42 -14.29
CA ASN A 343 37.97 -17.52 -13.41
C ASN A 343 37.98 -16.39 -12.39
N PHE A 344 38.13 -16.75 -11.12
CA PHE A 344 38.14 -15.84 -9.97
C PHE A 344 39.51 -15.91 -9.30
N ASN A 345 40.32 -14.87 -9.52
CA ASN A 345 41.67 -14.79 -8.98
C ASN A 345 41.67 -14.20 -7.57
N THR A 346 42.11 -14.99 -6.58
CA THR A 346 42.13 -14.58 -5.17
C THR A 346 43.34 -13.72 -4.78
N ASN A 347 44.40 -13.74 -5.60
CA ASN A 347 45.72 -13.18 -5.29
C ASN A 347 46.42 -13.79 -4.05
N LEU A 348 45.94 -14.92 -3.52
CA LEU A 348 46.55 -15.62 -2.38
C LEU A 348 47.65 -16.57 -2.86
N ASN A 349 48.89 -16.36 -2.43
CA ASN A 349 50.06 -17.08 -2.98
C ASN A 349 51.09 -17.60 -1.96
N ASN A 350 50.83 -17.49 -0.65
CA ASN A 350 51.74 -17.89 0.42
C ASN A 350 51.07 -18.85 1.42
N GLN A 351 50.50 -19.95 0.93
CA GLN A 351 49.74 -20.90 1.74
C GLN A 351 50.61 -21.57 2.82
N GLU A 352 50.04 -21.83 4.00
CA GLU A 352 50.67 -22.66 5.05
C GLU A 352 50.91 -24.08 4.52
N PRO A 353 52.15 -24.61 4.52
CA PRO A 353 52.44 -25.96 4.04
C PRO A 353 51.62 -27.02 4.77
N GLY A 354 50.97 -27.91 4.02
CA GLY A 354 50.11 -28.97 4.58
C GLY A 354 48.75 -28.49 5.11
N SER A 355 48.43 -27.20 4.99
CA SER A 355 47.10 -26.67 5.30
C SER A 355 46.07 -27.01 4.22
N SER A 356 44.80 -26.73 4.52
CA SER A 356 43.71 -26.80 3.56
C SER A 356 43.20 -25.41 3.20
N VAL A 357 42.67 -25.29 2.00
CA VAL A 357 41.85 -24.16 1.54
C VAL A 357 40.39 -24.58 1.65
N LYS A 358 39.57 -23.74 2.28
CA LYS A 358 38.12 -23.92 2.33
C LYS A 358 37.46 -22.94 1.37
N ILE A 359 36.55 -23.43 0.54
CA ILE A 359 35.83 -22.63 -0.45
C ILE A 359 34.35 -22.92 -0.27
N ARG A 360 33.54 -21.90 -0.02
CA ARG A 360 32.08 -21.98 -0.07
C ARG A 360 31.61 -21.31 -1.33
N THR A 361 30.77 -21.97 -2.10
CA THR A 361 30.10 -21.36 -3.25
C THR A 361 28.59 -21.49 -3.10
N ARG A 362 27.86 -20.43 -3.47
CA ARG A 362 26.42 -20.48 -3.68
C ARG A 362 26.14 -20.18 -5.15
N LEU A 363 25.53 -21.15 -5.83
CA LEU A 363 25.31 -21.15 -7.27
C LEU A 363 23.84 -21.43 -7.56
N SER A 364 23.35 -20.88 -8.67
CA SER A 364 21.98 -21.10 -9.12
C SER A 364 21.92 -21.49 -10.60
N ALA A 365 20.83 -22.14 -10.98
CA ALA A 365 20.55 -22.45 -12.37
C ALA A 365 19.05 -22.53 -12.66
N ARG A 366 18.67 -22.10 -13.87
CA ARG A 366 17.35 -22.34 -14.47
C ARG A 366 17.51 -23.36 -15.57
N SER A 367 16.99 -24.57 -15.35
CA SER A 367 17.06 -25.68 -16.31
C SER A 367 15.89 -26.63 -16.08
N SER A 368 15.31 -27.18 -17.15
CA SER A 368 14.24 -28.20 -17.03
C SER A 368 14.75 -29.59 -16.63
N SER A 369 16.06 -29.77 -16.61
CA SER A 369 16.74 -31.01 -16.22
C SER A 369 17.90 -30.70 -15.28
N THR A 370 18.39 -31.72 -14.58
CA THR A 370 19.55 -31.59 -13.69
C THR A 370 20.75 -31.01 -14.43
N SER A 371 21.33 -29.96 -13.86
CA SER A 371 22.54 -29.30 -14.38
C SER A 371 23.63 -29.32 -13.31
N SER A 372 24.85 -28.91 -13.65
CA SER A 372 25.93 -28.88 -12.66
C SER A 372 26.99 -27.85 -12.94
N TYR A 373 27.72 -27.48 -11.89
CA TYR A 373 28.97 -26.72 -11.97
C TYR A 373 30.14 -27.63 -11.64
N ASN A 374 31.20 -27.57 -12.44
CA ASN A 374 32.50 -28.10 -12.09
C ASN A 374 33.32 -26.99 -11.43
N ILE A 375 33.82 -27.24 -10.22
CA ILE A 375 34.61 -26.29 -9.45
C ILE A 375 36.06 -26.76 -9.48
N LEU A 376 36.96 -25.89 -9.94
CA LEU A 376 38.39 -26.14 -9.96
C LEU A 376 39.15 -25.13 -9.11
N LEU A 377 40.22 -25.58 -8.47
CA LEU A 377 41.23 -24.74 -7.84
C LEU A 377 42.56 -24.99 -8.55
N ASN A 378 43.13 -23.96 -9.17
CA ASN A 378 44.38 -24.06 -9.95
C ASN A 378 44.35 -25.19 -11.00
N ASN A 379 43.24 -25.29 -11.75
CA ASN A 379 42.96 -26.33 -12.75
C ASN A 379 42.75 -27.76 -12.20
N ILE A 380 42.73 -27.96 -10.88
CA ILE A 380 42.40 -29.25 -10.25
C ILE A 380 40.93 -29.22 -9.83
N SER A 381 40.14 -30.20 -10.29
CA SER A 381 38.74 -30.33 -9.85
C SER A 381 38.69 -30.64 -8.35
N ILE A 382 37.97 -29.81 -7.60
CA ILE A 382 37.75 -29.97 -6.15
C ILE A 382 36.34 -30.48 -5.85
N GLY A 383 35.46 -30.48 -6.84
CA GLY A 383 34.12 -31.04 -6.72
C GLY A 383 33.17 -30.61 -7.82
N ASN A 384 31.99 -31.21 -7.80
CA ASN A 384 30.87 -30.89 -8.67
C ASN A 384 29.65 -30.52 -7.82
N LEU A 385 28.97 -29.44 -8.19
CA LEU A 385 27.75 -28.99 -7.55
C LEU A 385 26.59 -29.25 -8.51
N GLN A 386 25.77 -30.26 -8.19
CA GLN A 386 24.56 -30.59 -8.95
C GLN A 386 23.35 -29.78 -8.47
N LEU A 387 22.60 -29.24 -9.43
CA LEU A 387 21.37 -28.48 -9.24
C LEU A 387 20.22 -29.23 -9.92
N SER A 388 19.11 -29.40 -9.21
CA SER A 388 17.92 -30.07 -9.72
C SER A 388 17.29 -29.26 -10.86
N GLY A 389 16.56 -29.94 -11.75
CA GLY A 389 15.71 -29.25 -12.72
C GLY A 389 14.53 -28.56 -12.04
N VAL A 390 14.09 -27.43 -12.60
CA VAL A 390 12.89 -26.69 -12.21
C VAL A 390 11.82 -26.79 -13.29
N ASN A 391 10.56 -26.56 -12.93
CA ASN A 391 9.47 -26.54 -13.90
C ASN A 391 9.41 -25.16 -14.59
N VAL A 392 10.16 -25.03 -15.68
CA VAL A 392 10.31 -23.76 -16.41
C VAL A 392 9.00 -23.18 -16.98
N GLY A 393 7.93 -23.98 -17.08
CA GLY A 393 6.62 -23.55 -17.57
C GLY A 393 5.58 -23.26 -16.49
N ASP A 394 5.91 -23.43 -15.21
CA ASP A 394 5.00 -23.22 -14.09
C ASP A 394 5.47 -22.04 -13.23
N GLU A 395 4.71 -20.96 -13.25
CA GLU A 395 5.03 -19.72 -12.54
C GLU A 395 4.92 -19.83 -11.01
N GLN A 396 4.22 -20.85 -10.50
CA GLN A 396 4.10 -21.11 -9.05
C GLN A 396 5.26 -21.95 -8.51
N SER A 397 6.05 -22.55 -9.41
CA SER A 397 7.23 -23.32 -9.04
C SER A 397 8.47 -22.42 -8.85
N ASP A 398 9.52 -22.97 -8.24
CA ASP A 398 10.77 -22.27 -8.07
C ASP A 398 11.35 -21.85 -9.44
N PHE A 399 11.65 -20.57 -9.60
CA PHE A 399 12.17 -20.01 -10.85
C PHE A 399 13.56 -20.57 -11.20
N ILE A 400 14.37 -20.84 -10.17
CA ILE A 400 15.73 -21.37 -10.25
C ILE A 400 15.95 -22.41 -9.14
N SER A 401 16.85 -23.36 -9.38
CA SER A 401 17.43 -24.16 -8.32
C SER A 401 18.65 -23.43 -7.75
N VAL A 402 18.77 -23.37 -6.43
CA VAL A 402 19.91 -22.79 -5.72
C VAL A 402 20.55 -23.84 -4.85
N LYS A 403 21.88 -23.86 -4.79
CA LYS A 403 22.61 -24.71 -3.86
C LYS A 403 23.89 -24.04 -3.39
N GLN A 404 24.10 -24.12 -2.09
CA GLN A 404 25.36 -23.78 -1.44
C GLN A 404 26.13 -25.06 -1.16
N GLN A 405 27.44 -25.04 -1.37
CA GLN A 405 28.31 -26.16 -1.03
C GLN A 405 29.68 -25.70 -0.55
N ASP A 406 30.18 -26.41 0.46
CA ASP A 406 31.51 -26.21 1.02
C ASP A 406 32.47 -27.26 0.46
N PHE A 407 33.65 -26.79 0.05
CA PHE A 407 34.75 -27.61 -0.44
C PHE A 407 35.96 -27.37 0.45
N THR A 408 36.63 -28.45 0.83
CA THR A 408 37.92 -28.39 1.56
C THR A 408 38.91 -29.23 0.78
N THR A 409 40.05 -28.62 0.41
CA THR A 409 41.09 -29.27 -0.39
C THR A 409 42.47 -28.92 0.17
N PRO A 410 43.49 -29.78 0.04
CA PRO A 410 44.87 -29.40 0.34
C PRO A 410 45.27 -28.13 -0.41
N ALA A 411 45.95 -27.21 0.28
CA ALA A 411 46.36 -25.94 -0.29
C ALA A 411 47.42 -26.14 -1.40
N PRO A 412 47.14 -25.81 -2.67
CA PRO A 412 48.14 -25.92 -3.73
C PRO A 412 49.19 -24.81 -3.60
N THR A 413 50.33 -24.99 -4.27
CA THR A 413 51.37 -23.95 -4.32
C THR A 413 51.01 -22.86 -5.33
N GLY A 414 51.43 -21.63 -5.03
CA GLY A 414 51.25 -20.48 -5.91
C GLY A 414 49.90 -19.77 -5.73
N ASN A 415 49.58 -18.91 -6.70
CA ASN A 415 48.36 -18.09 -6.65
C ASN A 415 47.09 -18.96 -6.75
N LEU A 416 46.13 -18.80 -5.83
CA LEU A 416 44.86 -19.53 -5.86
C LEU A 416 43.89 -18.86 -6.85
N THR A 417 43.45 -19.62 -7.84
CA THR A 417 42.39 -19.24 -8.79
C THR A 417 41.27 -20.26 -8.72
N VAL A 418 40.06 -19.79 -8.42
CA VAL A 418 38.84 -20.60 -8.47
C VAL A 418 38.25 -20.50 -9.87
N THR A 419 38.04 -21.63 -10.54
CA THR A 419 37.39 -21.69 -11.84
C THR A 419 36.04 -22.38 -11.69
N LEU A 420 35.00 -21.74 -12.20
CA LEU A 420 33.66 -22.31 -12.28
C LEU A 420 33.33 -22.61 -13.74
N THR A 421 32.93 -23.84 -14.03
CA THR A 421 32.46 -24.26 -15.36
C THR A 421 31.05 -24.83 -15.27
N TYR A 422 30.07 -24.13 -15.85
CA TYR A 422 28.69 -24.58 -15.91
C TYR A 422 28.47 -25.59 -17.04
N ASN A 423 27.97 -26.77 -16.69
CA ASN A 423 27.61 -27.83 -17.63
C ASN A 423 26.13 -27.69 -17.99
N LYS A 424 25.84 -26.99 -19.08
CA LYS A 424 24.49 -26.79 -19.63
C LYS A 424 23.92 -28.12 -20.17
N PRO A 425 22.79 -28.64 -19.65
CA PRO A 425 22.14 -29.82 -20.24
C PRO A 425 21.36 -29.48 -21.51
N SER A 426 21.06 -28.20 -21.76
CA SER A 426 20.43 -27.70 -22.99
C SER A 426 20.85 -26.24 -23.26
N PRO A 427 20.68 -25.73 -24.50
CA PRO A 427 20.99 -24.32 -24.81
C PRO A 427 20.17 -23.31 -23.99
N ALA A 428 18.95 -23.68 -23.58
CA ALA A 428 18.06 -22.83 -22.79
C ALA A 428 18.40 -22.80 -21.28
N ALA A 429 19.31 -23.66 -20.81
CA ALA A 429 19.71 -23.71 -19.42
C ALA A 429 20.66 -22.57 -19.10
N ASN A 430 20.38 -21.81 -18.04
CA ASN A 430 21.22 -20.68 -17.62
C ASN A 430 21.65 -20.84 -16.18
N GLY A 431 22.86 -20.38 -15.87
CA GLY A 431 23.43 -20.43 -14.54
C GLY A 431 23.87 -19.06 -14.03
N TRP A 432 23.93 -18.86 -12.73
CA TRP A 432 24.42 -17.62 -12.11
C TRP A 432 25.25 -17.88 -10.85
N LEU A 433 26.21 -17.00 -10.60
CA LEU A 433 26.94 -16.92 -9.33
C LEU A 433 26.20 -15.99 -8.37
N ASP A 434 25.95 -16.47 -7.17
CA ASP A 434 25.62 -15.62 -6.03
C ASP A 434 26.94 -15.14 -5.40
N TYR A 435 27.67 -16.04 -4.75
CA TYR A 435 28.99 -15.73 -4.20
C TYR A 435 29.98 -16.90 -4.13
N ILE A 436 31.26 -16.55 -4.03
CA ILE A 436 32.37 -17.43 -3.66
C ILE A 436 33.07 -16.83 -2.43
N THR A 437 33.22 -17.62 -1.37
CA THR A 437 34.00 -17.26 -0.19
C THR A 437 35.19 -18.22 -0.06
N VAL A 438 36.40 -17.69 0.01
CA VAL A 438 37.65 -18.45 0.15
C VAL A 438 38.28 -18.14 1.50
N ASN A 439 38.57 -19.18 2.28
CA ASN A 439 39.31 -19.12 3.53
C ASN A 439 40.61 -19.90 3.35
N SER A 440 41.75 -19.25 3.51
CA SER A 440 43.06 -19.87 3.35
C SER A 440 44.01 -19.47 4.45
N ARG A 441 44.79 -20.44 4.95
CA ARG A 441 45.91 -20.17 5.84
C ARG A 441 47.07 -19.60 5.03
N GLN A 442 47.43 -18.35 5.29
CA GLN A 442 48.49 -17.64 4.59
C GLN A 442 49.64 -17.29 5.55
N LEU A 443 50.86 -17.20 5.02
CA LEU A 443 52.03 -16.75 5.76
C LEU A 443 51.80 -15.30 6.23
N LEU A 444 52.00 -15.06 7.53
CA LEU A 444 51.84 -13.75 8.14
C LEU A 444 53.03 -12.85 7.75
N LYS A 445 52.88 -12.18 6.61
CA LYS A 445 53.90 -11.36 5.97
C LYS A 445 53.31 -10.03 5.52
N TYR A 446 53.98 -8.94 5.87
CA TYR A 446 53.61 -7.61 5.41
C TYR A 446 54.08 -7.38 3.96
N GLN A 447 53.21 -6.83 3.11
CA GLN A 447 53.45 -6.66 1.66
C GLN A 447 53.24 -5.22 1.16
N GLY A 448 53.33 -4.22 2.05
CA GLY A 448 53.25 -2.80 1.69
C GLY A 448 51.84 -2.23 1.51
N ASN A 449 50.82 -3.02 1.81
CA ASN A 449 49.42 -2.60 1.96
C ASN A 449 48.96 -2.91 3.38
N GLN A 450 47.84 -2.31 3.81
CA GLN A 450 47.24 -2.65 5.10
C GLN A 450 46.90 -4.15 5.16
N LEU A 451 47.33 -4.83 6.20
CA LEU A 451 47.16 -6.27 6.39
C LEU A 451 46.25 -6.51 7.58
N ILE A 452 45.02 -6.97 7.33
CA ILE A 452 44.11 -7.44 8.37
C ILE A 452 44.35 -8.93 8.59
N PHE A 453 44.63 -9.34 9.82
CA PHE A 453 44.95 -10.73 10.13
C PHE A 453 44.29 -11.21 11.41
N ARG A 454 44.00 -12.51 11.44
CA ARG A 454 43.40 -13.23 12.58
C ARG A 454 43.82 -14.69 12.51
N ASP A 455 43.90 -15.38 13.64
CA ASP A 455 44.23 -16.81 13.67
C ASP A 455 43.18 -17.61 14.44
N SER A 456 42.30 -18.31 13.74
CA SER A 456 41.30 -19.22 14.30
C SER A 456 41.88 -20.41 15.06
N LYS A 457 43.14 -20.83 14.79
CA LYS A 457 43.82 -21.88 15.57
C LYS A 457 44.35 -21.37 16.92
N SER A 458 44.48 -20.05 17.06
CA SER A 458 45.01 -19.39 18.27
C SER A 458 43.97 -19.26 19.38
N LYS A 459 42.68 -19.29 19.03
CA LYS A 459 41.59 -19.04 19.98
C LYS A 459 41.38 -20.20 20.96
N GLY A 460 41.12 -19.90 22.23
CA GLY A 460 40.76 -20.90 23.23
C GLY A 460 40.95 -20.37 24.65
N VAL A 461 40.07 -20.76 25.56
CA VAL A 461 40.12 -20.30 26.97
C VAL A 461 41.50 -20.53 27.57
N GLY A 462 42.14 -19.47 28.05
CA GLY A 462 43.48 -19.46 28.64
C GLY A 462 44.63 -19.43 27.63
N ASN A 463 44.38 -19.42 26.32
CA ASN A 463 45.45 -19.36 25.31
C ASN A 463 46.14 -18.00 25.31
N ILE A 464 47.46 -18.03 25.12
CA ILE A 464 48.30 -16.85 24.93
C ILE A 464 49.12 -17.10 23.67
N THR A 465 48.94 -16.25 22.67
CA THR A 465 49.53 -16.48 21.34
C THR A 465 50.60 -15.45 21.03
N GLN A 466 51.75 -15.94 20.59
CA GLN A 466 52.78 -15.13 19.94
C GLN A 466 52.52 -15.08 18.43
N PHE A 467 52.43 -13.87 17.88
CA PHE A 467 52.30 -13.61 16.46
C PHE A 467 53.63 -13.15 15.89
N ASN A 468 54.09 -13.78 14.82
CA ASN A 468 55.34 -13.47 14.14
C ASN A 468 55.05 -12.96 12.72
N ILE A 469 55.23 -11.65 12.50
CA ILE A 469 55.01 -11.00 11.21
C ILE A 469 56.34 -10.83 10.49
N GLN A 470 56.42 -11.26 9.23
CA GLN A 470 57.63 -11.15 8.41
C GLN A 470 57.62 -9.93 7.48
N ASN A 471 58.83 -9.49 7.08
CA ASN A 471 59.07 -8.37 6.14
C ASN A 471 58.45 -7.05 6.60
N THR A 472 58.61 -6.74 7.88
CA THR A 472 58.04 -5.55 8.48
C THR A 472 59.01 -4.36 8.39
N PRO A 473 58.53 -3.18 7.94
CA PRO A 473 59.32 -1.96 8.00
C PRO A 473 59.37 -1.39 9.42
N ASN A 474 60.34 -0.52 9.70
CA ASN A 474 60.44 0.15 11.00
C ASN A 474 59.29 1.14 11.27
N THR A 475 58.52 1.49 10.25
CA THR A 475 57.36 2.40 10.28
C THR A 475 56.04 1.68 10.56
N LEU A 476 56.05 0.36 10.75
CA LEU A 476 54.84 -0.44 10.91
C LEU A 476 54.09 -0.06 12.20
N ARG A 477 52.76 0.00 12.14
CA ARG A 477 51.88 -0.01 13.32
C ARG A 477 51.02 -1.25 13.30
N ILE A 478 50.68 -1.76 14.49
CA ILE A 478 49.79 -2.90 14.65
C ILE A 478 48.71 -2.52 15.65
N TRP A 479 47.44 -2.60 15.25
CA TRP A 479 46.32 -2.40 16.17
C TRP A 479 45.51 -3.68 16.33
N ASP A 480 45.07 -3.96 17.56
CA ASP A 480 43.98 -4.90 17.85
C ASP A 480 42.67 -4.20 17.51
N ILE A 481 41.95 -4.75 16.54
CA ILE A 481 40.68 -4.24 16.00
C ILE A 481 39.54 -5.24 16.22
N SER A 482 39.66 -6.10 17.24
CA SER A 482 38.62 -7.08 17.59
C SER A 482 37.28 -6.45 17.98
N ASN A 483 37.28 -5.14 18.31
CA ASN A 483 36.10 -4.34 18.55
C ASN A 483 36.33 -2.92 17.99
N ILE A 484 35.49 -2.49 17.04
CA ILE A 484 35.59 -1.19 16.37
C ILE A 484 35.55 0.01 17.34
N HIS A 485 34.84 -0.12 18.46
CA HIS A 485 34.72 0.92 19.49
C HIS A 485 35.81 0.84 20.57
N PHE A 486 36.69 -0.16 20.48
CA PHE A 486 37.81 -0.35 21.40
C PHE A 486 39.11 -0.86 20.74
N PRO A 487 39.60 -0.23 19.65
CA PRO A 487 40.89 -0.56 19.08
C PRO A 487 42.04 -0.18 20.03
N ARG A 488 43.09 -0.99 20.03
CA ARG A 488 44.29 -0.80 20.87
C ARG A 488 45.58 -0.92 20.09
N SER A 489 46.52 -0.02 20.33
CA SER A 489 47.85 -0.06 19.70
C SER A 489 48.69 -1.16 20.34
N VAL A 490 49.13 -2.14 19.57
CA VAL A 490 49.90 -3.28 20.06
C VAL A 490 51.36 -2.92 20.17
N VAL A 491 51.91 -3.01 21.39
CA VAL A 491 53.35 -2.88 21.60
C VAL A 491 54.04 -4.18 21.19
N TYR A 492 55.01 -4.07 20.29
CA TYR A 492 55.71 -5.20 19.69
C TYR A 492 57.24 -5.03 19.76
N SER A 493 57.96 -6.10 19.44
CA SER A 493 59.42 -6.10 19.30
C SER A 493 59.82 -6.40 17.85
N THR A 494 60.93 -5.83 17.37
CA THR A 494 61.45 -6.08 16.02
C THR A 494 62.84 -6.70 16.06
N SER A 495 63.11 -7.64 15.16
CA SER A 495 64.43 -8.25 14.96
C SER A 495 64.60 -8.70 13.51
N SER A 496 65.67 -8.25 12.84
CA SER A 496 66.03 -8.62 11.46
C SER A 496 64.88 -8.53 10.43
N GLY A 497 64.05 -7.49 10.51
CA GLY A 497 62.91 -7.28 9.59
C GLY A 497 61.67 -8.14 9.87
N ASN A 498 61.59 -8.73 11.07
CA ASN A 498 60.40 -9.41 11.59
C ASN A 498 59.89 -8.70 12.84
N THR A 499 58.57 -8.71 13.03
CA THR A 499 57.88 -8.16 14.20
C THR A 499 57.23 -9.27 15.02
N ILE A 500 57.39 -9.22 16.34
CA ILE A 500 56.85 -10.21 17.28
C ILE A 500 56.10 -9.52 18.42
N PHE A 501 54.89 -10.01 18.72
CA PHE A 501 54.15 -9.65 19.93
C PHE A 501 53.36 -10.85 20.47
N THR A 502 53.02 -10.81 21.76
CA THR A 502 52.28 -11.90 22.43
C THR A 502 51.04 -11.34 23.11
N LEU A 503 49.86 -11.92 22.91
CA LEU A 503 48.62 -11.47 23.56
C LEU A 503 47.72 -12.65 23.95
N PRO A 504 46.87 -12.52 24.99
CA PRO A 504 45.86 -13.53 25.33
C PRO A 504 44.84 -13.69 24.21
N THR A 505 44.57 -14.91 23.79
CA THR A 505 43.62 -15.28 22.72
C THR A 505 42.51 -16.19 23.25
N ASP A 506 41.93 -15.83 24.40
CA ASP A 506 40.76 -16.51 24.98
C ASP A 506 39.57 -16.53 24.01
N SER A 507 39.46 -15.47 23.21
CA SER A 507 38.56 -15.34 22.06
C SER A 507 39.38 -15.06 20.80
N LEU A 508 38.73 -15.21 19.64
CA LEU A 508 39.33 -14.82 18.37
C LEU A 508 39.63 -13.32 18.38
N ARG A 509 40.89 -12.97 18.09
CA ARG A 509 41.30 -11.58 17.89
C ARG A 509 41.55 -11.29 16.42
N GLN A 510 41.25 -10.04 16.05
CA GLN A 510 41.59 -9.49 14.75
C GLN A 510 42.53 -8.31 14.91
N PHE A 511 43.53 -8.24 14.06
CA PHE A 511 44.56 -7.21 14.07
C PHE A 511 44.67 -6.57 12.70
N ILE A 512 45.22 -5.36 12.65
CA ILE A 512 45.59 -4.68 11.41
C ILE A 512 47.01 -4.15 11.51
N ALA A 513 47.85 -4.49 10.53
CA ALA A 513 49.21 -4.00 10.39
C ALA A 513 49.29 -3.02 9.20
N PHE A 514 49.83 -1.83 9.41
CA PHE A 514 49.79 -0.75 8.42
C PHE A 514 50.92 0.27 8.60
N GLU A 515 51.10 1.14 7.60
CA GLU A 515 51.96 2.32 7.63
C GLU A 515 51.11 3.58 7.44
N ASP A 516 51.44 4.67 8.11
CA ASP A 516 50.62 5.90 8.12
C ASP A 516 50.41 6.51 6.73
N ASN A 517 51.41 6.37 5.83
CA ASN A 517 51.34 6.85 4.44
C ASN A 517 50.55 5.89 3.50
N LYS A 518 50.12 4.73 4.01
CA LYS A 518 49.24 3.75 3.34
C LYS A 518 47.82 3.73 3.92
N ALA A 519 47.53 4.61 4.88
CA ALA A 519 46.18 4.84 5.36
C ALA A 519 45.28 5.33 4.22
N TYR A 520 44.01 4.90 4.20
CA TYR A 520 43.04 5.33 3.21
C TYR A 520 42.55 6.75 3.49
N SER A 521 42.06 7.44 2.46
CA SER A 521 41.39 8.75 2.59
C SER A 521 39.88 8.59 2.71
N VAL A 522 39.23 9.52 3.38
CA VAL A 522 37.76 9.61 3.47
C VAL A 522 37.21 10.48 2.34
N SER A 523 35.92 10.33 2.03
CA SER A 523 35.21 11.28 1.17
C SER A 523 34.28 12.16 2.01
N LEU A 524 34.31 13.48 1.79
CA LEU A 524 33.39 14.42 2.44
C LEU A 524 31.97 14.24 1.88
N VAL A 525 30.97 14.15 2.75
CA VAL A 525 29.55 14.21 2.37
C VAL A 525 29.02 15.64 2.57
N GLY A 526 29.25 16.22 3.75
CA GLY A 526 28.85 17.60 4.05
C GLY A 526 28.51 17.82 5.52
N ASP A 527 28.06 19.04 5.85
CA ASP A 527 27.58 19.38 7.18
C ASP A 527 26.25 18.68 7.51
N VAL A 528 26.07 18.32 8.78
CA VAL A 528 24.83 17.72 9.30
C VAL A 528 24.18 18.70 10.26
N PRO A 529 22.94 19.16 9.98
CA PRO A 529 22.20 19.99 10.93
C PRO A 529 21.96 19.27 12.25
N ASN A 530 21.93 20.02 13.35
CA ASN A 530 21.60 19.46 14.65
C ASN A 530 20.19 18.86 14.65
N GLN A 531 20.05 17.67 15.23
CA GLN A 531 18.84 16.88 15.23
C GLN A 531 18.76 15.99 16.48
N ASN A 532 17.54 15.69 16.92
CA ASN A 532 17.31 14.94 18.15
C ASN A 532 16.01 14.12 18.07
N LEU A 533 15.98 13.13 17.19
CA LEU A 533 14.84 12.20 17.10
C LEU A 533 14.70 11.39 18.39
N HIS A 534 15.80 10.99 19.04
CA HIS A 534 15.74 10.33 20.37
C HIS A 534 14.97 11.12 21.43
N GLY A 535 15.07 12.46 21.39
CA GLY A 535 14.38 13.37 22.29
C GLY A 535 12.98 13.81 21.85
N SER A 536 12.46 13.27 20.75
CA SER A 536 11.14 13.66 20.22
C SER A 536 10.01 13.31 21.19
N SER A 537 8.97 14.15 21.21
CA SER A 537 7.72 13.89 21.92
C SER A 537 6.93 12.76 21.27
N TYR A 538 6.02 12.13 22.01
CA TYR A 538 5.08 11.16 21.43
C TYR A 538 4.22 11.83 20.34
N SER A 539 3.85 11.05 19.32
CA SER A 539 3.00 11.48 18.21
C SER A 539 2.05 10.36 17.81
N ASP A 540 0.80 10.70 17.51
CA ASP A 540 -0.20 9.79 16.96
C ASP A 540 0.23 9.26 15.59
N MET A 541 0.76 10.15 14.75
CA MET A 541 1.19 9.85 13.39
C MET A 541 2.63 10.30 13.14
N VAL A 542 3.41 9.42 12.51
CA VAL A 542 4.73 9.74 11.99
C VAL A 542 4.68 9.67 10.46
N ILE A 543 5.12 10.74 9.79
CA ILE A 543 5.32 10.76 8.35
C ILE A 543 6.82 10.69 8.08
N VAL A 544 7.25 9.59 7.47
CA VAL A 544 8.63 9.41 6.99
C VAL A 544 8.68 9.80 5.53
N VAL A 545 9.54 10.75 5.17
CA VAL A 545 9.56 11.37 3.84
C VAL A 545 11.00 11.50 3.32
N HIS A 546 11.20 11.36 2.01
CA HIS A 546 12.49 11.75 1.41
C HIS A 546 12.62 13.29 1.38
N PRO A 547 13.81 13.89 1.63
CA PRO A 547 13.97 15.35 1.67
C PRO A 547 13.38 16.12 0.48
N SER A 548 13.37 15.53 -0.72
CA SER A 548 12.79 16.15 -1.92
C SER A 548 11.26 16.33 -1.92
N LEU A 549 10.55 15.74 -0.95
CA LEU A 549 9.08 15.78 -0.82
C LEU A 549 8.63 16.38 0.52
N LEU A 550 9.56 16.97 1.28
CA LEU A 550 9.32 17.46 2.64
C LEU A 550 8.19 18.48 2.73
N ASP A 551 8.09 19.38 1.74
CA ASP A 551 7.05 20.42 1.72
C ASP A 551 5.64 19.81 1.62
N GLN A 552 5.47 18.81 0.75
CA GLN A 552 4.19 18.11 0.56
C GLN A 552 3.80 17.28 1.79
N ALA A 553 4.78 16.60 2.41
CA ALA A 553 4.54 15.87 3.66
C ALA A 553 4.18 16.81 4.82
N SER A 554 4.81 17.99 4.88
CA SER A 554 4.51 19.01 5.90
C SER A 554 3.11 19.58 5.72
N GLU A 555 2.66 19.76 4.48
CA GLU A 555 1.29 20.18 4.19
C GLU A 555 0.25 19.13 4.64
N LEU A 556 0.49 17.84 4.39
CA LEU A 556 -0.39 16.77 4.88
C LEU A 556 -0.44 16.73 6.41
N ALA A 557 0.73 16.86 7.06
CA ALA A 557 0.78 16.88 8.51
C ALA A 557 -0.09 18.00 9.09
N GLU A 558 -0.10 19.17 8.45
CA GLU A 558 -0.93 20.28 8.89
C GLU A 558 -2.42 19.99 8.70
N ILE A 559 -2.82 19.35 7.60
CA ILE A 559 -4.21 18.91 7.39
C ILE A 559 -4.71 18.05 8.56
N HIS A 560 -3.90 17.07 9.02
CA HIS A 560 -4.28 16.21 10.14
C HIS A 560 -4.26 16.93 11.49
N ARG A 561 -3.30 17.82 11.72
CA ARG A 561 -3.28 18.63 12.95
C ARG A 561 -4.51 19.51 13.06
N THR A 562 -4.94 20.14 11.95
CA THR A 562 -6.07 21.08 11.96
C THR A 562 -7.43 20.38 11.90
N ASN A 563 -7.57 19.34 11.09
CA ASN A 563 -8.87 18.72 10.81
C ASN A 563 -9.18 17.56 11.74
N ASP A 564 -8.16 16.78 12.12
CA ASP A 564 -8.32 15.56 12.92
C ASP A 564 -7.87 15.75 14.39
N GLY A 565 -7.11 16.81 14.68
CA GLY A 565 -6.53 17.05 16.00
C GLY A 565 -5.41 16.06 16.36
N LEU A 566 -4.82 15.38 15.38
CA LEU A 566 -3.74 14.42 15.60
C LEU A 566 -2.40 15.14 15.87
N SER A 567 -1.60 14.56 16.76
CA SER A 567 -0.19 14.94 16.89
C SER A 567 0.63 14.28 15.78
N VAL A 568 1.16 15.08 14.85
CA VAL A 568 1.88 14.58 13.66
C VAL A 568 3.33 15.03 13.65
N GLN A 569 4.25 14.07 13.55
CA GLN A 569 5.68 14.30 13.38
C GLN A 569 6.11 13.99 11.94
N VAL A 570 6.78 14.95 11.28
CA VAL A 570 7.36 14.76 9.93
C VAL A 570 8.86 14.61 10.08
N VAL A 571 9.42 13.53 9.54
CA VAL A 571 10.84 13.21 9.67
C VAL A 571 11.38 12.75 8.33
N THR A 572 12.56 13.26 7.97
CA THR A 572 13.23 12.83 6.74
C THR A 572 13.97 11.50 6.91
N THR A 573 14.10 10.75 5.82
CA THR A 573 14.94 9.53 5.78
C THR A 573 16.35 9.77 6.28
N ASP A 574 16.97 10.90 5.89
CA ASP A 574 18.34 11.24 6.28
C ASP A 574 18.48 11.47 7.80
N GLN A 575 17.50 12.14 8.42
CA GLN A 575 17.49 12.33 9.87
C GLN A 575 17.43 11.00 10.62
N ILE A 576 16.58 10.07 10.15
CA ILE A 576 16.47 8.73 10.72
C ILE A 576 17.79 7.96 10.55
N TYR A 577 18.37 7.95 9.35
CA TYR A 577 19.59 7.20 9.11
C TYR A 577 20.75 7.69 9.97
N ASN A 578 20.89 9.01 10.11
CA ASN A 578 21.91 9.62 10.95
C ASN A 578 21.90 9.12 12.40
N GLU A 579 20.71 8.99 13.02
CA GLU A 579 20.57 8.59 14.43
C GLU A 579 20.46 7.07 14.63
N PHE A 580 19.85 6.34 13.69
CA PHE A 580 19.49 4.92 13.90
C PHE A 580 20.33 3.92 13.10
N SER A 581 21.13 4.36 12.12
CA SER A 581 21.99 3.49 11.30
C SER A 581 23.35 4.11 10.98
N SER A 582 23.81 5.07 11.79
CA SER A 582 25.09 5.74 11.59
C SER A 582 25.21 6.44 10.21
N GLY A 583 24.10 7.02 9.74
CA GLY A 583 24.02 7.73 8.47
C GLY A 583 23.85 6.84 7.24
N ASN A 584 23.84 5.51 7.42
CA ASN A 584 23.71 4.55 6.33
C ASN A 584 22.24 4.29 6.00
N ARG A 585 21.91 4.19 4.72
CA ARG A 585 20.57 3.78 4.33
C ARG A 585 20.34 2.34 4.80
N ASP A 586 19.32 2.11 5.63
CA ASP A 586 18.92 0.79 6.10
C ASP A 586 17.42 0.82 6.47
N VAL A 587 16.67 -0.17 5.99
CA VAL A 587 15.22 -0.27 6.26
C VAL A 587 14.92 -0.43 7.76
N SER A 588 15.80 -1.11 8.50
CA SER A 588 15.64 -1.37 9.92
C SER A 588 15.81 -0.10 10.76
N ALA A 589 16.47 0.94 10.23
CA ALA A 589 16.60 2.23 10.90
C ALA A 589 15.21 2.89 11.10
N ILE A 590 14.36 2.83 10.07
CA ILE A 590 12.98 3.35 10.10
C ILE A 590 12.14 2.56 11.13
N ARG A 591 12.23 1.23 11.10
CA ARG A 591 11.55 0.38 12.10
C ARG A 591 12.06 0.68 13.51
N ASN A 592 13.36 0.79 13.71
CA ASN A 592 13.96 1.07 15.02
C ASN A 592 13.53 2.43 15.56
N PHE A 593 13.39 3.45 14.70
CA PHE A 593 12.82 4.74 15.06
C PHE A 593 11.37 4.62 15.54
N MET A 594 10.51 3.89 14.82
CA MET A 594 9.13 3.65 15.29
C MET A 594 9.09 2.84 16.59
N ARG A 595 9.98 1.85 16.72
CA ARG A 595 10.11 1.01 17.91
C ARG A 595 10.59 1.80 19.11
N MET A 596 11.38 2.86 18.94
CA MET A 596 11.75 3.75 20.03
C MET A 596 10.51 4.39 20.68
N PHE A 597 9.59 4.96 19.89
CA PHE A 597 8.34 5.51 20.43
C PHE A 597 7.50 4.44 21.13
N TYR A 598 7.38 3.28 20.49
CA TYR A 598 6.67 2.14 21.07
C TYR A 598 7.27 1.70 22.42
N LYS A 599 8.59 1.56 22.53
CA LYS A 599 9.26 1.20 23.79
C LYS A 599 9.10 2.26 24.87
N ARG A 600 9.21 3.53 24.50
CA ARG A 600 9.06 4.67 25.43
C ARG A 600 7.62 4.87 25.92
N SER A 601 6.61 4.40 25.21
CA SER A 601 5.20 4.58 25.60
C SER A 601 4.90 3.95 26.96
N THR A 602 4.17 4.66 27.82
CA THR A 602 3.79 4.15 29.16
C THR A 602 2.36 3.59 29.20
N GLY A 603 1.54 3.96 28.22
CA GLY A 603 0.20 3.44 28.00
C GLY A 603 -0.23 3.55 26.54
N SER A 604 -1.47 3.17 26.24
CA SER A 604 -2.01 3.19 24.87
C SER A 604 -2.02 4.59 24.24
N GLY A 605 -2.18 5.65 25.06
CA GLY A 605 -2.20 7.05 24.62
C GLY A 605 -0.87 7.62 24.15
N ASP A 606 0.25 7.04 24.60
CA ASP A 606 1.58 7.48 24.18
C ASP A 606 2.10 6.68 22.97
N MET A 607 1.43 5.58 22.61
CA MET A 607 1.86 4.70 21.53
C MET A 607 1.56 5.33 20.16
N PRO A 608 2.51 5.29 19.21
CA PRO A 608 2.21 5.69 17.85
C PRO A 608 1.05 4.84 17.31
N ARG A 609 0.23 5.46 16.46
CA ARG A 609 -0.94 4.81 15.84
C ARG A 609 -0.71 4.60 14.36
N TYR A 610 -0.11 5.58 13.69
CA TYR A 610 0.04 5.58 12.24
C TYR A 610 1.47 5.88 11.79
N LEU A 611 1.92 5.15 10.78
CA LEU A 611 3.11 5.45 10.00
C LEU A 611 2.71 5.65 8.54
N LEU A 612 3.01 6.83 7.99
CA LEU A 612 2.92 7.08 6.55
C LEU A 612 4.32 7.14 5.94
N LEU A 613 4.57 6.27 4.96
CA LEU A 613 5.74 6.33 4.11
C LEU A 613 5.42 7.22 2.90
N PHE A 614 5.89 8.46 2.93
CA PHE A 614 5.65 9.47 1.92
C PHE A 614 6.77 9.45 0.89
N GLY A 615 6.71 8.49 -0.03
CA GLY A 615 7.71 8.29 -1.05
C GLY A 615 7.64 6.88 -1.63
N ASP A 616 8.01 6.77 -2.90
CA ASP A 616 8.04 5.51 -3.61
C ASP A 616 9.17 4.57 -3.13
N GLY A 617 9.06 3.29 -3.48
CA GLY A 617 9.99 2.23 -3.13
C GLY A 617 10.50 1.47 -4.35
N SER A 618 11.42 0.53 -4.13
CA SER A 618 11.98 -0.30 -5.20
C SER A 618 12.40 -1.66 -4.66
N TYR A 619 12.32 -2.71 -5.49
CA TYR A 619 12.98 -3.99 -5.19
C TYR A 619 14.52 -3.83 -5.24
N ASP A 620 15.02 -2.89 -6.06
CA ASP A 620 16.43 -2.51 -6.15
C ASP A 620 16.74 -1.37 -5.16
N ASN A 621 16.82 -1.76 -3.89
CA ASN A 621 17.01 -0.80 -2.79
C ASN A 621 18.41 -0.15 -2.77
N ILE A 622 19.42 -0.73 -3.41
CA ILE A 622 20.84 -0.28 -3.28
C ILE A 622 21.33 0.54 -4.48
N SER A 623 20.60 0.52 -5.59
CA SER A 623 21.06 1.13 -6.84
C SER A 623 20.72 2.61 -6.94
N ASP A 624 21.73 3.41 -7.30
CA ASP A 624 21.60 4.83 -7.63
C ASP A 624 21.38 5.08 -9.13
N LYS A 625 20.93 4.06 -9.88
CA LYS A 625 20.61 4.19 -11.31
C LYS A 625 19.60 5.31 -11.53
N LYS A 626 19.87 6.19 -12.50
CA LYS A 626 18.93 7.23 -12.93
C LYS A 626 17.60 6.59 -13.34
N GLY A 627 16.52 6.96 -12.66
CA GLY A 627 15.17 6.40 -12.87
C GLY A 627 14.72 5.39 -11.82
N ASN A 628 15.59 4.96 -10.91
CA ASN A 628 15.15 4.18 -9.75
C ASN A 628 14.33 5.07 -8.80
N THR A 629 13.18 4.58 -8.33
CA THR A 629 12.23 5.32 -7.48
C THR A 629 12.38 5.00 -5.99
N ASN A 630 13.56 4.51 -5.59
CA ASN A 630 13.87 3.99 -4.26
C ASN A 630 14.02 5.07 -3.15
N LEU A 631 13.18 6.10 -3.14
CA LEU A 631 13.21 7.22 -2.19
C LEU A 631 13.11 6.75 -0.73
N ILE A 632 12.26 5.75 -0.46
CA ILE A 632 12.16 5.09 0.83
C ILE A 632 12.37 3.58 0.61
N PRO A 633 13.43 2.97 1.17
CA PRO A 633 13.73 1.55 0.96
C PRO A 633 12.57 0.65 1.41
N THR A 634 12.39 -0.44 0.69
CA THR A 634 11.38 -1.47 0.96
C THR A 634 11.99 -2.64 1.71
N TYR A 635 11.21 -3.32 2.55
CA TYR A 635 11.59 -4.63 3.06
C TYR A 635 11.20 -5.70 2.03
N GLN A 636 12.19 -6.49 1.59
CA GLN A 636 12.02 -7.64 0.72
C GLN A 636 12.20 -8.94 1.51
N SER A 637 11.36 -9.95 1.24
CA SER A 637 11.41 -11.26 1.89
C SER A 637 12.75 -11.98 1.73
N SER A 638 13.02 -12.92 2.63
CA SER A 638 14.15 -13.86 2.49
C SER A 638 13.96 -14.78 1.28
N GLU A 639 12.74 -15.25 1.06
CA GLU A 639 12.36 -16.01 -0.12
C GLU A 639 12.52 -15.15 -1.39
N SER A 640 13.26 -15.67 -2.37
CA SER A 640 13.76 -14.92 -3.53
C SER A 640 13.80 -15.75 -4.83
N ILE A 641 13.32 -17.01 -4.80
CA ILE A 641 13.34 -17.90 -5.97
C ILE A 641 11.94 -18.26 -6.44
N ASN A 642 10.94 -18.21 -5.56
CA ASN A 642 9.56 -18.49 -5.89
C ASN A 642 8.72 -17.21 -5.91
N LYS A 643 8.11 -16.90 -7.06
CA LYS A 643 7.34 -15.66 -7.25
C LYS A 643 6.16 -15.55 -6.27
N THR A 644 5.52 -16.67 -5.94
CA THR A 644 4.31 -16.72 -5.11
C THR A 644 4.60 -16.61 -3.62
N SER A 645 5.72 -17.14 -3.13
CA SER A 645 6.10 -17.03 -1.71
C SER A 645 7.02 -15.86 -1.40
N SER A 646 7.64 -15.22 -2.40
CA SER A 646 8.35 -13.95 -2.24
C SER A 646 7.38 -12.77 -2.06
N PHE A 647 7.76 -11.78 -1.27
CA PHE A 647 6.93 -10.60 -1.03
C PHE A 647 7.73 -9.33 -0.69
N VAL A 648 7.12 -8.19 -0.98
CA VAL A 648 7.48 -6.87 -0.45
C VAL A 648 6.40 -6.44 0.53
N THR A 649 6.78 -5.88 1.68
CA THR A 649 5.79 -5.43 2.67
C THR A 649 6.27 -4.26 3.51
N ASP A 650 5.36 -3.32 3.77
CA ASP A 650 5.56 -2.27 4.77
C ASP A 650 5.20 -2.73 6.19
N ASP A 651 4.61 -3.92 6.35
CA ASP A 651 4.28 -4.50 7.65
C ASP A 651 5.50 -4.56 8.59
N PHE A 652 6.69 -4.77 8.01
CA PHE A 652 7.97 -4.78 8.71
C PHE A 652 8.17 -3.57 9.63
N PHE A 653 7.67 -2.39 9.25
CA PHE A 653 7.83 -1.16 10.03
C PHE A 653 6.87 -1.06 11.23
N GLY A 654 5.84 -1.92 11.31
CA GLY A 654 4.88 -1.97 12.41
C GLY A 654 4.94 -3.23 13.25
N LEU A 655 5.97 -4.07 13.05
CA LEU A 655 6.35 -5.17 13.94
C LEU A 655 7.33 -4.65 15.00
N LEU A 656 6.83 -4.21 16.16
CA LEU A 656 7.60 -3.41 17.13
C LEU A 656 7.95 -4.17 18.42
N ASP A 657 7.33 -5.32 18.67
CA ASP A 657 7.59 -6.13 19.86
C ASP A 657 8.94 -6.84 19.80
N ASP A 658 9.48 -7.22 20.98
CA ASP A 658 10.88 -7.66 21.11
C ASP A 658 11.23 -8.92 20.31
N ASN A 659 10.28 -9.82 20.08
CA ASN A 659 10.50 -11.09 19.37
C ASN A 659 10.00 -11.07 17.91
N GLU A 660 9.66 -9.91 17.39
CA GLU A 660 9.12 -9.75 16.04
C GLU A 660 10.18 -9.32 15.02
N GLY A 661 9.83 -9.44 13.74
CA GLY A 661 10.71 -9.07 12.63
C GLY A 661 10.52 -9.95 11.40
N GLU A 662 11.15 -9.55 10.31
CA GLU A 662 10.91 -10.12 8.97
C GLU A 662 9.40 -10.14 8.60
N ALA A 663 8.71 -11.27 8.80
CA ALA A 663 7.26 -11.40 8.64
C ALA A 663 6.55 -11.99 9.88
N ILE A 664 7.28 -12.17 10.98
CA ILE A 664 6.82 -12.80 12.22
C ILE A 664 6.30 -11.71 13.18
N GLY A 665 5.06 -11.85 13.64
CA GLY A 665 4.44 -10.95 14.61
C GLY A 665 3.08 -10.38 14.19
N LEU A 666 2.43 -9.69 15.11
CA LEU A 666 1.20 -8.94 14.87
C LEU A 666 1.53 -7.47 14.66
N LEU A 667 0.74 -6.76 13.85
CA LEU A 667 0.95 -5.35 13.61
C LEU A 667 0.52 -4.50 14.82
N ASP A 668 1.43 -3.66 15.29
CA ASP A 668 1.22 -2.70 16.40
C ASP A 668 0.58 -1.38 15.94
N ILE A 669 0.88 -0.96 14.71
CA ILE A 669 0.49 0.34 14.15
C ILE A 669 -0.12 0.17 12.76
N GLY A 670 -0.98 1.11 12.38
CA GLY A 670 -1.48 1.22 11.01
C GLY A 670 -0.43 1.84 10.10
N ILE A 671 -0.23 1.27 8.91
CA ILE A 671 0.80 1.71 7.98
C ILE A 671 0.16 1.98 6.62
N GLY A 672 0.53 3.09 6.00
CA GLY A 672 0.18 3.39 4.62
C GLY A 672 1.37 3.97 3.86
N ARG A 673 1.31 3.91 2.54
CA ARG A 673 2.34 4.46 1.64
C ARG A 673 1.73 5.32 0.56
N PHE A 674 2.39 6.43 0.25
CA PHE A 674 2.20 7.12 -1.02
C PHE A 674 3.36 6.78 -1.96
N PRO A 675 3.12 5.96 -3.00
CA PRO A 675 4.13 5.64 -4.02
C PRO A 675 4.28 6.82 -4.98
N VAL A 676 4.85 7.92 -4.47
CA VAL A 676 5.11 9.15 -5.23
C VAL A 676 6.61 9.36 -5.31
N PHE A 677 7.13 9.61 -6.51
CA PHE A 677 8.58 9.80 -6.71
C PHE A 677 8.96 11.28 -6.88
N ASN A 678 7.99 12.19 -7.01
CA ASN A 678 8.23 13.62 -7.20
C ASN A 678 7.08 14.49 -6.62
N ALA A 679 7.32 15.80 -6.55
CA ALA A 679 6.37 16.76 -5.99
C ALA A 679 5.06 16.88 -6.79
N GLU A 680 5.06 16.66 -8.11
CA GLU A 680 3.85 16.72 -8.94
C GLU A 680 2.87 15.61 -8.55
N GLN A 681 3.37 14.37 -8.46
CA GLN A 681 2.57 13.22 -8.01
C GLN A 681 2.09 13.38 -6.57
N ALA A 682 2.96 13.88 -5.68
CA ALA A 682 2.58 14.18 -4.30
C ALA A 682 1.43 15.20 -4.23
N ASN A 683 1.48 16.26 -5.03
CA ASN A 683 0.42 17.27 -5.09
C ASN A 683 -0.92 16.72 -5.62
N VAL A 684 -0.89 15.71 -6.51
CA VAL A 684 -2.12 15.01 -6.94
C VAL A 684 -2.80 14.33 -5.75
N VAL A 685 -2.04 13.57 -4.95
CA VAL A 685 -2.57 12.87 -3.78
C VAL A 685 -3.08 13.85 -2.72
N LEU A 686 -2.33 14.92 -2.44
CA LEU A 686 -2.77 15.97 -1.51
C LEU A 686 -4.06 16.65 -1.97
N SER A 687 -4.19 16.94 -3.26
CA SER A 687 -5.39 17.55 -3.83
C SER A 687 -6.62 16.66 -3.65
N LYS A 688 -6.46 15.34 -3.81
CA LYS A 688 -7.51 14.36 -3.53
C LYS A 688 -7.92 14.34 -2.06
N ILE A 689 -6.98 14.38 -1.13
CA ILE A 689 -7.28 14.39 0.31
C ILE A 689 -8.02 15.67 0.71
N LYS A 690 -7.57 16.83 0.25
CA LYS A 690 -8.26 18.12 0.47
C LYS A 690 -9.68 18.08 -0.10
N GLN A 691 -9.83 17.55 -1.31
CA GLN A 691 -11.13 17.39 -1.96
C GLN A 691 -12.03 16.43 -1.18
N TYR A 692 -11.52 15.27 -0.78
CA TYR A 692 -12.26 14.28 0.01
C TYR A 692 -12.78 14.92 1.30
N ASN A 693 -11.96 15.72 1.99
CA ASN A 693 -12.39 16.42 3.21
C ASN A 693 -13.37 17.59 2.97
N SER A 694 -13.62 17.99 1.72
CA SER A 694 -14.54 19.08 1.41
C SER A 694 -16.02 18.67 1.53
N GLN A 695 -16.88 19.68 1.67
CA GLN A 695 -18.34 19.52 1.70
C GLN A 695 -18.89 18.93 0.38
N SER A 696 -18.27 19.28 -0.76
CA SER A 696 -18.68 18.78 -2.08
C SER A 696 -18.48 17.27 -2.27
N SER A 697 -17.78 16.62 -1.35
CA SER A 697 -17.59 15.18 -1.29
C SER A 697 -18.57 14.47 -0.36
N LEU A 698 -19.71 15.10 0.00
CA LEU A 698 -20.83 14.45 0.68
C LEU A 698 -21.98 14.20 -0.30
N GLY A 699 -22.48 12.96 -0.37
CA GLY A 699 -23.58 12.58 -1.24
C GLY A 699 -24.00 11.13 -1.08
N ASP A 700 -25.07 10.74 -1.77
CA ASP A 700 -25.61 9.36 -1.76
C ASP A 700 -24.56 8.29 -2.05
N TRP A 701 -23.51 8.60 -2.81
CA TRP A 701 -22.36 7.73 -3.00
C TRP A 701 -21.67 7.24 -1.70
N ASN A 702 -21.79 7.97 -0.59
CA ASN A 702 -21.23 7.59 0.70
C ASN A 702 -21.92 6.37 1.35
N ASP A 703 -23.12 5.97 0.87
CA ASP A 703 -23.79 4.74 1.31
C ASP A 703 -23.75 3.60 0.27
N GLN A 704 -22.96 3.78 -0.80
CA GLN A 704 -22.88 2.83 -1.93
C GLN A 704 -21.63 1.96 -1.85
N LEU A 705 -21.80 0.66 -2.06
CA LEU A 705 -20.73 -0.33 -2.11
C LEU A 705 -20.83 -1.15 -3.40
N CYS A 706 -19.70 -1.41 -4.05
CA CYS A 706 -19.64 -2.17 -5.30
C CYS A 706 -18.76 -3.41 -5.13
N PHE A 707 -19.28 -4.56 -5.55
CA PHE A 707 -18.58 -5.85 -5.53
C PHE A 707 -18.47 -6.39 -6.95
N ILE A 708 -17.24 -6.63 -7.39
CA ILE A 708 -16.89 -7.06 -8.73
C ILE A 708 -16.26 -8.45 -8.65
N GLY A 709 -16.74 -9.39 -9.47
CA GLY A 709 -16.27 -10.77 -9.50
C GLY A 709 -15.95 -11.26 -10.91
N ASP A 710 -14.73 -11.75 -11.08
CA ASP A 710 -14.21 -12.45 -12.26
C ASP A 710 -14.87 -13.83 -12.45
N ASP A 711 -15.14 -14.25 -13.68
CA ASP A 711 -15.88 -15.46 -14.03
C ASP A 711 -15.05 -16.74 -14.11
N GLU A 712 -13.73 -16.62 -14.09
CA GLU A 712 -12.79 -17.73 -14.17
C GLU A 712 -12.81 -18.68 -12.96
N ASP A 713 -12.05 -19.78 -13.06
CA ASP A 713 -11.90 -20.83 -12.03
C ASP A 713 -13.23 -21.48 -11.60
N GLY A 714 -14.19 -21.52 -12.53
CA GLY A 714 -15.50 -22.09 -12.29
C GLY A 714 -16.36 -21.26 -11.34
N ASN A 715 -16.38 -19.94 -11.50
CA ASN A 715 -17.17 -18.97 -10.72
C ASN A 715 -16.72 -18.74 -9.27
N ILE A 716 -15.54 -19.22 -8.85
CA ILE A 716 -15.13 -19.10 -7.45
C ILE A 716 -15.00 -17.63 -7.02
N HIS A 717 -14.46 -16.77 -7.89
CA HIS A 717 -14.27 -15.35 -7.60
C HIS A 717 -15.61 -14.59 -7.53
N MET A 718 -16.56 -14.88 -8.45
CA MET A 718 -17.94 -14.38 -8.35
C MET A 718 -18.64 -14.88 -7.08
N THR A 719 -18.44 -16.13 -6.68
CA THR A 719 -19.06 -16.71 -5.47
C THR A 719 -18.52 -16.05 -4.20
N ASP A 720 -17.21 -15.82 -4.15
CA ASP A 720 -16.54 -15.10 -3.07
C ASP A 720 -17.03 -13.64 -2.98
N ALA A 721 -17.06 -12.92 -4.11
CA ALA A 721 -17.61 -11.57 -4.18
C ALA A 721 -19.09 -11.51 -3.76
N ASN A 722 -19.91 -12.51 -4.15
CA ASN A 722 -21.30 -12.61 -3.74
C ASN A 722 -21.46 -12.84 -2.23
N THR A 723 -20.60 -13.68 -1.65
CA THR A 723 -20.60 -13.95 -0.20
C THR A 723 -20.31 -12.68 0.59
N LEU A 724 -19.33 -11.88 0.16
CA LEU A 724 -19.02 -10.59 0.79
C LEU A 724 -20.18 -9.59 0.66
N ALA A 725 -20.76 -9.49 -0.53
CA ALA A 725 -21.91 -8.64 -0.80
C ALA A 725 -23.13 -9.02 0.06
N ASP A 726 -23.41 -10.31 0.22
CA ASP A 726 -24.51 -10.82 1.04
C ASP A 726 -24.24 -10.65 2.54
N TYR A 727 -22.98 -10.79 3.00
CA TYR A 727 -22.60 -10.47 4.38
C TYR A 727 -22.93 -9.02 4.73
N VAL A 728 -22.51 -8.07 3.88
CA VAL A 728 -22.76 -6.64 4.09
C VAL A 728 -24.25 -6.33 4.04
N LYS A 729 -24.98 -6.93 3.09
CA LYS A 729 -26.43 -6.75 2.97
C LYS A 729 -27.18 -7.18 4.25
N VAL A 730 -26.74 -8.26 4.90
CA VAL A 730 -27.37 -8.79 6.13
C VAL A 730 -26.95 -7.99 7.38
N ASN A 731 -25.65 -7.71 7.53
CA ASN A 731 -25.10 -7.15 8.77
C ASN A 731 -25.02 -5.61 8.78
N HIS A 732 -25.00 -4.98 7.61
CA HIS A 732 -24.85 -3.53 7.43
C HIS A 732 -25.87 -2.98 6.42
N ALA A 733 -27.14 -3.30 6.65
CA ALA A 733 -28.23 -3.01 5.71
C ALA A 733 -28.47 -1.53 5.40
N ILE A 734 -27.83 -0.59 6.13
CA ILE A 734 -27.81 0.84 5.79
C ILE A 734 -27.15 1.10 4.43
N TYR A 735 -26.17 0.28 4.03
CA TYR A 735 -25.48 0.42 2.76
C TYR A 735 -26.25 -0.24 1.61
N ASN A 736 -26.09 0.33 0.43
CA ASN A 736 -26.58 -0.21 -0.83
C ASN A 736 -25.47 -0.99 -1.52
N VAL A 737 -25.81 -2.18 -2.04
CA VAL A 737 -24.85 -3.12 -2.62
C VAL A 737 -25.14 -3.28 -4.11
N GLN A 738 -24.13 -3.01 -4.94
CA GLN A 738 -24.14 -3.35 -6.36
C GLN A 738 -23.20 -4.54 -6.60
N LYS A 739 -23.66 -5.50 -7.43
CA LYS A 739 -22.88 -6.65 -7.89
C LYS A 739 -22.60 -6.51 -9.39
N ILE A 740 -21.34 -6.58 -9.78
CA ILE A 740 -20.90 -6.62 -11.20
C ILE A 740 -20.13 -7.94 -11.39
N PHE A 741 -20.85 -8.97 -11.82
CA PHE A 741 -20.30 -10.31 -12.03
C PHE A 741 -20.18 -10.55 -13.53
N PHE A 742 -18.99 -10.94 -13.99
CA PHE A 742 -18.65 -10.87 -15.42
C PHE A 742 -19.56 -11.73 -16.27
N ASP A 743 -19.79 -12.97 -15.84
CA ASP A 743 -20.64 -13.92 -16.55
C ASP A 743 -22.14 -13.52 -16.56
N ALA A 744 -22.54 -12.43 -15.88
CA ALA A 744 -23.87 -11.84 -16.03
C ALA A 744 -23.99 -10.89 -17.25
N TYR A 745 -22.88 -10.61 -17.93
CA TYR A 745 -22.78 -9.79 -19.14
C TYR A 745 -22.35 -10.64 -20.34
N HIS A 746 -22.58 -10.13 -21.55
CA HIS A 746 -22.19 -10.82 -22.77
C HIS A 746 -20.68 -10.69 -23.02
N GLN A 747 -20.03 -11.82 -23.25
CA GLN A 747 -18.63 -11.88 -23.68
C GLN A 747 -18.54 -11.68 -25.20
N GLU A 748 -17.58 -10.87 -25.65
CA GLU A 748 -17.31 -10.62 -27.06
C GLU A 748 -15.92 -11.17 -27.45
N SER A 749 -15.87 -12.00 -28.50
CA SER A 749 -14.60 -12.53 -29.00
C SER A 749 -13.94 -11.56 -29.98
N THR A 750 -12.70 -11.16 -29.68
CA THR A 750 -11.91 -10.26 -30.53
C THR A 750 -10.63 -10.96 -31.03
N PRO A 751 -9.98 -10.48 -32.12
CA PRO A 751 -8.69 -11.02 -32.54
C PRO A 751 -7.58 -10.94 -31.48
N THR A 752 -7.77 -10.14 -30.42
CA THR A 752 -6.82 -9.95 -29.31
C THR A 752 -7.22 -10.67 -28.01
N GLY A 753 -8.16 -11.61 -28.10
CA GLY A 753 -8.76 -12.35 -26.98
C GLY A 753 -10.17 -11.85 -26.63
N ASP A 754 -10.84 -12.59 -25.76
CA ASP A 754 -12.21 -12.30 -25.34
C ASP A 754 -12.29 -11.06 -24.43
N ARG A 755 -13.44 -10.37 -24.47
CA ARG A 755 -13.65 -9.08 -23.79
C ARG A 755 -15.04 -9.03 -23.16
N TYR A 756 -15.17 -8.27 -22.07
CA TYR A 756 -16.44 -7.83 -21.51
C TYR A 756 -16.58 -6.29 -21.55
N PRO A 757 -16.97 -5.70 -22.70
CA PRO A 757 -17.13 -4.25 -22.81
C PRO A 757 -18.18 -3.69 -21.85
N ASP A 758 -19.28 -4.41 -21.62
CA ASP A 758 -20.34 -3.96 -20.71
C ASP A 758 -19.93 -4.00 -19.24
N VAL A 759 -19.07 -4.94 -18.84
CA VAL A 759 -18.45 -4.95 -17.50
C VAL A 759 -17.54 -3.73 -17.34
N THR A 760 -16.68 -3.48 -18.33
CA THR A 760 -15.79 -2.31 -18.35
C THR A 760 -16.60 -1.02 -18.20
N LEU A 761 -17.69 -0.90 -18.96
CA LEU A 761 -18.62 0.23 -18.88
C LEU A 761 -19.31 0.32 -17.51
N ALA A 762 -19.77 -0.80 -16.94
CA ALA A 762 -20.42 -0.83 -15.62
C ALA A 762 -19.47 -0.37 -14.50
N ILE A 763 -18.20 -0.82 -14.53
CA ILE A 763 -17.16 -0.39 -13.59
C ILE A 763 -16.89 1.12 -13.73
N ASN A 764 -16.63 1.58 -14.95
CA ASN A 764 -16.37 2.99 -15.24
C ASN A 764 -17.54 3.89 -14.81
N ASN A 765 -18.78 3.45 -15.06
CA ASN A 765 -19.99 4.16 -14.66
C ASN A 765 -20.14 4.23 -13.14
N ARG A 766 -19.88 3.13 -12.42
CA ARG A 766 -19.94 3.11 -10.96
C ARG A 766 -18.89 4.01 -10.34
N VAL A 767 -17.64 3.96 -10.79
CA VAL A 767 -16.57 4.83 -10.28
C VAL A 767 -16.90 6.30 -10.52
N ASN A 768 -17.37 6.66 -11.71
CA ASN A 768 -17.81 8.03 -12.04
C ASN A 768 -19.02 8.49 -11.21
N SER A 769 -19.96 7.58 -10.94
CA SER A 769 -21.15 7.85 -10.11
C SER A 769 -20.83 7.96 -8.63
N GLY A 770 -19.73 7.32 -8.19
CA GLY A 770 -19.23 7.27 -6.82
C GLY A 770 -19.65 6.01 -6.08
N ALA A 771 -18.75 5.53 -5.21
CA ALA A 771 -18.98 4.50 -4.21
C ALA A 771 -18.10 4.79 -2.99
N LEU A 772 -18.52 4.39 -1.79
CA LEU A 772 -17.66 4.44 -0.61
C LEU A 772 -16.50 3.44 -0.76
N ILE A 773 -16.83 2.21 -1.19
CA ILE A 773 -15.87 1.13 -1.41
C ILE A 773 -16.16 0.43 -2.75
N VAL A 774 -15.10 0.19 -3.52
CA VAL A 774 -15.11 -0.68 -4.71
C VAL A 774 -14.24 -1.90 -4.40
N ASN A 775 -14.86 -3.07 -4.38
CA ASN A 775 -14.21 -4.34 -4.09
C ASN A 775 -14.12 -5.19 -5.36
N TYR A 776 -12.92 -5.71 -5.65
CA TYR A 776 -12.69 -6.63 -6.77
C TYR A 776 -12.09 -7.94 -6.26
N THR A 777 -12.64 -9.06 -6.71
CA THR A 777 -12.12 -10.41 -6.48
C THR A 777 -11.94 -11.10 -7.83
N GLY A 778 -10.71 -11.54 -8.13
CA GLY A 778 -10.40 -12.18 -9.40
C GLY A 778 -8.93 -12.11 -9.81
N HIS A 779 -8.65 -12.45 -11.06
CA HIS A 779 -7.32 -12.37 -11.66
C HIS A 779 -6.93 -10.93 -11.99
N GLY A 780 -5.64 -10.70 -12.15
CA GLY A 780 -5.09 -9.38 -12.42
C GLY A 780 -3.58 -9.42 -12.50
N ASN A 781 -3.02 -8.34 -13.02
CA ASN A 781 -1.58 -8.09 -13.06
C ASN A 781 -1.31 -6.59 -12.91
N GLU A 782 -0.05 -6.19 -13.05
CA GLU A 782 0.40 -4.80 -12.91
C GLU A 782 -0.29 -3.80 -13.86
N GLN A 783 -0.90 -4.27 -14.95
CA GLN A 783 -1.42 -3.44 -16.05
C GLN A 783 -2.94 -3.48 -16.21
N TRP A 784 -3.61 -4.57 -15.83
CA TRP A 784 -5.06 -4.68 -15.92
C TRP A 784 -5.66 -5.75 -14.99
N LEU A 785 -6.99 -5.72 -14.85
CA LEU A 785 -7.77 -6.76 -14.16
C LEU A 785 -8.35 -7.79 -15.16
N ALA A 786 -8.36 -9.05 -14.73
CA ALA A 786 -8.84 -10.25 -15.43
C ALA A 786 -8.16 -10.57 -16.79
N HIS A 787 -8.43 -11.76 -17.34
CA HIS A 787 -7.89 -12.15 -18.66
C HIS A 787 -8.49 -11.30 -19.79
N GLU A 788 -9.72 -10.84 -19.62
CA GLU A 788 -10.54 -10.06 -20.55
C GLU A 788 -10.22 -8.56 -20.51
N LYS A 789 -9.28 -8.13 -19.64
CA LYS A 789 -8.78 -6.75 -19.54
C LYS A 789 -9.86 -5.72 -19.23
N VAL A 790 -10.72 -5.99 -18.25
CA VAL A 790 -11.91 -5.15 -17.96
C VAL A 790 -11.63 -3.82 -17.26
N LEU A 791 -10.39 -3.63 -16.78
CA LEU A 791 -9.94 -2.37 -16.20
C LEU A 791 -8.47 -2.16 -16.55
N MET A 792 -8.20 -1.21 -17.45
CA MET A 792 -6.86 -0.87 -17.91
C MET A 792 -6.46 0.55 -17.46
N LEU A 793 -5.20 0.91 -17.68
CA LEU A 793 -4.68 2.24 -17.36
C LEU A 793 -5.47 3.38 -18.02
N ASP A 794 -5.91 3.21 -19.27
CA ASP A 794 -6.66 4.25 -19.98
C ASP A 794 -8.07 4.44 -19.40
N ASP A 795 -8.71 3.38 -18.91
CA ASP A 795 -9.98 3.47 -18.17
C ASP A 795 -9.80 4.32 -16.91
N VAL A 796 -8.78 4.03 -16.10
CA VAL A 796 -8.47 4.77 -14.88
C VAL A 796 -8.23 6.26 -15.16
N ARG A 797 -7.46 6.57 -16.22
CA ARG A 797 -7.17 7.95 -16.65
C ARG A 797 -8.41 8.67 -17.19
N SER A 798 -9.41 7.94 -17.66
CA SER A 798 -10.66 8.49 -18.19
C SER A 798 -11.62 8.94 -17.09
N TRP A 799 -11.46 8.46 -15.84
CA TRP A 799 -12.37 8.77 -14.74
C TRP A 799 -12.40 10.26 -14.38
N ARG A 800 -13.59 10.75 -14.01
CA ARG A 800 -13.89 12.14 -13.67
C ARG A 800 -14.66 12.25 -12.35
N ASN A 801 -14.31 11.41 -11.38
CA ASN A 801 -14.96 11.31 -10.07
C ASN A 801 -14.20 12.04 -8.95
N PHE A 802 -13.52 13.16 -9.25
CA PHE A 802 -12.69 13.88 -8.26
C PHE A 802 -13.43 14.20 -6.95
N GLN A 803 -14.74 14.46 -7.00
CA GLN A 803 -15.56 14.73 -5.81
C GLN A 803 -16.05 13.46 -5.08
N LYS A 804 -15.89 12.28 -5.67
CA LYS A 804 -16.48 11.01 -5.22
C LYS A 804 -15.45 9.88 -5.29
N LEU A 805 -14.41 9.98 -4.46
CA LEU A 805 -13.24 9.10 -4.51
C LEU A 805 -13.48 7.84 -3.63
N PRO A 806 -13.71 6.65 -4.21
CA PRO A 806 -13.83 5.40 -3.45
C PRO A 806 -12.51 4.96 -2.80
N LEU A 807 -12.61 4.16 -1.75
CA LEU A 807 -11.55 3.22 -1.37
C LEU A 807 -11.63 1.99 -2.28
N PHE A 808 -10.50 1.59 -2.88
CA PHE A 808 -10.43 0.32 -3.62
C PHE A 808 -9.90 -0.79 -2.73
N VAL A 809 -10.50 -1.98 -2.84
CA VAL A 809 -10.01 -3.20 -2.21
C VAL A 809 -9.93 -4.27 -3.30
N THR A 810 -8.71 -4.68 -3.67
CA THR A 810 -8.51 -5.59 -4.80
C THR A 810 -7.85 -6.88 -4.33
N ALA A 811 -8.64 -7.94 -4.22
CA ALA A 811 -8.22 -9.31 -3.94
C ALA A 811 -7.78 -9.99 -5.25
N THR A 812 -6.58 -9.64 -5.73
CA THR A 812 -6.03 -10.09 -7.01
C THR A 812 -4.51 -10.25 -6.95
N CYS A 813 -3.82 -10.58 -8.05
CA CYS A 813 -2.36 -10.68 -8.10
C CYS A 813 -1.70 -9.37 -8.58
N GLU A 814 -0.61 -8.94 -7.93
CA GLU A 814 0.35 -7.87 -8.31
C GLU A 814 -0.22 -6.55 -8.86
N PHE A 815 -1.49 -6.22 -8.64
CA PHE A 815 -2.14 -5.06 -9.28
C PHE A 815 -1.55 -3.72 -8.86
N SER A 816 -0.92 -3.68 -7.67
CA SER A 816 -0.28 -2.49 -7.11
C SER A 816 1.21 -2.73 -6.82
N ARG A 817 1.94 -3.31 -7.78
CA ARG A 817 3.39 -3.58 -7.67
C ARG A 817 4.24 -2.30 -7.70
N PHE A 818 4.12 -1.49 -6.66
CA PHE A 818 4.74 -0.17 -6.54
C PHE A 818 6.27 -0.19 -6.52
N ASP A 819 6.89 -1.34 -6.25
CA ASP A 819 8.34 -1.44 -6.13
C ASP A 819 9.06 -1.87 -7.43
N ASP A 820 8.36 -2.04 -8.55
CA ASP A 820 9.00 -2.08 -9.87
C ASP A 820 9.13 -0.67 -10.46
N TYR A 821 10.27 -0.04 -10.18
CA TYR A 821 10.59 1.31 -10.68
C TYR A 821 10.57 1.48 -12.22
N ASN A 822 10.45 0.40 -12.99
CA ASN A 822 10.31 0.47 -14.46
C ASN A 822 8.85 0.61 -14.93
N LEU A 823 7.87 0.42 -14.04
CA LEU A 823 6.45 0.43 -14.37
C LEU A 823 5.63 1.06 -13.24
N ILE A 824 4.88 2.12 -13.56
CA ILE A 824 3.78 2.55 -12.69
C ILE A 824 2.59 1.65 -12.99
N SER A 825 2.19 0.85 -12.01
CA SER A 825 1.07 -0.08 -12.16
C SER A 825 -0.27 0.65 -12.35
N THR A 826 -1.26 -0.07 -12.89
CA THR A 826 -2.64 0.44 -12.98
C THR A 826 -3.22 0.67 -11.58
N GLY A 827 -2.88 -0.15 -10.58
CA GLY A 827 -3.25 0.07 -9.18
C GLY A 827 -2.70 1.37 -8.61
N GLU A 828 -1.42 1.69 -8.83
CA GLU A 828 -0.86 3.00 -8.42
C GLU A 828 -1.55 4.15 -9.15
N SER A 829 -1.85 3.98 -10.43
CA SER A 829 -2.50 5.01 -11.26
C SER A 829 -3.90 5.40 -10.76
N ILE A 830 -4.60 4.53 -10.05
CA ILE A 830 -5.86 4.86 -9.37
C ILE A 830 -5.64 5.95 -8.31
N LEU A 831 -4.52 5.94 -7.60
CA LEU A 831 -4.15 6.97 -6.64
C LEU A 831 -3.55 8.21 -7.34
N LEU A 832 -2.77 8.02 -8.41
CA LEU A 832 -1.97 9.07 -9.05
C LEU A 832 -2.69 9.84 -10.18
N THR A 833 -3.92 9.49 -10.54
CA THR A 833 -4.68 10.22 -11.58
C THR A 833 -5.28 11.52 -11.02
N PRO A 834 -5.06 12.71 -11.62
CA PRO A 834 -5.47 14.00 -11.03
C PRO A 834 -6.97 14.28 -11.02
N ASN A 835 -7.72 13.77 -12.01
CA ASN A 835 -9.12 14.13 -12.24
C ASN A 835 -10.14 13.14 -11.64
N GLY A 836 -9.67 12.09 -10.96
CA GLY A 836 -10.51 10.98 -10.51
C GLY A 836 -9.68 9.84 -9.92
N GLY A 837 -10.23 8.64 -9.84
CA GLY A 837 -9.59 7.49 -9.20
C GLY A 837 -10.05 7.28 -7.76
N GLY A 838 -9.17 6.71 -6.95
CA GLY A 838 -9.45 6.37 -5.55
C GLY A 838 -8.82 7.34 -4.57
N ILE A 839 -9.34 7.34 -3.35
CA ILE A 839 -8.73 8.04 -2.20
C ILE A 839 -7.62 7.19 -1.55
N GLY A 840 -7.66 5.87 -1.79
CA GLY A 840 -6.66 4.90 -1.36
C GLY A 840 -6.98 3.51 -1.88
N LEU A 841 -6.04 2.59 -1.73
CA LEU A 841 -6.18 1.20 -2.13
C LEU A 841 -5.67 0.26 -1.02
N LEU A 842 -6.43 -0.79 -0.72
CA LEU A 842 -5.92 -2.00 -0.08
C LEU A 842 -5.75 -3.05 -1.17
N SER A 843 -4.52 -3.26 -1.62
CA SER A 843 -4.21 -4.02 -2.83
C SER A 843 -2.97 -4.89 -2.65
N THR A 844 -2.78 -5.86 -3.54
CA THR A 844 -1.67 -6.80 -3.50
C THR A 844 -0.46 -6.31 -4.29
N THR A 845 0.73 -6.62 -3.78
CA THR A 845 2.01 -6.25 -4.40
C THR A 845 2.71 -7.42 -5.10
N ARG A 846 2.32 -8.66 -4.77
CA ARG A 846 2.81 -9.91 -5.39
C ARG A 846 1.69 -10.91 -5.63
N LEU A 847 2.05 -12.05 -6.25
CA LEU A 847 1.18 -13.20 -6.41
C LEU A 847 0.62 -13.69 -5.07
N VAL A 848 -0.63 -14.13 -5.10
CA VAL A 848 -1.42 -14.52 -3.92
C VAL A 848 -2.37 -15.65 -4.27
N TYR A 849 -2.88 -16.34 -3.24
CA TYR A 849 -3.88 -17.39 -3.39
C TYR A 849 -5.31 -16.85 -3.17
N SER A 850 -6.29 -17.42 -3.87
CA SER A 850 -7.70 -16.97 -3.80
C SER A 850 -8.33 -17.17 -2.42
N SER A 851 -8.14 -18.32 -1.76
CA SER A 851 -8.81 -18.55 -0.47
C SER A 851 -8.27 -17.70 0.70
N PRO A 852 -6.94 -17.47 0.87
CA PRO A 852 -6.48 -16.49 1.85
C PRO A 852 -6.85 -15.05 1.49
N ASN A 853 -6.99 -14.71 0.19
CA ASN A 853 -7.52 -13.41 -0.22
C ASN A 853 -8.97 -13.23 0.24
N PHE A 854 -9.82 -14.25 0.06
CA PHE A 854 -11.19 -14.23 0.54
C PHE A 854 -11.26 -14.07 2.06
N THR A 855 -10.47 -14.83 2.83
CA THR A 855 -10.39 -14.67 4.30
C THR A 855 -10.04 -13.24 4.69
N LEU A 856 -9.01 -12.63 4.08
CA LEU A 856 -8.62 -11.26 4.38
C LEU A 856 -9.71 -10.25 4.01
N ASN A 857 -10.34 -10.42 2.84
CA ASN A 857 -11.39 -9.53 2.35
C ASN A 857 -12.68 -9.65 3.21
N TYR A 858 -13.02 -10.86 3.65
CA TYR A 858 -14.11 -11.11 4.60
C TYR A 858 -13.85 -10.40 5.93
N ASN A 859 -12.67 -10.58 6.50
CA ASN A 859 -12.26 -9.93 7.75
C ASN A 859 -12.19 -8.40 7.62
N PHE A 860 -11.85 -7.88 6.43
CA PHE A 860 -11.92 -6.45 6.12
C PHE A 860 -13.36 -5.93 6.27
N PHE A 861 -14.35 -6.60 5.68
CA PHE A 861 -15.75 -6.18 5.79
C PHE A 861 -16.34 -6.34 7.20
N GLN A 862 -15.83 -7.28 8.00
CA GLN A 862 -16.15 -7.35 9.43
C GLN A 862 -15.59 -6.14 10.20
N THR A 863 -14.45 -5.61 9.77
CA THR A 863 -13.71 -4.55 10.49
C THR A 863 -14.10 -3.14 10.06
N VAL A 864 -14.26 -2.89 8.75
CA VAL A 864 -14.42 -1.54 8.17
C VAL A 864 -15.66 -0.79 8.66
N PHE A 865 -16.69 -1.50 9.10
CA PHE A 865 -17.92 -0.91 9.64
C PHE A 865 -18.04 -1.04 11.16
N SER A 866 -16.97 -1.48 11.84
CA SER A 866 -16.97 -1.61 13.31
C SER A 866 -16.91 -0.24 13.99
N GLU A 867 -17.78 -0.02 14.97
CA GLU A 867 -17.74 1.14 15.85
C GLU A 867 -16.76 0.95 17.02
N ILE A 868 -16.09 2.02 17.42
CA ILE A 868 -15.18 2.02 18.58
C ILE A 868 -16.04 2.00 19.86
N SER A 869 -16.30 0.82 20.42
CA SER A 869 -17.05 0.72 21.67
C SER A 869 -16.31 1.46 22.81
N LYS A 870 -17.03 2.24 23.62
CA LYS A 870 -16.52 3.02 24.77
C LYS A 870 -15.84 2.18 25.89
N LYS A 871 -15.65 0.87 25.70
CA LYS A 871 -15.05 -0.06 26.70
C LYS A 871 -13.55 -0.25 26.56
N SER A 872 -12.95 0.05 25.40
CA SER A 872 -11.51 0.29 25.32
C SER A 872 -11.28 1.79 25.35
N VAL A 873 -10.22 2.24 26.02
CA VAL A 873 -9.85 3.66 26.15
C VAL A 873 -9.75 4.26 24.74
N SER A 874 -10.83 4.90 24.27
CA SER A 874 -10.81 5.63 23.01
C SER A 874 -9.97 6.87 23.22
N LEU A 875 -8.85 6.94 22.52
CA LEU A 875 -7.93 8.07 22.53
C LEU A 875 -8.39 9.18 21.56
N THR A 876 -9.49 8.96 20.85
CA THR A 876 -10.10 9.89 19.89
C THR A 876 -11.59 10.08 20.15
N SER A 877 -12.13 11.19 19.65
CA SER A 877 -13.58 11.42 19.50
C SER A 877 -14.20 10.63 18.35
N ASP A 878 -13.40 9.90 17.58
CA ASP A 878 -13.84 9.12 16.42
C ASP A 878 -14.79 7.97 16.84
N ASN A 879 -15.87 7.79 16.09
CA ASN A 879 -16.81 6.68 16.28
C ASN A 879 -16.44 5.42 15.47
N HIS A 880 -15.62 5.59 14.42
CA HIS A 880 -15.18 4.52 13.51
C HIS A 880 -13.65 4.46 13.44
N TYR A 881 -13.12 3.29 13.05
CA TYR A 881 -11.69 3.14 12.80
C TYR A 881 -11.22 3.89 11.54
N ARG A 882 -10.02 4.46 11.59
CA ARG A 882 -9.30 5.01 10.42
C ARG A 882 -8.68 3.89 9.60
N LEU A 883 -8.31 4.16 8.35
CA LEU A 883 -7.83 3.13 7.40
C LEU A 883 -6.66 2.30 7.95
N GLY A 884 -5.70 2.93 8.61
CA GLY A 884 -4.56 2.24 9.22
C GLY A 884 -4.97 1.24 10.30
N ASP A 885 -5.97 1.58 11.12
CA ASP A 885 -6.52 0.68 12.14
C ASP A 885 -7.26 -0.49 11.50
N ILE A 886 -8.08 -0.21 10.48
CA ILE A 886 -8.84 -1.22 9.75
C ILE A 886 -7.89 -2.25 9.15
N VAL A 887 -6.84 -1.81 8.47
CA VAL A 887 -5.85 -2.71 7.83
C VAL A 887 -5.08 -3.51 8.87
N ARG A 888 -4.62 -2.87 9.96
CA ARG A 888 -3.91 -3.52 11.07
C ARG A 888 -4.74 -4.64 11.70
N ILE A 889 -5.98 -4.33 12.09
CA ILE A 889 -6.89 -5.30 12.73
C ILE A 889 -7.20 -6.44 11.76
N THR A 890 -7.58 -6.11 10.53
CA THR A 890 -7.88 -7.09 9.47
C THR A 890 -6.74 -8.09 9.29
N LYS A 891 -5.50 -7.61 9.15
CA LYS A 891 -4.33 -8.49 9.00
C LYS A 891 -4.01 -9.31 10.24
N ASN A 892 -4.21 -8.77 11.43
CA ASN A 892 -3.96 -9.51 12.67
C ASN A 892 -4.94 -10.67 12.85
N ILE A 893 -6.21 -10.51 12.45
CA ILE A 893 -7.23 -11.57 12.54
C ILE A 893 -7.27 -12.53 11.34
N SER A 894 -6.43 -12.33 10.32
CA SER A 894 -6.41 -13.13 9.07
C SER A 894 -5.37 -14.27 9.07
N GLY A 895 -5.09 -14.87 10.22
CA GLY A 895 -4.15 -16.00 10.33
C GLY A 895 -2.67 -15.61 10.38
N THR A 896 -1.78 -16.61 10.29
CA THR A 896 -0.31 -16.42 10.40
C THR A 896 0.41 -16.60 9.07
N GLY A 897 -0.27 -17.06 8.00
CA GLY A 897 0.32 -17.22 6.67
C GLY A 897 0.84 -15.92 6.05
N ASN A 898 1.82 -16.05 5.14
CA ASN A 898 2.49 -14.91 4.50
C ASN A 898 1.62 -14.18 3.46
N ASN A 899 0.54 -14.78 2.95
CA ASN A 899 -0.31 -14.17 1.90
C ASN A 899 -0.81 -12.77 2.30
N LYS A 900 -1.13 -12.54 3.58
CA LYS A 900 -1.58 -11.23 4.08
C LYS A 900 -0.50 -10.14 3.99
N ARG A 901 0.78 -10.50 3.93
CA ARG A 901 1.90 -9.55 3.84
C ARG A 901 1.97 -8.87 2.47
N ASN A 902 1.41 -9.51 1.44
CA ASN A 902 1.28 -8.94 0.09
C ASN A 902 0.23 -7.83 0.00
N PHE A 903 -0.73 -7.74 0.93
CA PHE A 903 -1.71 -6.66 0.93
C PHE A 903 -1.11 -5.40 1.54
N MET A 904 -1.19 -4.27 0.87
CA MET A 904 -0.66 -2.99 1.35
C MET A 904 -1.71 -1.88 1.21
N LEU A 905 -1.67 -0.92 2.14
CA LEU A 905 -2.43 0.31 2.03
C LEU A 905 -1.62 1.32 1.22
N LEU A 906 -1.97 1.49 -0.06
CA LEU A 906 -1.52 2.62 -0.85
C LEU A 906 -2.49 3.78 -0.60
N GLY A 907 -2.16 4.62 0.37
CA GLY A 907 -3.09 5.60 0.91
C GLY A 907 -2.64 6.15 2.26
N ASP A 908 -3.42 7.09 2.76
CA ASP A 908 -3.21 7.71 4.06
C ASP A 908 -3.77 6.81 5.18
N PRO A 909 -2.93 6.31 6.11
CA PRO A 909 -3.38 5.48 7.22
C PRO A 909 -4.23 6.25 8.23
N ALA A 910 -4.11 7.58 8.31
CA ALA A 910 -4.89 8.41 9.19
C ALA A 910 -6.24 8.82 8.58
N LEU A 911 -6.51 8.51 7.30
CA LEU A 911 -7.78 8.87 6.67
C LEU A 911 -8.95 8.08 7.27
N MET A 912 -10.05 8.78 7.54
CA MET A 912 -11.33 8.19 7.91
C MET A 912 -12.25 8.19 6.69
N LEU A 913 -12.89 7.04 6.40
CA LEU A 913 -13.90 7.00 5.35
C LEU A 913 -15.11 7.85 5.74
N LYS A 914 -15.81 8.37 4.74
CA LYS A 914 -17.03 9.19 4.92
C LYS A 914 -18.25 8.34 5.31
N TYR A 915 -18.22 7.78 6.52
CA TYR A 915 -19.35 7.08 7.10
C TYR A 915 -20.51 8.05 7.39
N PRO A 916 -21.77 7.68 7.09
CA PRO A 916 -22.92 8.39 7.60
C PRO A 916 -22.97 8.35 9.14
N THR A 917 -23.13 9.50 9.80
CA THR A 917 -23.08 9.66 11.28
C THR A 917 -24.46 9.88 11.92
N TYR A 918 -25.51 9.98 11.10
CA TYR A 918 -26.89 10.08 11.54
C TYR A 918 -27.73 8.93 10.97
N ASP A 919 -28.75 8.54 11.71
CA ASP A 919 -29.73 7.56 11.26
C ASP A 919 -30.95 8.27 10.66
N ILE A 920 -31.57 7.66 9.65
CA ILE A 920 -32.80 8.16 9.04
C ILE A 920 -33.91 7.11 9.16
N ALA A 921 -35.03 7.49 9.76
CA ALA A 921 -36.18 6.61 9.95
C ALA A 921 -37.40 7.13 9.19
N ILE A 922 -38.10 6.22 8.52
CA ILE A 922 -39.44 6.49 7.97
C ILE A 922 -40.44 6.46 9.12
N THR A 923 -41.30 7.46 9.22
CA THR A 923 -42.34 7.53 10.25
C THR A 923 -43.68 7.04 9.72
N SER A 924 -44.04 7.44 8.50
CA SER A 924 -45.35 7.14 7.90
C SER A 924 -45.29 7.08 6.38
N ILE A 925 -46.18 6.26 5.82
CA ILE A 925 -46.48 6.21 4.39
C ILE A 925 -47.98 6.41 4.21
N ASN A 926 -48.40 7.35 3.37
CA ASN A 926 -49.80 7.70 3.15
C ASN A 926 -50.59 7.99 4.45
N LYS A 927 -49.92 8.65 5.42
CA LYS A 927 -50.41 8.94 6.79
C LYS A 927 -50.54 7.73 7.73
N SER A 928 -50.29 6.51 7.25
CA SER A 928 -50.24 5.31 8.09
C SER A 928 -48.84 5.15 8.70
N PRO A 929 -48.71 4.93 10.02
CA PRO A 929 -47.42 4.65 10.65
C PRO A 929 -46.75 3.43 10.03
N ILE A 930 -45.43 3.48 9.82
CA ILE A 930 -44.69 2.39 9.16
C ILE A 930 -44.80 1.07 9.93
N ALA A 931 -44.84 1.13 11.27
CA ALA A 931 -44.92 -0.05 12.15
C ALA A 931 -46.25 -0.82 12.01
N THR A 932 -47.30 -0.18 11.50
CA THR A 932 -48.64 -0.76 11.33
C THR A 932 -49.07 -0.81 9.86
N LEU A 933 -48.16 -0.52 8.93
CA LEU A 933 -48.46 -0.50 7.50
C LEU A 933 -48.59 -1.94 6.98
N SER A 934 -49.80 -2.33 6.58
CA SER A 934 -50.08 -3.62 5.91
C SER A 934 -50.48 -3.47 4.44
N ASP A 935 -50.65 -2.24 3.97
CA ASP A 935 -51.08 -1.95 2.59
C ASP A 935 -49.90 -2.05 1.60
N THR A 936 -50.22 -2.34 0.35
CA THR A 936 -49.25 -2.53 -0.74
C THR A 936 -49.13 -1.25 -1.58
N LEU A 937 -47.91 -0.84 -1.90
CA LEU A 937 -47.65 0.23 -2.88
C LEU A 937 -47.93 -0.31 -4.28
N LYS A 938 -48.98 0.22 -4.92
CA LYS A 938 -49.49 -0.26 -6.22
C LYS A 938 -49.02 0.60 -7.38
N ALA A 939 -48.90 0.02 -8.56
CA ALA A 939 -48.67 0.77 -9.79
C ALA A 939 -49.75 1.85 -10.01
N LEU A 940 -49.40 2.97 -10.65
CA LEU A 940 -50.28 4.11 -10.93
C LEU A 940 -50.90 4.73 -9.66
N SER A 941 -50.10 4.83 -8.61
CA SER A 941 -50.51 5.47 -7.35
C SER A 941 -49.50 6.52 -6.90
N LYS A 942 -50.03 7.59 -6.28
CA LYS A 942 -49.23 8.61 -5.61
C LYS A 942 -48.99 8.19 -4.17
N VAL A 943 -47.73 8.21 -3.75
CA VAL A 943 -47.30 7.81 -2.41
C VAL A 943 -46.64 9.00 -1.72
N LYS A 944 -47.06 9.26 -0.47
CA LYS A 944 -46.42 10.26 0.40
C LYS A 944 -45.62 9.52 1.47
N ILE A 945 -44.31 9.72 1.50
CA ILE A 945 -43.39 9.15 2.49
C ILE A 945 -42.92 10.28 3.41
N GLU A 946 -42.99 10.04 4.71
CA GLU A 946 -42.56 10.98 5.74
C GLU A 946 -41.55 10.29 6.66
N GLY A 947 -40.55 11.04 7.12
CA GLY A 947 -39.51 10.52 7.98
C GLY A 947 -38.79 11.59 8.76
N LYS A 948 -37.87 11.13 9.62
CA LYS A 948 -37.06 11.98 10.49
C LYS A 948 -35.62 11.49 10.57
N ILE A 949 -34.72 12.42 10.87
CA ILE A 949 -33.31 12.18 11.15
C ILE A 949 -33.12 12.07 12.67
N THR A 950 -32.35 11.08 13.09
CA THR A 950 -32.05 10.80 14.49
C THR A 950 -30.55 10.68 14.72
N ASN A 951 -30.10 11.07 15.91
CA ASN A 951 -28.77 10.71 16.41
C ASN A 951 -28.72 9.19 16.65
N HIS A 952 -27.52 8.60 16.74
CA HIS A 952 -27.31 7.17 17.05
C HIS A 952 -28.01 6.68 18.34
N ASN A 953 -28.31 7.59 19.28
CA ASN A 953 -29.10 7.29 20.49
C ASN A 953 -30.62 7.29 20.23
N THR A 954 -31.08 7.26 18.98
CA THR A 954 -32.49 7.33 18.53
C THR A 954 -33.25 8.62 18.89
N THR A 955 -32.54 9.65 19.38
CA THR A 955 -33.11 10.97 19.65
C THR A 955 -33.20 11.79 18.37
N GLU A 956 -34.23 12.61 18.23
CA GLU A 956 -34.45 13.42 17.04
C GLU A 956 -33.37 14.49 16.85
N ALA A 957 -32.79 14.56 15.66
CA ALA A 957 -31.80 15.57 15.28
C ALA A 957 -32.51 16.86 14.86
N ALA A 958 -33.19 17.53 15.80
CA ALA A 958 -34.04 18.68 15.54
C ALA A 958 -33.31 19.91 14.96
N ASN A 959 -31.97 19.93 15.00
CA ASN A 959 -31.13 20.97 14.40
C ASN A 959 -30.68 20.64 12.96
N PHE A 960 -30.98 19.44 12.44
CA PHE A 960 -30.57 19.04 11.10
C PHE A 960 -31.43 19.73 10.04
N ASN A 961 -30.81 20.57 9.21
CA ASN A 961 -31.44 21.23 8.08
C ASN A 961 -30.60 20.99 6.83
N GLY A 962 -31.21 20.48 5.76
CA GLY A 962 -30.46 20.01 4.61
C GLY A 962 -31.33 19.34 3.57
N ILE A 963 -30.75 18.38 2.85
CA ILE A 963 -31.44 17.62 1.80
C ILE A 963 -31.35 16.13 2.16
N THR A 964 -32.43 15.40 1.93
CA THR A 964 -32.43 13.93 1.94
C THR A 964 -32.79 13.41 0.55
N SER A 965 -32.01 12.45 0.06
CA SER A 965 -32.32 11.67 -1.13
C SER A 965 -32.97 10.36 -0.73
N LEU A 966 -34.07 10.02 -1.41
CA LEU A 966 -34.78 8.77 -1.27
C LEU A 966 -34.66 7.98 -2.58
N THR A 967 -34.26 6.73 -2.48
CA THR A 967 -34.36 5.74 -3.56
C THR A 967 -35.31 4.62 -3.15
N LEU A 968 -36.40 4.46 -3.90
CA LEU A 968 -37.36 3.37 -3.76
C LEU A 968 -37.04 2.30 -4.80
N TYR A 969 -36.66 1.12 -4.33
CA TYR A 969 -36.38 -0.05 -5.14
C TYR A 969 -37.58 -1.00 -5.15
N ASP A 970 -37.77 -1.69 -6.28
CA ASP A 970 -38.68 -2.85 -6.36
C ASP A 970 -38.10 -4.05 -5.56
N LYS A 971 -38.79 -5.17 -5.63
CA LYS A 971 -38.34 -6.45 -5.09
C LYS A 971 -37.05 -6.94 -5.74
N GLU A 972 -36.34 -7.77 -4.99
CA GLU A 972 -35.18 -8.47 -5.52
C GLU A 972 -35.55 -9.39 -6.67
N LYS A 973 -34.62 -9.51 -7.62
CA LYS A 973 -34.68 -10.49 -8.71
C LYS A 973 -33.46 -11.40 -8.63
N THR A 974 -33.66 -12.65 -9.01
CA THR A 974 -32.59 -13.61 -9.19
C THR A 974 -32.07 -13.50 -10.62
N ILE A 975 -30.79 -13.23 -10.76
CA ILE A 975 -30.06 -13.28 -12.03
C ILE A 975 -29.38 -14.63 -12.13
N LYS A 976 -29.40 -15.18 -13.34
CA LYS A 976 -28.66 -16.38 -13.73
C LYS A 976 -27.60 -15.99 -14.74
N THR A 977 -26.35 -16.37 -14.48
CA THR A 977 -25.23 -16.06 -15.38
C THR A 977 -25.35 -16.80 -16.71
N LEU A 978 -24.62 -16.32 -17.73
CA LEU A 978 -24.74 -16.76 -19.11
C LEU A 978 -23.89 -17.99 -19.43
N SER A 979 -22.91 -18.34 -18.59
CA SER A 979 -21.96 -19.44 -18.81
C SER A 979 -21.18 -19.26 -20.11
N ASN A 980 -20.61 -18.06 -20.31
CA ASN A 980 -19.94 -17.66 -21.55
C ASN A 980 -18.78 -18.62 -21.91
N ASP A 981 -17.95 -19.02 -20.94
CA ASP A 981 -16.77 -19.89 -21.15
C ASP A 981 -17.04 -21.40 -20.98
N GLY A 982 -18.30 -21.81 -20.81
CA GLY A 982 -18.66 -23.20 -20.59
C GLY A 982 -18.41 -23.67 -19.15
N GLY A 983 -19.39 -23.43 -18.29
CA GLY A 983 -19.44 -23.89 -16.89
C GLY A 983 -20.87 -24.14 -16.41
N LEU A 984 -21.08 -24.24 -15.09
CA LEU A 984 -22.42 -24.20 -14.53
C LEU A 984 -22.84 -22.74 -14.28
N PRO A 985 -24.02 -22.30 -14.76
CA PRO A 985 -24.53 -20.99 -14.43
C PRO A 985 -24.64 -20.79 -12.92
N MET A 986 -24.22 -19.62 -12.43
CA MET A 986 -24.42 -19.18 -11.06
C MET A 986 -25.74 -18.39 -10.95
N GLU A 987 -26.45 -18.56 -9.83
CA GLU A 987 -27.63 -17.74 -9.51
C GLU A 987 -27.31 -16.83 -8.33
N PHE A 988 -27.69 -15.56 -8.43
CA PHE A 988 -27.50 -14.59 -7.36
C PHE A 988 -28.62 -13.54 -7.36
N ASN A 989 -28.86 -12.94 -6.19
CA ASN A 989 -29.92 -11.94 -6.04
C ASN A 989 -29.35 -10.53 -6.17
N VAL A 990 -30.06 -9.70 -6.94
CA VAL A 990 -29.78 -8.27 -7.12
C VAL A 990 -31.03 -7.43 -6.86
N ARG A 991 -30.81 -6.16 -6.52
CA ARG A 991 -31.85 -5.14 -6.40
C ARG A 991 -31.37 -3.85 -7.08
N ASP A 992 -31.56 -3.82 -8.39
CA ASP A 992 -31.14 -2.76 -9.30
C ASP A 992 -32.33 -1.99 -9.89
N ASN A 993 -33.55 -2.57 -9.88
CA ASN A 993 -34.75 -1.91 -10.37
C ASN A 993 -35.21 -0.77 -9.45
N ILE A 994 -35.00 0.48 -9.87
CA ILE A 994 -35.39 1.69 -9.15
C ILE A 994 -36.77 2.17 -9.60
N ILE A 995 -37.72 2.22 -8.67
CA ILE A 995 -39.08 2.72 -8.91
C ILE A 995 -39.10 4.26 -8.90
N TYR A 996 -38.38 4.86 -7.96
CA TYR A 996 -38.33 6.30 -7.81
C TYR A 996 -37.02 6.74 -7.15
N ARG A 997 -36.42 7.81 -7.65
CA ARG A 997 -35.28 8.50 -7.02
C ARG A 997 -35.54 10.00 -6.98
N GLY A 998 -35.51 10.59 -5.79
CA GLY A 998 -35.76 12.02 -5.64
C GLY A 998 -35.25 12.59 -4.33
N ASN A 999 -35.30 13.91 -4.23
CA ASN A 999 -34.83 14.65 -3.06
C ASN A 999 -35.99 15.29 -2.31
N ALA A 1000 -35.84 15.45 -1.00
CA ALA A 1000 -36.70 16.27 -0.16
C ALA A 1000 -35.89 17.22 0.72
N THR A 1001 -36.45 18.39 0.98
CA THR A 1001 -35.91 19.34 1.93
C THR A 1001 -36.13 18.82 3.36
N VAL A 1002 -35.07 18.77 4.15
CA VAL A 1002 -35.11 18.45 5.58
C VAL A 1002 -35.17 19.76 6.36
N LYS A 1003 -36.19 19.91 7.22
CA LYS A 1003 -36.33 21.05 8.13
C LYS A 1003 -36.51 20.54 9.55
N ASN A 1004 -35.69 21.03 10.47
CA ASN A 1004 -35.69 20.62 11.87
C ASN A 1004 -35.69 19.09 12.07
N GLY A 1005 -34.90 18.38 11.28
CA GLY A 1005 -34.79 16.92 11.33
C GLY A 1005 -35.94 16.15 10.67
N VAL A 1006 -36.98 16.79 10.12
CA VAL A 1006 -38.10 16.10 9.46
C VAL A 1006 -38.15 16.37 7.95
N PHE A 1007 -38.65 15.39 7.19
CA PHE A 1007 -38.82 15.50 5.74
C PHE A 1007 -40.10 14.84 5.25
N SER A 1008 -40.55 15.26 4.07
CA SER A 1008 -41.67 14.63 3.36
C SER A 1008 -41.41 14.61 1.87
N ILE A 1009 -41.63 13.46 1.25
CA ILE A 1009 -41.46 13.28 -0.19
C ILE A 1009 -42.72 12.66 -0.81
N ASN A 1010 -43.07 13.15 -2.00
CA ASN A 1010 -44.14 12.59 -2.80
C ASN A 1010 -43.49 11.89 -3.99
N CYS A 1011 -43.83 10.62 -4.20
CA CYS A 1011 -43.43 9.87 -5.39
C CYS A 1011 -44.67 9.30 -6.09
N PHE A 1012 -44.49 8.93 -7.35
CA PHE A 1012 -45.49 8.25 -8.15
C PHE A 1012 -44.93 6.89 -8.56
N ILE A 1013 -45.72 5.82 -8.41
CA ILE A 1013 -45.30 4.46 -8.72
C ILE A 1013 -45.62 4.19 -10.20
N PRO A 1014 -44.61 3.98 -11.06
CA PRO A 1014 -44.84 3.76 -12.50
C PRO A 1014 -45.65 2.50 -12.79
N LYS A 1015 -46.23 2.46 -13.99
CA LYS A 1015 -47.00 1.31 -14.48
C LYS A 1015 -46.18 0.03 -14.60
N ASP A 1016 -44.88 0.17 -14.86
CA ASP A 1016 -43.98 -0.94 -15.21
C ASP A 1016 -43.37 -1.68 -14.02
N ILE A 1017 -43.78 -1.41 -12.78
CA ILE A 1017 -43.35 -2.23 -11.65
C ILE A 1017 -43.75 -3.69 -11.84
N ASN A 1018 -43.06 -4.62 -11.19
CA ASN A 1018 -43.50 -6.00 -11.20
C ASN A 1018 -44.76 -6.16 -10.30
N TYR A 1019 -45.87 -6.63 -10.88
CA TYR A 1019 -47.16 -6.73 -10.17
C TYR A 1019 -47.25 -7.84 -9.13
N HIS A 1020 -46.30 -8.78 -9.08
CA HIS A 1020 -46.24 -9.73 -7.98
C HIS A 1020 -45.94 -9.00 -6.67
N VAL A 1021 -46.76 -9.22 -5.65
CA VAL A 1021 -46.59 -8.59 -4.35
C VAL A 1021 -45.34 -9.16 -3.66
N GLY A 1022 -44.38 -8.30 -3.35
CA GLY A 1022 -43.16 -8.67 -2.66
C GLY A 1022 -42.56 -7.50 -1.88
N THR A 1023 -41.46 -7.74 -1.17
CA THR A 1023 -40.81 -6.73 -0.33
C THR A 1023 -39.92 -5.79 -1.15
N GLY A 1024 -40.27 -4.51 -1.15
CA GLY A 1024 -39.45 -3.44 -1.70
C GLY A 1024 -38.39 -2.95 -0.71
N ARG A 1025 -37.58 -1.99 -1.12
CA ARG A 1025 -36.62 -1.32 -0.23
C ARG A 1025 -36.65 0.18 -0.45
N ILE A 1026 -36.68 0.95 0.64
CA ILE A 1026 -36.38 2.38 0.63
C ILE A 1026 -34.97 2.54 1.18
N SER A 1027 -34.12 3.27 0.47
CA SER A 1027 -32.84 3.75 0.95
C SER A 1027 -32.86 5.28 1.03
N LEU A 1028 -32.27 5.80 2.09
CA LEU A 1028 -32.28 7.20 2.45
C LEU A 1028 -30.85 7.65 2.72
N PHE A 1029 -30.49 8.79 2.17
CA PHE A 1029 -29.24 9.47 2.49
C PHE A 1029 -29.53 10.95 2.71
N ALA A 1030 -29.00 11.57 3.75
CA ALA A 1030 -29.20 12.99 4.03
C ALA A 1030 -27.87 13.70 4.28
N THR A 1031 -27.82 14.98 3.95
CA THR A 1031 -26.69 15.85 4.29
C THR A 1031 -27.15 17.26 4.63
N ASN A 1032 -26.49 17.88 5.61
CA ASN A 1032 -26.63 19.29 5.97
C ASN A 1032 -25.49 20.16 5.40
N GLY A 1033 -24.62 19.58 4.56
CA GLY A 1033 -23.42 20.22 4.00
C GLY A 1033 -22.14 19.97 4.80
N SER A 1034 -22.21 19.56 6.07
CA SER A 1034 -21.04 19.21 6.88
C SER A 1034 -21.02 17.75 7.31
N GLU A 1035 -22.19 17.18 7.56
CA GLU A 1035 -22.40 15.83 8.06
C GLU A 1035 -23.38 15.08 7.15
N ALA A 1036 -23.42 13.76 7.30
CA ALA A 1036 -24.27 12.88 6.53
C ALA A 1036 -25.05 11.92 7.43
N GLY A 1037 -26.22 11.50 6.98
CA GLY A 1037 -27.00 10.43 7.60
C GLY A 1037 -27.45 9.42 6.56
N ALA A 1038 -27.69 8.19 6.98
CA ALA A 1038 -28.21 7.13 6.14
C ALA A 1038 -29.32 6.36 6.86
N GLY A 1039 -30.17 5.70 6.09
CA GLY A 1039 -31.24 4.89 6.64
C GLY A 1039 -31.89 4.02 5.57
N TYR A 1040 -32.67 3.05 6.03
CA TYR A 1040 -33.36 2.14 5.12
C TYR A 1040 -34.67 1.63 5.71
N ASN A 1041 -35.53 1.10 4.85
CA ASN A 1041 -36.67 0.28 5.23
C ASN A 1041 -36.87 -0.85 4.21
N GLN A 1042 -37.13 -2.07 4.68
CA GLN A 1042 -37.37 -3.25 3.83
C GLN A 1042 -38.70 -3.97 4.15
N THR A 1043 -39.58 -3.33 4.94
CA THR A 1043 -40.86 -3.92 5.37
C THR A 1043 -42.00 -3.56 4.42
N ILE A 1044 -41.77 -2.66 3.47
CA ILE A 1044 -42.80 -2.22 2.51
C ILE A 1044 -43.14 -3.30 1.49
N LEU A 1045 -44.43 -3.46 1.22
CA LEU A 1045 -44.93 -4.34 0.16
C LEU A 1045 -45.16 -3.52 -1.11
N ILE A 1046 -44.69 -4.03 -2.25
CA ILE A 1046 -44.87 -3.43 -3.58
C ILE A 1046 -45.44 -4.47 -4.52
N GLY A 1047 -46.47 -4.10 -5.28
CA GLY A 1047 -47.11 -4.96 -6.27
C GLY A 1047 -48.56 -4.58 -6.54
N GLY A 1048 -49.17 -5.27 -7.50
CA GLY A 1048 -50.49 -4.95 -8.01
C GLY A 1048 -50.58 -3.58 -8.71
N ILE A 1049 -51.79 -3.25 -9.13
CA ILE A 1049 -52.12 -2.00 -9.83
C ILE A 1049 -53.27 -1.31 -9.11
N ASN A 1050 -53.25 0.02 -9.09
CA ASN A 1050 -54.37 0.81 -8.59
C ASN A 1050 -55.62 0.53 -9.45
N SER A 1051 -56.74 0.15 -8.83
CA SER A 1051 -57.97 -0.17 -9.54
C SER A 1051 -58.68 1.07 -10.11
N ASN A 1052 -58.36 2.27 -9.61
CA ASN A 1052 -58.93 3.54 -10.05
C ASN A 1052 -57.83 4.62 -10.24
N PRO A 1053 -56.93 4.49 -11.23
CA PRO A 1053 -55.88 5.47 -11.46
C PRO A 1053 -56.43 6.74 -12.14
N SER A 1054 -55.78 7.90 -11.92
CA SER A 1054 -55.97 9.07 -12.78
C SER A 1054 -55.56 8.76 -14.22
N SER A 1055 -56.02 9.54 -15.21
CA SER A 1055 -55.57 9.41 -16.61
C SER A 1055 -54.45 10.39 -16.94
N ASP A 1056 -53.40 9.93 -17.61
CA ASP A 1056 -52.39 10.76 -18.29
C ASP A 1056 -52.17 10.19 -19.71
N ASP A 1057 -52.22 11.04 -20.72
CA ASP A 1057 -52.10 10.70 -22.14
C ASP A 1057 -50.99 11.48 -22.87
N LYS A 1058 -50.18 12.26 -22.13
CA LYS A 1058 -49.09 13.07 -22.69
C LYS A 1058 -47.74 12.52 -22.25
N GLY A 1059 -46.81 12.40 -23.19
CA GLY A 1059 -45.43 12.05 -22.88
C GLY A 1059 -44.64 13.22 -22.27
N PRO A 1060 -43.45 12.93 -21.71
CA PRO A 1060 -42.65 13.91 -20.99
C PRO A 1060 -42.07 14.99 -21.92
N THR A 1061 -41.97 16.22 -21.43
CA THR A 1061 -41.18 17.27 -22.10
C THR A 1061 -39.69 17.01 -21.87
N ILE A 1062 -38.90 16.96 -22.95
CA ILE A 1062 -37.46 16.65 -22.93
C ILE A 1062 -36.65 17.86 -23.37
N ASN A 1063 -35.74 18.35 -22.52
CA ASN A 1063 -34.75 19.36 -22.89
C ASN A 1063 -33.35 18.78 -22.77
N ILE A 1064 -32.52 18.95 -23.81
CA ILE A 1064 -31.19 18.35 -23.91
C ILE A 1064 -30.14 19.46 -23.98
N PHE A 1065 -29.13 19.37 -23.12
CA PHE A 1065 -28.03 20.33 -23.03
C PHE A 1065 -26.67 19.63 -22.93
N LEU A 1066 -25.61 20.36 -23.25
CA LEU A 1066 -24.22 19.95 -23.05
C LEU A 1066 -23.51 20.94 -22.12
N ASN A 1067 -22.91 20.42 -21.04
CA ASN A 1067 -22.25 21.10 -19.92
C ASN A 1067 -23.15 22.00 -19.06
N ASP A 1068 -23.93 22.89 -19.65
CA ASP A 1068 -24.87 23.76 -18.93
C ASP A 1068 -26.14 24.05 -19.75
N SER A 1069 -27.15 24.66 -19.11
CA SER A 1069 -28.44 24.97 -19.74
C SER A 1069 -28.39 26.12 -20.74
N LYS A 1070 -27.23 26.75 -20.99
CA LYS A 1070 -27.05 27.79 -22.01
C LYS A 1070 -26.76 27.19 -23.39
N PHE A 1071 -26.43 25.90 -23.46
CA PHE A 1071 -26.19 25.19 -24.71
C PHE A 1071 -27.44 25.23 -25.62
N VAL A 1072 -27.23 25.40 -26.93
CA VAL A 1072 -28.30 25.39 -27.93
C VAL A 1072 -27.92 24.48 -29.09
N SER A 1073 -28.89 23.74 -29.61
CA SER A 1073 -28.72 22.86 -30.78
C SER A 1073 -28.10 23.63 -31.96
N GLY A 1074 -27.10 23.02 -32.60
CA GLY A 1074 -26.24 23.60 -33.63
C GLY A 1074 -24.93 24.19 -33.09
N GLY A 1075 -24.79 24.34 -31.76
CA GLY A 1075 -23.61 24.93 -31.13
C GLY A 1075 -22.36 24.05 -31.15
N ILE A 1076 -21.23 24.62 -30.71
CA ILE A 1076 -19.96 23.92 -30.56
C ILE A 1076 -19.87 23.11 -29.26
N SER A 1077 -19.09 22.03 -29.26
CA SER A 1077 -18.72 21.21 -28.10
C SER A 1077 -17.24 20.79 -28.18
N GLY A 1078 -16.69 20.32 -27.05
CA GLY A 1078 -15.45 19.52 -27.01
C GLY A 1078 -15.74 18.01 -27.15
N SER A 1079 -14.70 17.17 -27.09
CA SER A 1079 -14.86 15.72 -27.29
C SER A 1079 -15.42 14.97 -26.07
N ASN A 1080 -15.46 15.60 -24.90
CA ASN A 1080 -15.91 15.00 -23.64
C ASN A 1080 -16.92 15.88 -22.87
N PRO A 1081 -18.08 16.24 -23.45
CA PRO A 1081 -19.08 17.07 -22.77
C PRO A 1081 -19.91 16.28 -21.75
N LYS A 1082 -20.43 16.97 -20.72
CA LYS A 1082 -21.46 16.43 -19.84
C LYS A 1082 -22.84 16.58 -20.50
N LEU A 1083 -23.52 15.47 -20.78
CA LEU A 1083 -24.92 15.44 -21.21
C LEU A 1083 -25.84 15.75 -20.03
N ILE A 1084 -26.76 16.71 -20.21
CA ILE A 1084 -27.81 17.03 -19.25
C ILE A 1084 -29.16 16.91 -19.96
N VAL A 1085 -30.01 16.03 -19.47
CA VAL A 1085 -31.38 15.81 -19.97
C VAL A 1085 -32.36 16.23 -18.88
N GLU A 1086 -33.04 17.36 -19.05
CA GLU A 1086 -34.14 17.76 -18.16
C GLU A 1086 -35.46 17.18 -18.66
N LEU A 1087 -36.22 16.60 -17.75
CA LEU A 1087 -37.50 15.95 -18.05
C LEU A 1087 -38.59 16.53 -17.16
N ILE A 1088 -39.76 16.82 -17.74
CA ILE A 1088 -40.92 17.36 -17.04
C ILE A 1088 -42.17 16.57 -17.45
N ASP A 1089 -42.89 16.04 -16.46
CA ASP A 1089 -44.15 15.33 -16.67
C ASP A 1089 -45.10 15.44 -15.46
N SER A 1090 -46.41 15.38 -15.71
CA SER A 1090 -47.44 15.51 -14.67
C SER A 1090 -47.53 14.29 -13.74
N SER A 1091 -47.30 13.11 -14.30
CA SER A 1091 -47.27 11.80 -13.64
C SER A 1091 -45.86 11.41 -13.16
N GLY A 1092 -44.84 12.13 -13.61
CA GLY A 1092 -43.44 11.86 -13.30
C GLY A 1092 -42.81 10.90 -14.31
N ILE A 1093 -41.49 10.78 -14.26
CA ILE A 1093 -40.73 10.04 -15.26
C ILE A 1093 -40.60 8.57 -14.86
N ASN A 1094 -40.82 7.67 -15.83
CA ASN A 1094 -40.57 6.26 -15.65
C ASN A 1094 -39.08 5.96 -15.87
N THR A 1095 -38.43 5.47 -14.82
CA THR A 1095 -37.02 5.07 -14.84
C THR A 1095 -36.83 3.63 -14.37
N THR A 1096 -37.90 2.82 -14.33
CA THR A 1096 -37.82 1.47 -13.75
C THR A 1096 -36.97 0.51 -14.58
N GLY A 1097 -36.88 0.73 -15.90
CA GLY A 1097 -36.17 -0.16 -16.84
C GLY A 1097 -36.75 -1.59 -16.93
N THR A 1098 -37.88 -1.83 -16.28
CA THR A 1098 -38.56 -3.14 -16.24
C THR A 1098 -39.57 -3.32 -17.36
N GLY A 1099 -40.05 -2.21 -17.94
CA GLY A 1099 -40.90 -2.23 -19.13
C GLY A 1099 -40.06 -2.50 -20.38
N ILE A 1100 -40.44 -3.51 -21.17
CA ILE A 1100 -39.75 -3.84 -22.41
C ILE A 1100 -39.77 -2.60 -23.34
N GLY A 1101 -38.59 -2.01 -23.59
CA GLY A 1101 -38.43 -0.85 -24.46
C GLY A 1101 -38.81 0.50 -23.84
N HIS A 1102 -39.02 0.58 -22.53
CA HIS A 1102 -39.40 1.80 -21.82
C HIS A 1102 -38.25 2.50 -21.08
N ASP A 1103 -37.00 2.27 -21.50
CA ASP A 1103 -35.85 2.94 -20.93
C ASP A 1103 -35.76 4.43 -21.31
N LEU A 1104 -35.17 5.23 -20.42
CA LEU A 1104 -34.68 6.56 -20.76
C LEU A 1104 -33.35 6.39 -21.51
N ILE A 1105 -33.36 6.59 -22.82
CA ILE A 1105 -32.20 6.33 -23.68
C ILE A 1105 -31.72 7.62 -24.33
N ALA A 1106 -30.40 7.84 -24.32
CA ALA A 1106 -29.73 8.78 -25.20
C ALA A 1106 -28.97 8.02 -26.29
N THR A 1107 -29.28 8.29 -27.55
CA THR A 1107 -28.59 7.76 -28.72
C THR A 1107 -27.65 8.82 -29.29
N VAL A 1108 -26.35 8.52 -29.29
CA VAL A 1108 -25.30 9.40 -29.81
C VAL A 1108 -24.92 8.96 -31.23
N TYR A 1109 -24.94 9.91 -32.16
CA TYR A 1109 -24.55 9.74 -33.56
C TYR A 1109 -23.29 10.58 -33.83
N SER A 1110 -22.16 9.90 -34.00
CA SER A 1110 -20.81 10.50 -34.07
C SER A 1110 -20.02 9.96 -35.28
N ASN A 1111 -20.10 8.65 -35.51
CA ASN A 1111 -19.75 7.90 -36.73
C ASN A 1111 -20.42 6.51 -36.67
N ASP A 1112 -20.44 5.93 -35.47
CA ASP A 1112 -21.30 4.80 -35.09
C ASP A 1112 -22.48 5.30 -34.23
N GLU A 1113 -23.52 4.48 -34.15
CA GLU A 1113 -24.69 4.70 -33.28
C GLU A 1113 -24.45 4.05 -31.92
N LYS A 1114 -24.45 4.85 -30.84
CA LYS A 1114 -24.28 4.37 -29.46
C LYS A 1114 -25.50 4.70 -28.62
N ASN A 1115 -26.14 3.67 -28.05
CA ASN A 1115 -27.23 3.83 -27.08
C ASN A 1115 -26.67 3.89 -25.65
N ILE A 1116 -27.15 4.85 -24.87
CA ILE A 1116 -26.79 5.05 -23.47
C ILE A 1116 -28.08 5.02 -22.65
N ILE A 1117 -28.19 4.06 -21.74
CA ILE A 1117 -29.31 3.97 -20.80
C ILE A 1117 -29.05 4.96 -19.66
N LEU A 1118 -29.99 5.90 -19.46
CA LEU A 1118 -29.88 7.00 -18.52
C LEU A 1118 -30.74 6.82 -17.26
N ASN A 1119 -31.45 5.70 -17.11
CA ASN A 1119 -32.37 5.43 -15.99
C ASN A 1119 -31.70 5.69 -14.63
N ASP A 1120 -30.49 5.14 -14.44
CA ASP A 1120 -29.71 5.28 -13.21
C ASP A 1120 -29.10 6.67 -12.99
N TYR A 1121 -29.12 7.52 -14.01
CA TYR A 1121 -28.60 8.89 -13.95
C TYR A 1121 -29.68 9.93 -13.69
N TYR A 1122 -30.96 9.54 -13.83
CA TYR A 1122 -32.08 10.43 -13.55
C TYR A 1122 -32.29 10.63 -12.05
N LYS A 1123 -32.51 11.89 -11.65
CA LYS A 1123 -32.88 12.28 -10.31
C LYS A 1123 -33.98 13.34 -10.37
N ALA A 1124 -35.06 13.12 -9.62
CA ALA A 1124 -36.12 14.09 -9.50
C ALA A 1124 -35.64 15.35 -8.74
N ASP A 1125 -36.17 16.51 -9.10
CA ASP A 1125 -35.89 17.79 -8.46
C ASP A 1125 -36.31 17.75 -6.98
N ASN A 1126 -35.72 18.65 -6.18
CA ASN A 1126 -36.07 18.78 -4.77
C ASN A 1126 -37.58 19.01 -4.59
N ASP A 1127 -38.19 18.20 -3.72
CA ASP A 1127 -39.60 18.27 -3.34
C ASP A 1127 -40.60 18.05 -4.51
N SER A 1128 -40.15 17.55 -5.66
CA SER A 1128 -40.98 17.35 -6.86
C SER A 1128 -40.69 16.04 -7.56
N TYR A 1129 -41.72 15.21 -7.79
CA TYR A 1129 -41.63 14.03 -8.67
C TYR A 1129 -41.90 14.35 -10.15
N LYS A 1130 -42.34 15.58 -10.45
CA LYS A 1130 -42.82 16.00 -11.78
C LYS A 1130 -41.73 16.55 -12.70
N ARG A 1131 -40.56 16.84 -12.15
CA ARG A 1131 -39.41 17.35 -12.89
C ARG A 1131 -38.16 16.70 -12.34
N GLY A 1132 -37.18 16.50 -13.20
CA GLY A 1132 -35.86 16.05 -12.80
C GLY A 1132 -34.88 16.14 -13.95
N LYS A 1133 -33.68 15.62 -13.73
CA LYS A 1133 -32.64 15.59 -14.75
C LYS A 1133 -31.83 14.31 -14.70
N ALA A 1134 -31.40 13.85 -15.88
CA ALA A 1134 -30.37 12.84 -16.03
C ALA A 1134 -29.06 13.49 -16.49
N GLU A 1135 -27.96 13.17 -15.83
CA GLU A 1135 -26.64 13.75 -16.11
C GLU A 1135 -25.62 12.64 -16.42
N PHE A 1136 -24.96 12.68 -17.58
CA PHE A 1136 -24.02 11.64 -18.01
C PHE A 1136 -22.76 12.25 -18.64
N GLN A 1137 -21.58 11.75 -18.29
CA GLN A 1137 -20.32 12.22 -18.87
C GLN A 1137 -20.03 11.49 -20.20
N LEU A 1138 -20.14 12.20 -21.33
CA LEU A 1138 -19.75 11.64 -22.62
C LEU A 1138 -18.24 11.67 -22.77
N THR A 1139 -17.70 10.68 -23.49
CA THR A 1139 -16.25 10.55 -23.74
C THR A 1139 -15.97 10.24 -25.21
N ASN A 1140 -14.83 10.71 -25.70
CA ASN A 1140 -14.27 10.40 -27.02
C ASN A 1140 -15.24 10.63 -28.19
N LEU A 1141 -15.98 11.74 -28.19
CA LEU A 1141 -16.78 12.14 -29.34
C LEU A 1141 -15.89 12.53 -30.52
N ASN A 1142 -16.24 12.10 -31.72
CA ASN A 1142 -15.45 12.37 -32.92
C ASN A 1142 -15.55 13.86 -33.32
N ILE A 1143 -14.44 14.43 -33.77
CA ILE A 1143 -14.40 15.79 -34.32
C ILE A 1143 -15.34 15.86 -35.53
N GLY A 1144 -16.18 16.89 -35.58
CA GLY A 1144 -17.16 17.08 -36.65
C GLY A 1144 -18.60 17.12 -36.15
N SER A 1145 -19.55 16.92 -37.08
CA SER A 1145 -20.97 17.02 -36.79
C SER A 1145 -21.45 15.79 -36.03
N ASN A 1146 -22.07 16.02 -34.88
CA ASN A 1146 -22.61 14.99 -34.01
C ASN A 1146 -24.08 15.29 -33.72
N LYS A 1147 -24.84 14.27 -33.31
CA LYS A 1147 -26.24 14.39 -32.91
C LYS A 1147 -26.51 13.52 -31.68
N ILE A 1148 -27.34 14.00 -30.77
CA ILE A 1148 -27.87 13.23 -29.65
C ILE A 1148 -29.39 13.25 -29.73
N LYS A 1149 -30.01 12.07 -29.70
CA LYS A 1149 -31.44 11.88 -29.62
C LYS A 1149 -31.77 11.27 -28.26
N VAL A 1150 -32.77 11.79 -27.56
CA VAL A 1150 -33.22 11.26 -26.27
C VAL A 1150 -34.67 10.82 -26.39
N LYS A 1151 -34.96 9.62 -25.87
CA LYS A 1151 -36.30 9.09 -25.70
C LYS A 1151 -36.59 8.87 -24.23
N ALA A 1152 -37.73 9.36 -23.76
CA ALA A 1152 -38.16 9.22 -22.37
C ALA A 1152 -39.63 8.81 -22.28
N TRP A 1153 -39.99 8.19 -21.15
CA TRP A 1153 -41.34 7.71 -20.85
C TRP A 1153 -41.84 8.30 -19.53
N ASP A 1154 -43.12 8.63 -19.46
CA ASP A 1154 -43.79 8.98 -18.21
C ASP A 1154 -44.21 7.71 -17.43
N SER A 1155 -44.74 7.90 -16.22
CA SER A 1155 -45.19 6.81 -15.35
C SER A 1155 -46.41 6.01 -15.86
N TYR A 1156 -47.09 6.50 -16.90
CA TYR A 1156 -48.22 5.85 -17.58
C TYR A 1156 -47.82 5.13 -18.87
N ASN A 1157 -46.55 5.21 -19.25
CA ASN A 1157 -45.94 4.71 -20.49
C ASN A 1157 -46.33 5.52 -21.73
N ASN A 1158 -46.52 6.83 -21.59
CA ASN A 1158 -46.53 7.78 -22.70
C ASN A 1158 -45.08 8.21 -23.00
N SER A 1159 -44.65 8.13 -24.26
CA SER A 1159 -43.28 8.50 -24.65
C SER A 1159 -43.20 9.85 -25.36
N SER A 1160 -42.01 10.42 -25.34
CA SER A 1160 -41.61 11.55 -26.18
C SER A 1160 -40.15 11.40 -26.58
N GLU A 1161 -39.78 12.08 -27.68
CA GLU A 1161 -38.41 12.10 -28.18
C GLU A 1161 -38.02 13.54 -28.49
N ASN A 1162 -36.77 13.90 -28.21
CA ASN A 1162 -36.19 15.17 -28.65
C ASN A 1162 -34.74 14.94 -29.10
N GLU A 1163 -34.18 15.86 -29.89
CA GLU A 1163 -32.83 15.74 -30.40
C GLU A 1163 -32.12 17.08 -30.51
N ILE A 1164 -30.80 17.03 -30.36
CA ILE A 1164 -29.89 18.17 -30.61
C ILE A 1164 -28.78 17.74 -31.56
N SER A 1165 -28.31 18.67 -32.39
CA SER A 1165 -27.09 18.52 -33.20
C SER A 1165 -26.01 19.46 -32.66
N PHE A 1166 -24.73 19.14 -32.86
CA PHE A 1166 -23.62 19.97 -32.40
C PHE A 1166 -22.34 19.66 -33.16
N LEU A 1167 -21.39 20.59 -33.11
CA LEU A 1167 -20.08 20.45 -33.76
C LEU A 1167 -19.00 20.23 -32.70
N VAL A 1168 -18.37 19.05 -32.69
CA VAL A 1168 -17.20 18.79 -31.85
C VAL A 1168 -15.97 19.39 -32.52
N ALA A 1169 -15.34 20.35 -31.85
CA ALA A 1169 -14.10 20.97 -32.33
C ALA A 1169 -12.87 20.30 -31.74
N ASN A 1170 -11.71 20.50 -32.38
CA ASN A 1170 -10.45 19.96 -31.89
C ASN A 1170 -10.00 20.70 -30.61
N ASP A 1171 -9.88 19.97 -29.50
CA ASP A 1171 -9.51 20.51 -28.18
C ASP A 1171 -8.06 21.06 -28.11
N ASP A 1172 -7.19 20.72 -29.07
CA ASP A 1172 -5.82 21.26 -29.16
C ASP A 1172 -5.78 22.75 -29.51
N LYS A 1173 -6.83 23.26 -30.17
CA LYS A 1173 -6.93 24.67 -30.60
C LYS A 1173 -8.18 25.32 -30.02
N LEU A 1174 -8.04 26.55 -29.52
CA LEU A 1174 -9.20 27.37 -29.18
C LEU A 1174 -9.93 27.76 -30.47
N SER A 1175 -11.23 27.49 -30.53
CA SER A 1175 -12.12 27.84 -31.63
C SER A 1175 -13.24 28.72 -31.10
N ILE A 1176 -13.67 29.71 -31.91
CA ILE A 1176 -14.81 30.59 -31.61
C ILE A 1176 -15.86 30.41 -32.71
N SER A 1177 -17.12 30.26 -32.32
CA SER A 1177 -18.27 30.17 -33.23
C SER A 1177 -19.42 31.07 -32.77
N HIS A 1178 -20.38 31.28 -33.67
CA HIS A 1178 -21.63 32.01 -33.40
C HIS A 1178 -21.46 33.37 -32.70
N LEU A 1179 -20.38 34.10 -33.00
CA LEU A 1179 -20.18 35.46 -32.53
C LEU A 1179 -21.30 36.36 -33.05
N LEU A 1180 -22.05 36.98 -32.14
CA LEU A 1180 -23.11 37.92 -32.45
C LEU A 1180 -23.29 38.95 -31.34
N ASN A 1181 -24.04 40.00 -31.63
CA ASN A 1181 -24.58 40.90 -30.64
C ASN A 1181 -26.10 40.99 -30.75
N TYR A 1182 -26.80 41.09 -29.62
CA TYR A 1182 -28.26 41.20 -29.58
C TYR A 1182 -28.73 42.19 -28.50
N PRO A 1183 -29.68 43.10 -28.80
CA PRO A 1183 -30.27 43.35 -30.13
C PRO A 1183 -29.23 43.90 -31.13
N ASN A 1184 -29.44 43.63 -32.43
CA ASN A 1184 -28.69 44.21 -33.54
C ASN A 1184 -29.62 44.29 -34.77
N PRO A 1185 -30.02 45.49 -35.24
CA PRO A 1185 -29.63 46.80 -34.73
C PRO A 1185 -30.10 47.09 -33.29
N PHE A 1186 -29.42 47.99 -32.58
CA PHE A 1186 -29.77 48.42 -31.22
C PHE A 1186 -29.94 49.94 -31.08
N THR A 1187 -30.59 50.40 -29.99
CA THR A 1187 -30.82 51.82 -29.69
C THR A 1187 -30.12 52.30 -28.42
N ASP A 1188 -30.19 51.56 -27.33
CA ASP A 1188 -29.67 51.98 -26.03
C ASP A 1188 -28.58 51.05 -25.48
N ASN A 1189 -28.70 49.74 -25.72
CA ASN A 1189 -27.69 48.76 -25.34
C ASN A 1189 -27.72 47.55 -26.28
N THR A 1190 -26.64 46.79 -26.27
CA THR A 1190 -26.52 45.48 -26.92
C THR A 1190 -25.66 44.59 -26.05
N ALA A 1191 -25.77 43.27 -26.20
CA ALA A 1191 -24.91 42.33 -25.53
C ALA A 1191 -24.21 41.42 -26.54
N PHE A 1192 -22.95 41.11 -26.28
CA PHE A 1192 -22.16 40.17 -27.08
C PHE A 1192 -22.35 38.74 -26.56
N TYR A 1193 -22.47 37.82 -27.51
CA TYR A 1193 -22.57 36.39 -27.28
C TYR A 1193 -21.64 35.67 -28.26
N PHE A 1194 -21.02 34.59 -27.81
CA PHE A 1194 -20.22 33.71 -28.66
C PHE A 1194 -20.11 32.33 -28.04
N GLU A 1195 -19.59 31.39 -28.81
CA GLU A 1195 -19.32 30.03 -28.37
C GLU A 1195 -17.83 29.68 -28.47
N HIS A 1196 -17.36 28.74 -27.65
CA HIS A 1196 -15.98 28.25 -27.62
C HIS A 1196 -15.91 26.76 -27.27
N ASN A 1197 -14.79 26.10 -27.59
CA ASN A 1197 -14.55 24.68 -27.32
C ASN A 1197 -13.64 24.40 -26.10
N GLN A 1198 -13.49 25.34 -25.18
CA GLN A 1198 -12.61 25.19 -24.00
C GLN A 1198 -13.40 25.42 -22.70
N PRO A 1199 -14.37 24.55 -22.35
CA PRO A 1199 -15.15 24.67 -21.10
C PRO A 1199 -14.25 24.38 -19.88
N PHE A 1200 -14.69 24.83 -18.71
CA PHE A 1200 -13.99 24.69 -17.42
C PHE A 1200 -12.59 25.31 -17.39
N THR A 1201 -12.33 26.28 -18.26
CA THR A 1201 -11.10 27.08 -18.27
C THR A 1201 -11.40 28.55 -18.05
N ASP A 1202 -10.44 29.29 -17.51
CA ASP A 1202 -10.53 30.74 -17.41
C ASP A 1202 -10.31 31.38 -18.78
N LEU A 1203 -11.21 32.28 -19.15
CA LEU A 1203 -11.17 32.99 -20.43
C LEU A 1203 -10.99 34.49 -20.22
N ASN A 1204 -9.88 35.01 -20.74
CA ASN A 1204 -9.67 36.44 -20.88
C ASN A 1204 -10.23 36.90 -22.22
N ILE A 1205 -11.28 37.71 -22.16
CA ILE A 1205 -12.07 38.14 -23.32
C ILE A 1205 -11.86 39.64 -23.55
N LEU A 1206 -11.46 39.98 -24.78
CA LEU A 1206 -11.24 41.35 -25.22
C LEU A 1206 -12.16 41.64 -26.41
N ILE A 1207 -13.08 42.59 -26.26
CA ILE A 1207 -13.93 43.08 -27.34
C ILE A 1207 -13.52 44.51 -27.68
N GLN A 1208 -13.11 44.73 -28.92
CA GLN A 1208 -12.71 46.05 -29.43
C GLN A 1208 -13.66 46.49 -30.51
N ILE A 1209 -14.24 47.66 -30.36
CA ILE A 1209 -15.26 48.22 -31.25
C ILE A 1209 -14.65 49.36 -32.05
N TYR A 1210 -14.86 49.36 -33.36
CA TYR A 1210 -14.29 50.28 -34.33
C TYR A 1210 -15.39 50.97 -35.15
N SER A 1211 -15.19 52.26 -35.43
CA SER A 1211 -16.00 53.02 -36.39
C SER A 1211 -15.75 52.53 -37.83
N PRO A 1212 -16.59 52.94 -38.82
CA PRO A 1212 -16.33 52.65 -40.24
C PRO A 1212 -14.97 53.14 -40.76
N SER A 1213 -14.40 54.16 -40.13
CA SER A 1213 -13.09 54.72 -40.48
C SER A 1213 -11.91 53.94 -39.88
N GLY A 1214 -12.16 52.85 -39.14
CA GLY A 1214 -11.13 52.07 -38.45
C GLY A 1214 -10.67 52.65 -37.11
N LYS A 1215 -11.20 53.80 -36.68
CA LYS A 1215 -10.93 54.35 -35.33
C LYS A 1215 -11.51 53.44 -34.24
N LEU A 1216 -10.70 53.05 -33.25
CA LEU A 1216 -11.14 52.36 -32.03
C LEU A 1216 -12.03 53.27 -31.18
N VAL A 1217 -13.18 52.76 -30.79
CA VAL A 1217 -14.27 53.47 -30.11
C VAL A 1217 -14.41 53.00 -28.67
N LYS A 1218 -14.37 51.69 -28.45
CA LYS A 1218 -14.55 51.09 -27.12
C LYS A 1218 -13.70 49.84 -26.99
N THR A 1219 -13.10 49.65 -25.82
CA THR A 1219 -12.49 48.38 -25.42
C THR A 1219 -13.24 47.82 -24.20
N ILE A 1220 -13.66 46.57 -24.28
CA ILE A 1220 -14.30 45.84 -23.20
C ILE A 1220 -13.38 44.69 -22.81
N HIS A 1221 -12.93 44.71 -21.55
CA HIS A 1221 -12.24 43.59 -20.92
C HIS A 1221 -13.25 42.82 -20.08
N HIS A 1222 -13.40 41.54 -20.35
CA HIS A 1222 -14.24 40.63 -19.58
C HIS A 1222 -13.42 39.41 -19.19
N GLN A 1223 -13.51 39.00 -17.93
CA GLN A 1223 -12.91 37.76 -17.48
C GLN A 1223 -14.04 36.80 -17.13
N GLU A 1224 -14.08 35.66 -17.81
CA GLU A 1224 -14.93 34.55 -17.40
C GLU A 1224 -14.10 33.61 -16.54
N SER A 1225 -14.32 33.64 -15.23
CA SER A 1225 -13.73 32.68 -14.31
C SER A 1225 -14.45 31.36 -14.46
N THR A 1226 -13.72 30.33 -14.93
CA THR A 1226 -14.21 28.97 -15.14
C THR A 1226 -15.48 28.90 -15.99
N ALA A 1227 -15.34 29.02 -17.31
CA ALA A 1227 -16.47 28.95 -18.24
C ALA A 1227 -17.26 27.64 -18.06
N SER A 1228 -18.49 27.71 -17.53
CA SER A 1228 -19.30 26.53 -17.15
C SER A 1228 -19.73 25.64 -18.32
N GLY A 1229 -19.70 26.17 -19.53
CA GLY A 1229 -20.16 25.51 -20.74
C GLY A 1229 -19.49 26.08 -21.98
N PHE A 1230 -20.14 25.92 -23.14
CA PHE A 1230 -19.58 26.31 -24.44
C PHE A 1230 -20.01 27.69 -24.90
N ARG A 1231 -20.94 28.35 -24.20
CA ARG A 1231 -21.53 29.62 -24.62
C ARG A 1231 -21.29 30.72 -23.60
N ILE A 1232 -20.73 31.83 -24.06
CA ILE A 1232 -20.45 33.02 -23.27
C ILE A 1232 -21.42 34.15 -23.63
N GLY A 1233 -21.80 34.91 -22.60
CA GLY A 1233 -22.70 36.05 -22.68
C GLY A 1233 -23.85 35.95 -21.68
N PRO A 1234 -24.61 37.04 -21.47
CA PRO A 1234 -24.46 38.34 -22.12
C PRO A 1234 -23.26 39.16 -21.60
N ILE A 1235 -22.41 39.65 -22.50
CA ILE A 1235 -21.43 40.71 -22.18
C ILE A 1235 -22.01 42.05 -22.63
N GLN A 1236 -22.45 42.87 -21.67
CA GLN A 1236 -23.24 44.07 -21.92
C GLN A 1236 -22.41 45.25 -22.46
N TRP A 1237 -23.00 46.04 -23.35
CA TRP A 1237 -22.48 47.33 -23.79
C TRP A 1237 -23.60 48.36 -23.97
N ASP A 1238 -23.39 49.57 -23.49
CA ASP A 1238 -24.38 50.66 -23.42
C ASP A 1238 -24.24 51.68 -24.55
N GLY A 1239 -23.51 51.36 -25.61
CA GLY A 1239 -23.33 52.23 -26.77
C GLY A 1239 -22.48 53.48 -26.49
N LYS A 1240 -21.64 53.47 -25.44
CA LYS A 1240 -20.69 54.55 -25.15
C LYS A 1240 -19.27 54.20 -25.57
N ASP A 1241 -18.43 55.20 -25.77
CA ASP A 1241 -16.98 55.04 -25.98
C ASP A 1241 -16.23 54.82 -24.64
N ASP A 1242 -14.90 54.74 -24.70
CA ASP A 1242 -14.06 54.59 -23.50
C ASP A 1242 -14.07 55.81 -22.56
N PHE A 1243 -14.57 56.97 -23.01
CA PHE A 1243 -14.70 58.20 -22.22
C PHE A 1243 -16.12 58.43 -21.71
N GLY A 1244 -17.05 57.49 -21.94
CA GLY A 1244 -18.43 57.57 -21.48
C GLY A 1244 -19.33 58.44 -22.35
N SER A 1245 -18.90 58.84 -23.55
CA SER A 1245 -19.73 59.57 -24.51
C SER A 1245 -20.53 58.60 -25.38
N ARG A 1246 -21.81 58.90 -25.65
CA ARG A 1246 -22.61 58.12 -26.62
C ARG A 1246 -22.02 58.28 -28.02
N ILE A 1247 -21.87 57.17 -28.71
CA ILE A 1247 -21.34 57.15 -30.09
C ILE A 1247 -22.48 57.47 -31.08
N GLY A 1248 -22.15 57.99 -32.25
CA GLY A 1248 -23.18 58.35 -33.24
C GLY A 1248 -23.85 57.14 -33.89
N ARG A 1249 -25.09 57.27 -34.34
CA ARG A 1249 -25.76 56.26 -35.16
C ARG A 1249 -24.91 55.81 -36.35
N GLY A 1250 -24.90 54.52 -36.66
CA GLY A 1250 -24.14 53.99 -37.79
C GLY A 1250 -23.75 52.53 -37.64
N VAL A 1251 -23.00 52.04 -38.62
CA VAL A 1251 -22.40 50.70 -38.63
C VAL A 1251 -21.08 50.74 -37.88
N TYR A 1252 -20.85 49.78 -37.00
CA TYR A 1252 -19.59 49.59 -36.28
C TYR A 1252 -19.10 48.16 -36.50
N PHE A 1253 -17.79 47.98 -36.48
CA PHE A 1253 -17.17 46.65 -36.51
C PHE A 1253 -16.63 46.33 -35.14
N TYR A 1254 -16.73 45.09 -34.69
CA TYR A 1254 -16.11 44.68 -33.44
C TYR A 1254 -15.27 43.43 -33.63
N ARG A 1255 -14.14 43.39 -32.93
CA ARG A 1255 -13.21 42.26 -32.87
C ARG A 1255 -13.27 41.66 -31.47
N LEU A 1256 -13.62 40.38 -31.39
CA LEU A 1256 -13.48 39.55 -30.21
C LEU A 1256 -12.13 38.84 -30.25
N ARG A 1257 -11.38 38.86 -29.16
CA ARG A 1257 -10.20 38.02 -28.92
C ARG A 1257 -10.36 37.31 -27.58
N VAL A 1258 -10.15 36.01 -27.56
CA VAL A 1258 -10.24 35.17 -26.36
C VAL A 1258 -8.89 34.50 -26.11
N ILE A 1259 -8.45 34.47 -24.85
CA ILE A 1259 -7.19 33.85 -24.42
C ILE A 1259 -7.45 32.99 -23.19
N THR A 1260 -7.04 31.72 -23.23
CA THR A 1260 -7.12 30.79 -22.09
C THR A 1260 -5.93 30.94 -21.14
N SER A 1261 -6.03 30.40 -19.93
CA SER A 1261 -4.93 30.38 -18.94
C SER A 1261 -3.65 29.68 -19.43
N ASN A 1262 -3.76 28.69 -20.32
CA ASN A 1262 -2.63 28.00 -20.95
C ASN A 1262 -2.10 28.69 -22.23
N GLY A 1263 -2.56 29.91 -22.53
CA GLY A 1263 -2.03 30.75 -23.61
C GLY A 1263 -2.61 30.49 -25.01
N LYS A 1264 -3.56 29.56 -25.18
CA LYS A 1264 -4.29 29.39 -26.46
C LYS A 1264 -5.13 30.64 -26.73
N SER A 1265 -5.19 31.08 -27.99
CA SER A 1265 -6.00 32.27 -28.35
C SER A 1265 -6.70 32.12 -29.70
N ALA A 1266 -7.81 32.83 -29.84
CA ALA A 1266 -8.63 32.88 -31.04
C ALA A 1266 -9.25 34.27 -31.19
N GLU A 1267 -9.51 34.69 -32.43
CA GLU A 1267 -10.16 35.96 -32.73
C GLU A 1267 -11.23 35.83 -33.81
N GLN A 1268 -12.26 36.67 -33.73
CA GLN A 1268 -13.32 36.76 -34.73
C GLN A 1268 -13.85 38.19 -34.81
N GLN A 1269 -14.32 38.60 -35.99
CA GLN A 1269 -14.85 39.94 -36.24
C GLN A 1269 -16.29 39.88 -36.75
N GLN A 1270 -17.09 40.86 -36.35
CA GLN A 1270 -18.48 41.02 -36.77
C GLN A 1270 -18.87 42.50 -36.87
N LYS A 1271 -20.06 42.77 -37.42
CA LYS A 1271 -20.62 44.11 -37.56
C LYS A 1271 -21.88 44.29 -36.74
N MET A 1272 -22.10 45.51 -36.27
CA MET A 1272 -23.30 45.91 -35.54
C MET A 1272 -23.79 47.28 -35.98
N VAL A 1273 -25.07 47.57 -35.72
CA VAL A 1273 -25.73 48.81 -36.16
C VAL A 1273 -26.39 49.49 -34.97
N LEU A 1274 -26.00 50.74 -34.70
CA LEU A 1274 -26.64 51.63 -33.73
C LEU A 1274 -27.61 52.57 -34.45
N LEU A 1275 -28.88 52.59 -34.03
CA LEU A 1275 -29.94 53.36 -34.70
C LEU A 1275 -30.15 54.76 -34.13
N LYS A 1276 -29.73 55.01 -32.89
CA LYS A 1276 -30.03 56.25 -32.16
C LYS A 1276 -28.78 56.99 -31.72
#